data_AF-A0A2D0RG77-F1
#
_entry.id   AF-A0A2D0RG77-F1
#
_cell.length_a   1.000
_cell.length_b   1.000
_cell.length_c   1.000
_cell.angle_alpha   90.00
_cell.angle_beta   90.00
_cell.angle_gamma   90.00
#
_symmetry.space_group_name_H-M   'P 1'
#
loop_
_entity.id
_entity.type
_entity.pdbx_description
1 polymer ?
#
loop_
_entity_poly.entity_id
_entity_poly.type
_entity_poly.pdbx_seq_one_letter_code
_entity_poly.pdbx_strand_id
1 'polypeptide(L)'
;MENFILYEEIGRGSRSVVYKGRRKGSIHFVAIICSKKSKRPELTNHVRLTYDMKHNNVVSFYEWYETSNHLWLVVELCTGGSLKAVISQDECLSDDVVREFAMDLLKGLKYIHDSGIVLSDFSPTKILLDGPGTLKYSNFCLAKAQGENLEFFALVTSEQGGDNKESATPQKNIKNRTQGYQGSLLYCAPEVLRGESTSISSDLWGLGCVLCEMFTGKPPFFSETFSDLVELILHEDPPPLLQKGPSCLQCSPDFQSLVLGLLQKDPLNRLNWEQLLLHPFWKGAFSVDFSSRGDADENTSLRCSIQLESGLSATAAEAQTFSTGHSNLYLCKSFTLDNVTEFRPKSALDTDAKESIFLLSSRPTPRMSSVAKEIENREIKTQDSSALEDLQTDAGACIKELLYTESDLTVTPLMDNPKILKSAPVRFDSKILCVSAYSVERLACMSSGEWSAFLQQVCSVLESVERAGSGATTPPRAKLNLLCYLCCVCGHRDTATRFIHSQLFPVLIQQLRQAPNWDIKTKVMRIIGLLACHSTELREDVPVIEAVAIFTELMRENFRNSKLKQCLLPPLGELLYLIGTQEEKKEHPGGLWVVPAAAYTVLMRCLREGEELVVNHMAAKIIENVCSRPSRCAQGFIVAEVGPALWYLFTHSTLDALRVSAMSALCRITRQSTAAFQSVIDKVGLPSILSCLSGISRVQQHILTMFAAMLASGAHLHRLIQDRDFVVKIIRSLESPSSLIRAKAFLVLLQVLMNNREMLVLCCNSRLVMYIERDTRKATPGKEQQSGNEYLSKCLALFIRHTVRELPAIMDDILTALGSIVGRKHPSTTQTRQLKQSLPMTVVVLNLLSSQIFRPQVVNEEFLIKFGALLNHITSIDSNETSLGSSVGPTASEELIRNTLSAVEAISQHPALLSRYHCTVVDSILPPLASLAFSRNVEWRIVSLRVLSDITLLLLSQEVIEEEETWDLEGKSSNTRLLTLITEALLPQYKSLLLEPGPIPVYALKLLGSLTEHSKPISRLVRESPLLPAIFEVIAAHQSNILGGTMQNAIAILANLIGLKDTDFQLFYQQGVIELVCGVFMEYAALYLEKEERCRVKSCCALLLSLLDIIYCLLKHLSAVVRLAVQSNSKEDNEAAEKLLLINKPLTDLINLLIQMLPCGDAEVYEDASQCVSLLTQLYGRDAADHLTPKDLLSLTRTFQLHTDPRQQRLLLYVLKRLMGAVDRAGWSTEGGQSLVHVLQNLAHGNRSQPDTAVGSLAAEILKAVGCQDRTGTIPMHLM
;
A
#
# COMPACT_ATOMS: atom_id res chain seq x y z
N MET A 1 16.76 -5.10 -1.87
CA MET A 1 17.81 -6.03 -1.36
C MET A 1 18.84 -5.37 -0.43
N GLU A 2 19.07 -4.06 -0.50
CA GLU A 2 20.07 -3.37 0.35
C GLU A 2 19.81 -3.47 1.86
N ASN A 3 18.55 -3.69 2.27
CA ASN A 3 18.14 -3.87 3.66
C ASN A 3 18.49 -5.25 4.24
N PHE A 4 19.12 -6.16 3.50
CA PHE A 4 19.44 -7.51 3.96
C PHE A 4 20.94 -7.81 3.88
N ILE A 5 21.44 -8.58 4.84
CA ILE A 5 22.76 -9.21 4.81
C ILE A 5 22.54 -10.66 4.40
N LEU A 6 23.20 -11.07 3.31
CA LEU A 6 23.24 -12.47 2.90
C LEU A 6 24.41 -13.15 3.62
N TYR A 7 24.15 -14.35 4.11
CA TYR A 7 25.13 -15.23 4.73
C TYR A 7 25.37 -16.45 3.82
N GLU A 8 25.48 -17.65 4.39
CA GLU A 8 25.67 -18.88 3.68
C GLU A 8 24.49 -19.27 2.79
N GLU A 9 24.79 -19.97 1.71
CA GLU A 9 23.80 -20.72 0.94
C GLU A 9 23.31 -21.89 1.78
N ILE A 10 21.99 -21.97 1.99
CA ILE A 10 21.33 -23.03 2.76
C ILE A 10 20.56 -24.02 1.88
N GLY A 11 20.37 -23.68 0.60
CA GLY A 11 19.71 -24.57 -0.35
C GLY A 11 19.84 -24.08 -1.79
N ARG A 12 19.75 -25.03 -2.73
CA ARG A 12 19.80 -24.75 -4.17
C ARG A 12 18.70 -25.50 -4.88
N GLY A 13 17.98 -24.79 -5.75
CA GLY A 13 16.98 -25.36 -6.64
C GLY A 13 17.32 -25.10 -8.11
N SER A 14 16.51 -25.64 -9.02
CA SER A 14 16.67 -25.37 -10.45
C SER A 14 16.52 -23.87 -10.72
N ARG A 15 17.59 -23.20 -11.13
CA ARG A 15 17.62 -21.74 -11.39
C ARG A 15 17.28 -20.85 -10.18
N SER A 16 17.42 -21.37 -8.96
CA SER A 16 17.21 -20.61 -7.72
C SER A 16 18.23 -21.00 -6.65
N VAL A 17 18.66 -20.04 -5.84
CA VAL A 17 19.56 -20.25 -4.70
C VAL A 17 18.93 -19.63 -3.46
N VAL A 18 18.95 -20.35 -2.34
CA VAL A 18 18.40 -19.90 -1.06
C VAL A 18 19.55 -19.57 -0.13
N TYR A 19 19.57 -18.32 0.33
CA TYR A 19 20.55 -17.83 1.28
C TYR A 19 19.89 -17.64 2.64
N LYS A 20 20.65 -17.90 3.70
CA LYS A 20 20.31 -17.35 5.00
C LYS A 20 20.53 -15.85 4.95
N GLY A 21 19.54 -15.10 5.39
CA GLY A 21 19.56 -13.65 5.41
C GLY A 21 19.29 -13.10 6.80
N ARG A 22 19.67 -11.85 7.03
CA ARG A 22 19.22 -11.07 8.19
C ARG A 22 18.86 -9.66 7.73
N ARG A 23 17.72 -9.14 8.18
CA ARG A 23 17.38 -7.73 7.93
C ARG A 23 18.39 -6.85 8.67
N LYS A 24 19.08 -5.96 7.95
CA LYS A 24 20.10 -5.04 8.50
C LYS A 24 19.49 -4.18 9.59
N GLY A 25 20.07 -4.23 10.78
CA GLY A 25 19.54 -3.57 11.99
C GLY A 25 18.66 -4.49 12.86
N SER A 26 18.34 -5.72 12.42
CA SER A 26 17.55 -6.72 13.19
C SER A 26 18.34 -7.91 13.61
N ILE A 27 17.83 -8.64 14.59
CA ILE A 27 18.21 -10.03 14.84
C ILE A 27 17.25 -11.02 14.14
N HIS A 28 16.37 -10.54 13.25
CA HIS A 28 15.43 -11.36 12.50
C HIS A 28 16.14 -12.02 11.33
N PHE A 29 16.35 -13.32 11.44
CA PHE A 29 16.85 -14.13 10.35
C PHE A 29 15.71 -14.54 9.42
N VAL A 30 16.01 -14.57 8.13
CA VAL A 30 15.06 -14.85 7.04
C VAL A 30 15.71 -15.78 6.04
N ALA A 31 14.91 -16.49 5.25
CA ALA A 31 15.39 -17.18 4.05
C ALA A 31 15.19 -16.26 2.84
N ILE A 32 16.24 -16.06 2.06
CA ILE A 32 16.24 -15.20 0.87
C ILE A 32 16.43 -16.08 -0.35
N ILE A 33 15.39 -16.23 -1.15
CA ILE A 33 15.38 -17.03 -2.37
C ILE A 33 15.70 -16.10 -3.55
N CYS A 34 16.89 -16.28 -4.14
CA CYS A 34 17.33 -15.63 -5.36
C CYS A 34 17.00 -16.51 -6.56
N SER A 35 16.14 -16.05 -7.47
CA SER A 35 15.71 -16.79 -8.66
C SER A 35 15.95 -15.99 -9.95
N LYS A 36 16.18 -16.68 -11.07
CA LYS A 36 16.21 -16.03 -12.39
C LYS A 36 14.84 -15.42 -12.72
N LYS A 37 14.81 -14.29 -13.45
CA LYS A 37 13.56 -13.61 -13.86
C LYS A 37 12.59 -14.49 -14.66
N SER A 38 13.09 -15.53 -15.33
CA SER A 38 12.23 -16.50 -16.02
C SER A 38 11.29 -17.28 -15.10
N LYS A 39 11.52 -17.26 -13.78
CA LYS A 39 10.63 -17.84 -12.75
C LYS A 39 9.58 -16.86 -12.20
N ARG A 40 9.37 -15.71 -12.87
CA ARG A 40 8.39 -14.72 -12.43
C ARG A 40 6.98 -15.32 -12.26
N PRO A 41 6.44 -16.11 -13.20
CA PRO A 41 5.10 -16.67 -13.04
C PRO A 41 4.95 -17.50 -11.76
N GLU A 42 5.90 -18.40 -11.51
CA GLU A 42 5.90 -19.25 -10.31
C GLU A 42 5.96 -18.44 -9.02
N LEU A 43 6.83 -17.43 -8.97
CA LEU A 43 7.02 -16.61 -7.77
C LEU A 43 5.86 -15.65 -7.54
N THR A 44 5.29 -15.06 -8.58
CA THR A 44 4.09 -14.24 -8.46
C THR A 44 2.91 -15.08 -7.96
N ASN A 45 2.77 -16.32 -8.44
CA ASN A 45 1.75 -17.24 -7.95
C ASN A 45 1.96 -17.60 -6.47
N HIS A 46 3.21 -17.85 -6.06
CA HIS A 46 3.54 -18.04 -4.67
C HIS A 46 3.10 -16.83 -3.83
N VAL A 47 3.54 -15.62 -4.22
CA VAL A 47 3.27 -14.38 -3.48
C VAL A 47 1.78 -14.10 -3.39
N ARG A 48 1.01 -14.18 -4.49
CA ARG A 48 -0.43 -13.86 -4.47
C ARG A 48 -1.21 -14.77 -3.51
N LEU A 49 -0.81 -16.04 -3.41
CA LEU A 49 -1.49 -17.04 -2.59
C LEU A 49 -1.07 -16.94 -1.12
N THR A 50 0.21 -16.64 -0.84
CA THR A 50 0.74 -16.61 0.54
C THR A 50 0.75 -15.23 1.20
N TYR A 51 0.46 -14.15 0.46
CA TYR A 51 0.57 -12.77 0.95
C TYR A 51 -0.15 -12.53 2.29
N ASP A 52 -1.40 -13.03 2.41
CA ASP A 52 -2.24 -12.86 3.60
C ASP A 52 -2.19 -14.08 4.56
N MET A 53 -1.44 -15.14 4.21
CA MET A 53 -1.48 -16.39 4.96
C MET A 53 -0.62 -16.31 6.24
N LYS A 54 -1.25 -16.52 7.40
CA LYS A 54 -0.54 -16.57 8.71
C LYS A 54 -0.97 -17.81 9.47
N HIS A 55 -0.13 -18.84 9.45
CA HIS A 55 -0.38 -20.09 10.14
C HIS A 55 0.93 -20.74 10.60
N ASN A 56 0.94 -21.41 11.76
CA ASN A 56 2.16 -21.99 12.33
C ASN A 56 2.79 -23.06 11.43
N ASN A 57 1.99 -23.75 10.61
CA ASN A 57 2.42 -24.80 9.68
C ASN A 57 2.53 -24.33 8.22
N VAL A 58 2.60 -23.02 7.96
CA VAL A 58 2.84 -22.44 6.64
C VAL A 58 3.96 -21.41 6.77
N VAL A 59 4.96 -21.47 5.89
CA VAL A 59 6.09 -20.53 5.88
C VAL A 59 5.56 -19.12 5.61
N SER A 60 5.85 -18.19 6.51
CA SER A 60 5.38 -16.82 6.38
C SER A 60 6.13 -16.09 5.24
N PHE A 61 5.37 -15.48 4.33
CA PHE A 61 5.90 -14.52 3.38
C PHE A 61 6.19 -13.18 4.08
N TYR A 62 7.29 -12.51 3.70
CA TYR A 62 7.60 -11.17 4.19
C TYR A 62 7.63 -10.14 3.06
N GLU A 63 8.56 -10.29 2.12
CA GLU A 63 8.82 -9.27 1.10
C GLU A 63 9.37 -9.91 -0.18
N TRP A 64 9.27 -9.21 -1.31
CA TRP A 64 9.97 -9.62 -2.54
C TRP A 64 10.42 -8.41 -3.36
N TYR A 65 11.53 -8.59 -4.08
CA TYR A 65 12.24 -7.55 -4.79
C TYR A 65 12.66 -8.01 -6.18
N GLU A 66 12.84 -7.05 -7.08
CA GLU A 66 13.43 -7.28 -8.39
C GLU A 66 14.70 -6.44 -8.54
N THR A 67 15.78 -7.10 -8.96
CA THR A 67 17.01 -6.42 -9.38
C THR A 67 17.19 -6.55 -10.89
N SER A 68 18.30 -6.04 -11.44
CA SER A 68 18.60 -6.13 -12.88
C SER A 68 18.50 -7.56 -13.43
N ASN A 69 18.99 -8.56 -12.70
CA ASN A 69 19.15 -9.93 -13.19
C ASN A 69 18.34 -10.99 -12.43
N HIS A 70 17.79 -10.69 -11.24
CA HIS A 70 17.19 -11.68 -10.36
C HIS A 70 15.91 -11.18 -9.68
N LEU A 71 15.04 -12.14 -9.33
CA LEU A 71 13.93 -11.97 -8.41
C LEU A 71 14.34 -12.49 -7.03
N TRP A 72 14.00 -11.75 -5.99
CA TRP A 72 14.37 -12.06 -4.62
C TRP A 72 13.11 -12.19 -3.78
N LEU A 73 12.88 -13.37 -3.21
CA LEU A 73 11.75 -13.64 -2.32
C LEU A 73 12.28 -13.81 -0.89
N VAL A 74 11.73 -13.06 0.06
CA VAL A 74 12.11 -13.06 1.47
C VAL A 74 10.99 -13.70 2.29
N VAL A 75 11.31 -14.82 2.94
CA VAL A 75 10.36 -15.62 3.73
C VAL A 75 10.95 -16.01 5.09
N GLU A 76 10.13 -16.61 5.93
CA GLU A 76 10.55 -17.19 7.20
C GLU A 76 11.70 -18.20 7.05
N LEU A 77 12.69 -18.13 7.94
CA LEU A 77 13.81 -19.07 7.96
C LEU A 77 13.45 -20.31 8.79
N CYS A 78 13.35 -21.45 8.13
CA CYS A 78 13.24 -22.75 8.79
C CYS A 78 14.63 -23.40 8.91
N THR A 79 15.19 -23.48 10.12
CA THR A 79 16.57 -23.96 10.34
C THR A 79 16.71 -25.48 10.44
N GLY A 80 15.60 -26.22 10.58
CA GLY A 80 15.58 -27.68 10.71
C GLY A 80 15.72 -28.42 9.37
N GLY A 81 15.89 -27.71 8.25
CA GLY A 81 16.01 -28.31 6.93
C GLY A 81 14.68 -28.84 6.38
N SER A 82 14.74 -29.60 5.28
CA SER A 82 13.56 -30.21 4.66
C SER A 82 13.21 -31.55 5.32
N LEU A 83 11.93 -31.91 5.33
CA LEU A 83 11.46 -33.22 5.78
C LEU A 83 12.18 -34.36 5.02
N LYS A 84 12.49 -34.18 3.72
CA LYS A 84 13.28 -35.16 2.96
C LYS A 84 14.66 -35.45 3.57
N ALA A 85 15.32 -34.42 4.11
CA ALA A 85 16.63 -34.57 4.74
C ALA A 85 16.52 -35.36 6.05
N VAL A 86 15.47 -35.12 6.84
CA VAL A 86 15.18 -35.88 8.07
C VAL A 86 14.95 -37.35 7.75
N ILE A 87 14.07 -37.65 6.78
CA ILE A 87 13.80 -39.04 6.35
C ILE A 87 15.08 -39.73 5.83
N SER A 88 15.94 -39.00 5.11
CA SER A 88 17.19 -39.57 4.59
C SER A 88 18.24 -39.81 5.67
N GLN A 89 18.21 -39.04 6.77
CA GLN A 89 19.15 -39.18 7.90
C GLN A 89 18.73 -40.30 8.85
N ASP A 90 17.44 -40.35 9.18
CA ASP A 90 16.91 -41.31 10.16
C ASP A 90 16.53 -42.66 9.52
N GLU A 91 16.53 -42.72 8.18
CA GLU A 91 16.05 -43.81 7.31
C GLU A 91 14.56 -44.14 7.47
N CYS A 92 14.04 -44.20 8.69
CA CYS A 92 12.63 -44.38 9.01
C CYS A 92 12.26 -43.71 10.34
N LEU A 93 11.02 -43.22 10.45
CA LEU A 93 10.51 -42.57 11.66
C LEU A 93 9.57 -43.50 12.43
N SER A 94 9.56 -43.39 13.77
CA SER A 94 8.67 -44.17 14.63
C SER A 94 7.22 -43.69 14.52
N ASP A 95 6.26 -44.57 14.82
CA ASP A 95 4.82 -44.28 14.74
C ASP A 95 4.41 -43.02 15.52
N ASP A 96 5.00 -42.79 16.71
CA ASP A 96 4.71 -41.61 17.53
C ASP A 96 5.26 -40.32 16.89
N VAL A 97 6.46 -40.34 16.31
CA VAL A 97 7.05 -39.18 15.62
C VAL A 97 6.29 -38.89 14.32
N VAL A 98 5.95 -39.93 13.55
CA VAL A 98 5.12 -39.79 12.35
C VAL A 98 3.78 -39.16 12.70
N ARG A 99 3.16 -39.57 13.82
CA ARG A 99 1.91 -39.00 14.30
C ARG A 99 2.02 -37.51 14.62
N GLU A 100 3.04 -37.11 15.36
CA GLU A 100 3.25 -35.70 15.74
C GLU A 100 3.49 -34.81 14.51
N PHE A 101 4.35 -35.26 13.59
CA PHE A 101 4.59 -34.60 12.31
C PHE A 101 3.35 -34.58 11.42
N ALA A 102 2.58 -35.67 11.37
CA ALA A 102 1.36 -35.71 10.58
C ALA A 102 0.28 -34.76 11.11
N MET A 103 0.20 -34.54 12.42
CA MET A 103 -0.70 -33.53 13.01
C MET A 103 -0.37 -32.12 12.53
N ASP A 104 0.92 -31.79 12.42
CA ASP A 104 1.38 -30.49 11.90
C ASP A 104 1.02 -30.33 10.40
N LEU A 105 1.24 -31.37 9.61
CA LEU A 105 0.86 -31.39 8.19
C LEU A 105 -0.64 -31.22 8.01
N LEU A 106 -1.46 -31.91 8.81
CA LEU A 106 -2.92 -31.81 8.76
C LEU A 106 -3.41 -30.40 9.10
N LYS A 107 -2.89 -29.80 10.18
CA LYS A 107 -3.26 -28.43 10.57
C LYS A 107 -2.93 -27.43 9.46
N GLY A 108 -1.73 -27.54 8.88
CA GLY A 108 -1.31 -26.70 7.76
C GLY A 108 -2.16 -26.88 6.51
N LEU A 109 -2.38 -28.14 6.10
CA LEU A 109 -3.12 -28.45 4.89
C LEU A 109 -4.60 -28.09 5.00
N LYS A 110 -5.19 -28.30 6.18
CA LYS A 110 -6.58 -27.90 6.45
C LYS A 110 -6.74 -26.39 6.31
N TYR A 111 -5.83 -25.61 6.88
CA TYR A 111 -5.84 -24.16 6.74
C TYR A 111 -5.71 -23.71 5.27
N ILE A 112 -4.85 -24.37 4.48
CA ILE A 112 -4.69 -24.09 3.04
C ILE A 112 -6.00 -24.39 2.28
N HIS A 113 -6.60 -25.55 2.50
CA HIS A 113 -7.85 -25.94 1.85
C HIS A 113 -9.06 -25.09 2.29
N ASP A 114 -9.17 -24.76 3.58
CA ASP A 114 -10.22 -23.88 4.12
C ASP A 114 -10.08 -22.43 3.58
N SER A 115 -8.88 -22.05 3.10
CA SER A 115 -8.63 -20.77 2.40
C SER A 115 -8.97 -20.83 0.90
N GLY A 116 -9.50 -21.96 0.40
CA GLY A 116 -9.85 -22.16 -1.02
C GLY A 116 -8.66 -22.42 -1.94
N ILE A 117 -7.52 -22.87 -1.41
CA ILE A 117 -6.29 -23.13 -2.18
C ILE A 117 -6.04 -24.64 -2.24
N VAL A 118 -5.65 -25.14 -3.41
CA VAL A 118 -5.16 -26.52 -3.63
C VAL A 118 -3.65 -26.45 -3.89
N LEU A 119 -2.85 -27.13 -3.07
CA LEU A 119 -1.39 -27.05 -3.11
C LEU A 119 -0.82 -27.66 -4.39
N SER A 120 -1.42 -28.75 -4.88
CA SER A 120 -1.12 -29.39 -6.18
C SER A 120 0.31 -29.94 -6.34
N ASP A 121 1.14 -29.89 -5.30
CA ASP A 121 2.58 -30.16 -5.40
C ASP A 121 3.19 -30.67 -4.08
N PHE A 122 2.74 -31.87 -3.69
CA PHE A 122 3.19 -32.55 -2.48
C PHE A 122 4.58 -33.19 -2.66
N SER A 123 5.52 -32.84 -1.79
CA SER A 123 6.82 -33.51 -1.69
C SER A 123 7.48 -33.21 -0.35
N PRO A 124 8.18 -34.18 0.27
CA PRO A 124 8.96 -33.95 1.50
C PRO A 124 10.07 -32.89 1.33
N THR A 125 10.48 -32.59 0.08
CA THR A 125 11.44 -31.52 -0.21
C THR A 125 10.87 -30.11 -0.03
N LYS A 126 9.53 -29.97 -0.06
CA LYS A 126 8.78 -28.69 0.02
C LYS A 126 8.15 -28.44 1.38
N ILE A 127 8.42 -29.32 2.34
CA ILE A 127 8.00 -29.22 3.73
C ILE A 127 9.27 -29.01 4.55
N LEU A 128 9.31 -27.94 5.34
CA LEU A 128 10.48 -27.55 6.14
C LEU A 128 10.20 -27.71 7.63
N LEU A 129 11.25 -27.93 8.41
CA LEU A 129 11.21 -27.95 9.87
C LEU A 129 11.75 -26.64 10.44
N ASP A 130 11.01 -26.04 11.37
CA ASP A 130 11.46 -24.89 12.15
C ASP A 130 12.34 -25.34 13.35
N GLY A 131 13.05 -24.40 13.99
CA GLY A 131 13.92 -24.64 15.15
C GLY A 131 13.32 -25.46 16.31
N PRO A 132 12.02 -25.34 16.66
CA PRO A 132 11.39 -26.19 17.68
C PRO A 132 10.88 -27.55 17.14
N GLY A 133 11.08 -27.88 15.86
CA GLY A 133 10.66 -29.16 15.26
C GLY A 133 9.30 -29.13 14.55
N THR A 134 8.66 -27.97 14.42
CA THR A 134 7.34 -27.83 13.76
C THR A 134 7.45 -27.88 12.24
N LEU A 135 6.60 -28.67 11.58
CA LEU A 135 6.57 -28.77 10.11
C LEU A 135 5.78 -27.63 9.47
N LYS A 136 6.33 -27.07 8.38
CA LYS A 136 5.73 -25.95 7.62
C LYS A 136 5.76 -26.18 6.11
N TYR A 137 4.64 -25.90 5.44
CA TYR A 137 4.56 -25.85 3.97
C TYR A 137 5.29 -24.61 3.44
N SER A 138 6.20 -24.81 2.49
CA SER A 138 7.14 -23.76 2.05
C SER A 138 7.02 -23.32 0.59
N ASN A 139 6.23 -24.03 -0.22
CA ASN A 139 6.23 -23.82 -1.67
C ASN A 139 4.82 -23.85 -2.26
N PHE A 140 4.36 -22.68 -2.71
CA PHE A 140 3.07 -22.44 -3.36
C PHE A 140 3.21 -22.06 -4.84
N CYS A 141 4.36 -22.31 -5.47
CA CYS A 141 4.61 -21.92 -6.86
C CYS A 141 3.64 -22.59 -7.85
N LEU A 142 3.21 -23.82 -7.57
CA LEU A 142 2.27 -24.60 -8.39
C LEU A 142 0.88 -24.73 -7.76
N ALA A 143 0.65 -24.05 -6.62
CA ALA A 143 -0.66 -24.03 -5.98
C ALA A 143 -1.66 -23.22 -6.81
N LYS A 144 -2.95 -23.48 -6.62
CA LYS A 144 -4.03 -22.81 -7.36
C LYS A 144 -5.22 -22.56 -6.47
N ALA A 145 -6.03 -21.55 -6.77
CA ALA A 145 -7.33 -21.44 -6.12
C ALA A 145 -8.26 -22.54 -6.66
N GLN A 146 -9.19 -23.00 -5.82
CA GLN A 146 -10.15 -24.04 -6.19
C GLN A 146 -11.00 -23.56 -7.39
N GLY A 147 -11.00 -24.34 -8.47
CA GLY A 147 -11.70 -23.99 -9.71
C GLY A 147 -10.87 -23.21 -10.75
N GLU A 148 -9.63 -22.83 -10.44
CA GLU A 148 -8.72 -22.26 -11.44
C GLU A 148 -8.15 -23.35 -12.37
N ASN A 149 -8.28 -23.16 -13.68
CA ASN A 149 -7.53 -23.94 -14.66
C ASN A 149 -6.09 -23.43 -14.71
N LEU A 150 -5.12 -24.35 -14.64
CA LEU A 150 -3.68 -24.03 -14.59
C LEU A 150 -3.11 -23.61 -15.95
N GLU A 151 -3.85 -22.78 -16.70
CA GLU A 151 -3.37 -22.06 -17.88
C GLU A 151 -2.67 -20.73 -17.52
N PHE A 152 -2.61 -20.38 -16.23
CA PHE A 152 -1.94 -19.20 -15.67
C PHE A 152 -0.52 -18.97 -16.23
N PHE A 153 0.23 -20.03 -16.53
CA PHE A 153 1.57 -19.93 -17.12
C PHE A 153 1.61 -19.31 -18.52
N ALA A 154 0.49 -19.32 -19.28
CA ALA A 154 0.42 -18.73 -20.61
C ALA A 154 0.18 -17.21 -20.57
N LEU A 155 -0.55 -16.71 -19.57
CA LEU A 155 -0.89 -15.28 -19.44
C LEU A 155 0.29 -14.46 -18.92
N VAL A 156 1.03 -14.94 -17.90
CA VAL A 156 2.20 -14.22 -17.35
C VAL A 156 3.39 -14.21 -18.33
N THR A 157 3.47 -15.16 -19.27
CA THR A 157 4.47 -15.14 -20.35
C THR A 157 4.17 -14.13 -21.46
N SER A 158 2.94 -13.62 -21.55
CA SER A 158 2.53 -12.69 -22.61
C SER A 158 2.89 -11.23 -22.33
N GLU A 159 3.18 -10.86 -21.07
CA GLU A 159 3.48 -9.47 -20.72
C GLU A 159 4.95 -9.07 -20.95
N GLN A 160 5.88 -10.00 -21.17
CA GLN A 160 7.27 -9.68 -21.50
C GLN A 160 7.92 -10.76 -22.38
N GLY A 161 7.90 -10.55 -23.70
CA GLY A 161 8.70 -11.31 -24.65
C GLY A 161 8.63 -10.71 -26.05
N GLY A 162 9.67 -9.94 -26.42
CA GLY A 162 10.06 -9.84 -27.81
C GLY A 162 10.54 -11.20 -28.30
N ASP A 163 10.02 -11.58 -29.47
CA ASP A 163 10.50 -12.53 -30.47
C ASP A 163 11.18 -13.82 -30.00
N ASN A 164 10.39 -14.90 -30.05
CA ASN A 164 10.75 -16.14 -30.74
C ASN A 164 9.48 -16.99 -30.93
N LYS A 165 8.83 -16.87 -32.10
CA LYS A 165 7.80 -17.81 -32.56
C LYS A 165 8.47 -18.88 -33.42
N GLU A 166 8.83 -20.01 -32.81
CA GLU A 166 8.93 -21.28 -33.54
C GLU A 166 7.64 -22.08 -33.33
N SER A 167 7.12 -22.58 -34.43
CA SER A 167 5.91 -23.39 -34.56
C SER A 167 5.96 -24.68 -33.72
N ALA A 168 5.05 -24.81 -32.75
CA ALA A 168 4.78 -26.08 -32.10
C ALA A 168 3.27 -26.35 -32.04
N THR A 169 2.86 -27.44 -32.68
CA THR A 169 1.48 -27.97 -32.70
C THR A 169 1.00 -28.35 -31.28
N PRO A 170 -0.33 -28.37 -31.02
CA PRO A 170 -0.89 -28.48 -29.67
C PRO A 170 -0.61 -29.80 -28.92
N GLN A 171 -0.07 -30.81 -29.61
CA GLN A 171 0.14 -32.16 -29.05
C GLN A 171 1.58 -32.43 -28.54
N LYS A 172 2.54 -31.52 -28.73
CA LYS A 172 3.93 -31.72 -28.26
C LYS A 172 4.29 -31.04 -26.92
N ASN A 173 3.39 -30.22 -26.36
CA ASN A 173 3.69 -29.41 -25.17
C ASN A 173 3.63 -30.14 -23.82
N ILE A 174 3.10 -31.38 -23.77
CA ILE A 174 3.08 -32.17 -22.53
C ILE A 174 4.45 -32.78 -22.24
N LYS A 175 5.21 -33.19 -23.28
CA LYS A 175 6.51 -33.86 -23.11
C LYS A 175 7.65 -32.94 -22.66
N ASN A 176 7.62 -31.66 -23.05
CA ASN A 176 8.68 -30.69 -22.67
C ASN A 176 8.48 -30.10 -21.26
N ARG A 177 7.29 -30.19 -20.66
CA ARG A 177 7.04 -29.76 -19.26
C ARG A 177 7.57 -30.76 -18.22
N THR A 178 7.75 -32.02 -18.61
CA THR A 178 8.07 -33.14 -17.71
C THR A 178 9.57 -33.44 -17.54
N GLN A 179 10.47 -32.85 -18.34
CA GLN A 179 11.89 -33.22 -18.33
C GLN A 179 12.71 -32.66 -17.15
N GLY A 180 12.15 -31.75 -16.33
CA GLY A 180 12.85 -31.07 -15.24
C GLY A 180 12.43 -31.44 -13.81
N TYR A 181 11.44 -32.31 -13.64
CA TYR A 181 10.78 -32.55 -12.34
C TYR A 181 10.47 -34.03 -12.08
N GLN A 182 11.51 -34.88 -12.12
CA GLN A 182 11.36 -36.31 -11.87
C GLN A 182 10.91 -36.64 -10.43
N GLY A 183 11.11 -35.72 -9.47
CA GLY A 183 10.81 -35.93 -8.05
C GLY A 183 9.39 -35.58 -7.56
N SER A 184 8.55 -34.90 -8.36
CA SER A 184 7.16 -34.55 -7.96
C SER A 184 6.15 -35.64 -8.36
N LEU A 185 6.47 -36.43 -9.39
CA LEU A 185 5.57 -37.46 -9.94
C LEU A 185 5.34 -38.65 -9.00
N LEU A 186 6.26 -38.90 -8.05
CA LEU A 186 6.17 -39.98 -7.06
C LEU A 186 5.00 -39.81 -6.07
N TYR A 187 4.49 -38.58 -5.94
CA TYR A 187 3.40 -38.23 -5.00
C TYR A 187 2.11 -37.85 -5.74
N CYS A 188 2.09 -38.00 -7.07
CA CYS A 188 0.98 -37.61 -7.91
C CYS A 188 -0.18 -38.62 -7.77
N ALA A 189 -1.41 -38.11 -7.69
CA ALA A 189 -2.60 -38.95 -7.55
C ALA A 189 -2.98 -39.63 -8.88
N PRO A 190 -3.58 -40.84 -8.86
CA PRO A 190 -3.94 -41.58 -10.06
C PRO A 190 -4.84 -40.81 -11.03
N GLU A 191 -5.81 -40.06 -10.52
CA GLU A 191 -6.73 -39.24 -11.31
C GLU A 191 -6.00 -38.10 -12.06
N VAL A 192 -4.97 -37.51 -11.44
CA VAL A 192 -4.16 -36.46 -12.07
C VAL A 192 -3.28 -37.04 -13.19
N LEU A 193 -2.76 -38.26 -13.02
CA LEU A 193 -2.04 -38.97 -14.08
C LEU A 193 -2.92 -39.35 -15.27
N ARG A 194 -4.23 -39.55 -15.04
CA ARG A 194 -5.24 -39.76 -16.10
C ARG A 194 -5.65 -38.47 -16.81
N GLY A 195 -5.14 -37.32 -16.37
CA GLY A 195 -5.39 -36.00 -16.98
C GLY A 195 -6.48 -35.18 -16.30
N GLU A 196 -7.00 -35.61 -15.15
CA GLU A 196 -7.95 -34.82 -14.36
C GLU A 196 -7.25 -33.66 -13.62
N SER A 197 -8.01 -32.63 -13.28
CA SER A 197 -7.46 -31.47 -12.55
C SER A 197 -7.15 -31.81 -11.09
N THR A 198 -6.07 -31.23 -10.55
CA THR A 198 -5.76 -31.36 -9.11
C THR A 198 -6.90 -30.84 -8.23
N SER A 199 -7.15 -31.52 -7.11
CA SER A 199 -8.25 -31.29 -6.18
C SER A 199 -7.79 -31.47 -4.72
N ILE A 200 -8.68 -31.16 -3.77
CA ILE A 200 -8.45 -31.46 -2.34
C ILE A 200 -8.16 -32.96 -2.13
N SER A 201 -8.87 -33.84 -2.85
CA SER A 201 -8.67 -35.29 -2.73
C SER A 201 -7.30 -35.72 -3.24
N SER A 202 -6.78 -35.09 -4.30
CA SER A 202 -5.42 -35.40 -4.80
C SER A 202 -4.32 -34.95 -3.83
N ASP A 203 -4.54 -33.85 -3.11
CA ASP A 203 -3.61 -33.38 -2.06
C ASP A 203 -3.60 -34.34 -0.84
N LEU A 204 -4.76 -34.92 -0.48
CA LEU A 204 -4.85 -35.95 0.55
C LEU A 204 -4.13 -37.26 0.17
N TRP A 205 -4.14 -37.63 -1.12
CA TRP A 205 -3.30 -38.73 -1.63
C TRP A 205 -1.81 -38.41 -1.45
N GLY A 206 -1.39 -37.22 -1.85
CA GLY A 206 0.00 -36.77 -1.67
C GLY A 206 0.45 -36.80 -0.21
N LEU A 207 -0.43 -36.41 0.71
CA LEU A 207 -0.21 -36.57 2.15
C LEU A 207 0.00 -38.05 2.54
N GLY A 208 -0.85 -38.96 2.06
CA GLY A 208 -0.70 -40.40 2.28
C GLY A 208 0.65 -40.95 1.81
N CYS A 209 1.12 -40.51 0.64
CA CYS A 209 2.44 -40.89 0.13
C CYS A 209 3.58 -40.39 1.03
N VAL A 210 3.50 -39.15 1.51
CA VAL A 210 4.50 -38.56 2.43
C VAL A 210 4.51 -39.29 3.77
N LEU A 211 3.35 -39.62 4.34
CA LEU A 211 3.26 -40.38 5.60
C LEU A 211 3.87 -41.79 5.46
N CYS A 212 3.58 -42.46 4.35
CA CYS A 212 4.18 -43.76 4.03
C CYS A 212 5.72 -43.65 3.94
N GLU A 213 6.23 -42.62 3.27
CA GLU A 213 7.67 -42.39 3.14
C GLU A 213 8.34 -42.05 4.47
N MET A 214 7.69 -41.27 5.34
CA MET A 214 8.20 -40.97 6.68
C MET A 214 8.38 -42.26 7.50
N PHE A 215 7.44 -43.19 7.41
CA PHE A 215 7.48 -44.43 8.18
C PHE A 215 8.40 -45.50 7.57
N THR A 216 8.44 -45.62 6.24
CA THR A 216 9.18 -46.71 5.55
C THR A 216 10.54 -46.27 4.99
N GLY A 217 10.80 -44.97 4.95
CA GLY A 217 11.99 -44.38 4.32
C GLY A 217 11.91 -44.21 2.81
N LYS A 218 10.87 -44.75 2.17
CA LYS A 218 10.71 -44.75 0.71
C LYS A 218 9.27 -44.40 0.31
N PRO A 219 9.06 -43.70 -0.81
CA PRO A 219 7.72 -43.47 -1.31
C PRO A 219 7.02 -44.81 -1.63
N PRO A 220 5.69 -44.88 -1.55
CA PRO A 220 4.94 -46.12 -1.76
C PRO A 220 5.10 -46.69 -3.16
N PHE A 221 5.26 -45.82 -4.16
CA PHE A 221 5.48 -46.20 -5.56
C PHE A 221 6.79 -45.59 -6.04
N PHE A 222 7.66 -46.41 -6.63
CA PHE A 222 8.96 -45.98 -7.14
C PHE A 222 9.37 -46.87 -8.32
N SER A 223 9.76 -46.24 -9.44
CA SER A 223 10.40 -46.92 -10.56
C SER A 223 11.44 -46.01 -11.20
N GLU A 224 12.40 -46.60 -11.91
CA GLU A 224 13.43 -45.88 -12.67
C GLU A 224 12.88 -45.28 -13.96
N THR A 225 11.84 -45.90 -14.55
CA THR A 225 11.17 -45.37 -15.75
C THR A 225 9.84 -44.72 -15.41
N PHE A 226 9.50 -43.66 -16.15
CA PHE A 226 8.25 -42.93 -15.96
C PHE A 226 7.02 -43.79 -16.29
N SER A 227 7.08 -44.59 -17.36
CA SER A 227 5.97 -45.46 -17.77
C SER A 227 5.64 -46.49 -16.69
N ASP A 228 6.65 -47.16 -16.14
CA ASP A 228 6.45 -48.16 -15.09
C ASP A 228 5.91 -47.51 -13.80
N LEU A 229 6.41 -46.31 -13.45
CA LEU A 229 5.90 -45.57 -12.29
C LEU A 229 4.40 -45.24 -12.44
N VAL A 230 3.98 -44.83 -13.64
CA VAL A 230 2.56 -44.57 -13.93
C VAL A 230 1.75 -45.85 -13.82
N GLU A 231 2.24 -46.98 -14.34
CA GLU A 231 1.55 -48.27 -14.18
C GLU A 231 1.42 -48.67 -12.70
N LEU A 232 2.48 -48.53 -11.89
CA LEU A 232 2.44 -48.79 -10.45
C LEU A 232 1.40 -47.90 -9.73
N ILE A 233 1.37 -46.61 -10.04
CA ILE A 233 0.42 -45.68 -9.42
C ILE A 233 -1.02 -45.95 -9.89
N LEU A 234 -1.25 -46.40 -11.13
CA LEU A 234 -2.60 -46.63 -11.65
C LEU A 234 -3.18 -48.00 -11.27
N HIS A 235 -2.35 -49.03 -11.15
CA HIS A 235 -2.81 -50.43 -11.13
C HIS A 235 -2.33 -51.26 -9.93
N GLU A 236 -1.17 -50.97 -9.35
CA GLU A 236 -0.64 -51.77 -8.23
C GLU A 236 -1.12 -51.24 -6.87
N ASP A 237 -1.40 -52.16 -5.95
CA ASP A 237 -1.71 -51.83 -4.57
C ASP A 237 -0.47 -51.32 -3.82
N PRO A 238 -0.62 -50.42 -2.82
CA PRO A 238 0.50 -49.92 -2.05
C PRO A 238 1.21 -51.08 -1.31
N PRO A 239 2.56 -51.12 -1.31
CA PRO A 239 3.31 -52.18 -0.66
C PRO A 239 3.08 -52.21 0.86
N PRO A 240 3.21 -53.39 1.51
CA PRO A 240 3.05 -53.49 2.96
C PRO A 240 4.06 -52.62 3.71
N LEU A 241 3.58 -51.86 4.70
CA LEU A 241 4.37 -50.90 5.48
C LEU A 241 5.36 -51.63 6.41
N LEU A 242 6.56 -51.91 5.91
CA LEU A 242 7.63 -52.60 6.65
C LEU A 242 8.85 -51.68 6.83
N GLN A 243 9.36 -51.56 8.06
CA GLN A 243 10.62 -50.85 8.36
C GLN A 243 11.84 -51.71 8.02
N LYS A 244 12.93 -51.09 7.54
CA LYS A 244 14.23 -51.75 7.40
C LYS A 244 15.07 -51.52 8.65
N GLY A 245 15.29 -52.57 9.46
CA GLY A 245 16.18 -52.52 10.62
C GLY A 245 16.24 -53.85 11.38
N PRO A 246 17.23 -54.05 12.30
CA PRO A 246 17.45 -55.32 13.02
C PRO A 246 16.35 -55.69 14.02
N SER A 247 15.50 -54.72 14.38
CA SER A 247 14.30 -54.89 15.19
C SER A 247 13.09 -54.52 14.36
N CYS A 248 12.40 -55.52 13.81
CA CYS A 248 11.16 -55.34 13.06
C CYS A 248 10.07 -54.80 14.00
N LEU A 249 9.93 -53.47 14.09
CA LEU A 249 8.80 -52.83 14.76
C LEU A 249 7.59 -52.95 13.85
N GLN A 250 6.54 -53.60 14.34
CA GLN A 250 5.29 -53.75 13.59
C GLN A 250 4.59 -52.39 13.48
N CYS A 251 4.17 -52.03 12.27
CA CYS A 251 3.31 -50.89 11.98
C CYS A 251 2.03 -50.97 12.82
N SER A 252 1.61 -49.85 13.43
CA SER A 252 0.36 -49.85 14.19
C SER A 252 -0.83 -50.09 13.23
N PRO A 253 -1.84 -50.90 13.62
CA PRO A 253 -2.97 -51.20 12.75
C PRO A 253 -3.74 -49.92 12.37
N ASP A 254 -3.78 -48.94 13.28
CA ASP A 254 -4.38 -47.63 13.04
C ASP A 254 -3.59 -46.83 11.98
N PHE A 255 -2.26 -46.82 12.02
CA PHE A 255 -1.47 -46.13 11.00
C PHE A 255 -1.61 -46.79 9.63
N GLN A 256 -1.62 -48.13 9.59
CA GLN A 256 -1.85 -48.88 8.36
C GLN A 256 -3.22 -48.57 7.75
N SER A 257 -4.28 -48.57 8.57
CA SER A 257 -5.64 -48.18 8.14
C SER A 257 -5.67 -46.75 7.58
N LEU A 258 -5.00 -45.79 8.24
CA LEU A 258 -4.93 -44.39 7.80
C LEU A 258 -4.29 -44.26 6.41
N VAL A 259 -3.11 -44.85 6.22
CA VAL A 259 -2.35 -44.76 4.95
C VAL A 259 -3.12 -45.45 3.82
N LEU A 260 -3.70 -46.63 4.07
CA LEU A 260 -4.52 -47.33 3.07
C LEU A 260 -5.80 -46.56 2.71
N GLY A 261 -6.38 -45.82 3.66
CA GLY A 261 -7.52 -44.94 3.41
C GLY A 261 -7.17 -43.72 2.55
N LEU A 262 -5.98 -43.14 2.73
CA LEU A 262 -5.48 -42.01 1.93
C LEU A 262 -4.96 -42.45 0.55
N LEU A 263 -4.45 -43.69 0.42
CA LEU A 263 -3.93 -44.26 -0.82
C LEU A 263 -4.96 -45.08 -1.61
N GLN A 264 -6.26 -44.76 -1.47
CA GLN A 264 -7.30 -45.29 -2.35
C GLN A 264 -7.18 -44.67 -3.75
N LYS A 265 -7.17 -45.52 -4.77
CA LYS A 265 -6.96 -45.11 -6.17
C LYS A 265 -8.13 -44.31 -6.72
N ASP A 266 -9.35 -44.65 -6.29
CA ASP A 266 -10.56 -43.90 -6.59
C ASP A 266 -10.71 -42.73 -5.59
N PRO A 267 -10.71 -41.47 -6.04
CA PRO A 267 -10.83 -40.31 -5.17
C PRO A 267 -12.15 -40.25 -4.39
N LEU A 268 -13.21 -40.93 -4.85
CA LEU A 268 -14.51 -40.98 -4.13
C LEU A 268 -14.47 -41.94 -2.93
N ASN A 269 -13.66 -42.99 -3.01
CA ASN A 269 -13.46 -43.96 -1.92
C ASN A 269 -12.32 -43.54 -0.98
N ARG A 270 -11.57 -42.49 -1.34
CA ARG A 270 -10.46 -41.94 -0.55
C ARG A 270 -10.97 -41.20 0.68
N LEU A 271 -10.22 -41.30 1.78
CA LEU A 271 -10.55 -40.65 3.05
C LEU A 271 -10.78 -39.14 2.85
N ASN A 272 -11.96 -38.67 3.21
CA ASN A 272 -12.28 -37.24 3.20
C ASN A 272 -11.83 -36.56 4.50
N TRP A 273 -11.92 -35.22 4.58
CA TRP A 273 -11.48 -34.46 5.76
C TRP A 273 -12.17 -34.87 7.07
N GLU A 274 -13.48 -35.16 7.03
CA GLU A 274 -14.23 -35.54 8.22
C GLU A 274 -13.78 -36.90 8.77
N GLN A 275 -13.63 -37.89 7.88
CA GLN A 275 -13.14 -39.22 8.20
C GLN A 275 -11.68 -39.18 8.66
N LEU A 276 -10.85 -38.33 8.04
CA LEU A 276 -9.44 -38.16 8.36
C LEU A 276 -9.22 -37.60 9.77
N LEU A 277 -9.98 -36.56 10.17
CA LEU A 277 -9.85 -35.94 11.49
C LEU A 277 -10.36 -36.85 12.63
N LEU A 278 -11.35 -37.72 12.34
CA LEU A 278 -11.91 -38.68 13.29
C LEU A 278 -11.11 -39.99 13.38
N HIS A 279 -10.04 -40.15 12.59
CA HIS A 279 -9.30 -41.41 12.52
C HIS A 279 -8.67 -41.79 13.88
N PRO A 280 -8.77 -43.06 14.34
CA PRO A 280 -8.26 -43.51 15.65
C PRO A 280 -6.76 -43.25 15.87
N PHE A 281 -5.98 -43.17 14.78
CA PHE A 281 -4.57 -42.82 14.78
C PHE A 281 -4.25 -41.50 15.50
N TRP A 282 -5.19 -40.58 15.68
CA TRP A 282 -4.93 -39.32 16.39
C TRP A 282 -5.09 -39.41 17.91
N LYS A 283 -5.49 -40.55 18.50
CA LYS A 283 -5.70 -40.71 19.96
C LYS A 283 -6.57 -39.59 20.58
N GLY A 284 -7.57 -39.09 19.86
CA GLY A 284 -8.48 -38.04 20.32
C GLY A 284 -7.93 -36.61 20.28
N ALA A 285 -6.76 -36.37 19.67
CA ALA A 285 -6.17 -35.02 19.58
C ALA A 285 -7.04 -33.97 18.85
N PHE A 286 -7.98 -34.44 18.02
CA PHE A 286 -8.93 -33.59 17.28
C PHE A 286 -10.39 -33.77 17.75
N SER A 287 -10.65 -34.54 18.82
CA SER A 287 -12.02 -34.93 19.25
C SER A 287 -12.67 -33.98 20.28
N VAL A 288 -12.05 -32.86 20.66
CA VAL A 288 -12.54 -32.00 21.75
C VAL A 288 -13.64 -31.01 21.31
N ASP A 289 -13.92 -30.86 20.01
CA ASP A 289 -14.84 -29.81 19.52
C ASP A 289 -16.27 -30.28 19.18
N PHE A 290 -16.69 -31.51 19.53
CA PHE A 290 -18.02 -32.05 19.14
C PHE A 290 -19.00 -32.40 20.27
N SER A 291 -18.69 -32.20 21.56
CA SER A 291 -19.55 -32.67 22.68
C SER A 291 -19.87 -31.65 23.78
N SER A 292 -19.88 -30.36 23.49
CA SER A 292 -20.53 -29.35 24.37
C SER A 292 -21.39 -28.36 23.58
N ARG A 293 -22.55 -28.83 23.13
CA ARG A 293 -23.69 -27.96 22.77
C ARG A 293 -24.97 -28.78 22.75
N GLY A 294 -25.61 -28.81 23.92
CA GLY A 294 -26.95 -29.33 24.17
C GLY A 294 -27.60 -28.42 25.20
N ASP A 295 -27.78 -27.16 24.80
CA ASP A 295 -28.85 -26.23 25.19
C ASP A 295 -28.67 -24.99 24.28
N ALA A 296 -29.72 -24.70 23.50
CA ALA A 296 -29.61 -24.15 22.15
C ALA A 296 -29.45 -22.63 22.08
N ASP A 297 -28.26 -22.17 21.70
CA ASP A 297 -28.01 -20.94 20.93
C ASP A 297 -27.51 -21.36 19.54
N GLU A 298 -28.40 -21.33 18.55
CA GLU A 298 -28.10 -21.64 17.14
C GLU A 298 -27.59 -20.40 16.40
N ASN A 299 -26.29 -20.37 16.09
CA ASN A 299 -25.73 -20.16 14.74
C ASN A 299 -24.26 -19.72 14.78
N THR A 300 -23.36 -20.69 14.77
CA THR A 300 -22.19 -20.71 13.85
C THR A 300 -21.50 -22.06 13.99
N SER A 301 -21.89 -23.00 13.14
CA SER A 301 -21.04 -24.11 12.72
C SER A 301 -21.18 -24.24 11.21
N LEU A 302 -20.09 -23.96 10.51
CA LEU A 302 -19.88 -24.46 9.16
C LEU A 302 -19.97 -25.98 9.19
N ARG A 303 -21.07 -26.51 8.65
CA ARG A 303 -21.10 -27.83 8.02
C ARG A 303 -21.53 -27.63 6.57
N CYS A 304 -20.59 -27.88 5.66
CA CYS A 304 -20.91 -28.22 4.29
C CYS A 304 -21.32 -29.69 4.31
N SER A 305 -22.61 -29.97 4.16
CA SER A 305 -23.11 -31.30 3.86
C SER A 305 -23.70 -31.25 2.46
N ILE A 306 -22.97 -31.84 1.52
CA ILE A 306 -23.48 -32.20 0.20
C ILE A 306 -24.41 -33.40 0.43
N GLN A 307 -25.70 -33.24 0.13
CA GLN A 307 -26.57 -34.36 -0.20
C GLN A 307 -27.15 -34.12 -1.59
N LEU A 308 -26.62 -34.87 -2.55
CA LEU A 308 -27.32 -35.28 -3.76
C LEU A 308 -28.49 -36.17 -3.34
N GLU A 309 -29.70 -35.87 -3.80
CA GLU A 309 -30.66 -36.91 -4.19
C GLU A 309 -31.74 -36.38 -5.16
N SER A 310 -32.16 -37.32 -5.99
CA SER A 310 -32.87 -37.23 -7.27
C SER A 310 -34.39 -37.44 -7.15
N GLY A 311 -35.18 -36.82 -8.05
CA GLY A 311 -36.38 -37.47 -8.63
C GLY A 311 -37.78 -36.86 -8.37
N LEU A 312 -38.29 -36.14 -9.40
CA LEU A 312 -39.65 -36.14 -10.00
C LEU A 312 -40.94 -35.97 -9.14
N SER A 313 -41.73 -34.90 -9.44
CA SER A 313 -43.07 -34.97 -10.09
C SER A 313 -44.09 -33.87 -9.68
N ALA A 314 -44.44 -33.02 -10.65
CA ALA A 314 -45.73 -32.39 -11.01
C ALA A 314 -46.79 -31.98 -9.94
N THR A 315 -47.21 -30.70 -9.92
CA THR A 315 -48.47 -30.14 -10.48
C THR A 315 -48.74 -28.71 -9.98
N ALA A 316 -49.58 -27.97 -10.69
CA ALA A 316 -49.71 -26.52 -10.72
C ALA A 316 -50.67 -25.89 -9.68
N ALA A 317 -50.42 -24.60 -9.39
CA ALA A 317 -51.37 -23.47 -9.33
C ALA A 317 -51.24 -22.55 -8.09
N GLU A 318 -51.13 -21.25 -8.38
CA GLU A 318 -51.58 -20.07 -7.62
C GLU A 318 -50.83 -19.61 -6.35
N ALA A 319 -50.16 -18.44 -6.47
CA ALA A 319 -50.23 -17.24 -5.61
C ALA A 319 -48.87 -16.51 -5.55
N GLN A 320 -48.76 -15.37 -6.24
CA GLN A 320 -47.58 -14.52 -6.24
C GLN A 320 -47.59 -13.55 -5.04
N THR A 321 -46.80 -13.87 -4.02
CA THR A 321 -46.31 -12.93 -2.99
C THR A 321 -44.86 -13.31 -2.69
N PHE A 322 -43.89 -12.54 -3.22
CA PHE A 322 -42.46 -12.79 -3.01
C PHE A 322 -41.95 -12.01 -1.79
N SER A 323 -41.54 -12.77 -0.78
CA SER A 323 -40.72 -12.35 0.35
C SER A 323 -39.27 -12.15 -0.10
N THR A 324 -38.72 -10.95 0.11
CA THR A 324 -37.32 -10.61 -0.15
C THR A 324 -36.43 -11.07 1.00
N GLY A 325 -35.89 -12.27 0.89
CA GLY A 325 -34.74 -12.71 1.66
C GLY A 325 -33.46 -12.14 1.03
N HIS A 326 -32.85 -11.13 1.66
CA HIS A 326 -31.50 -10.71 1.32
C HIS A 326 -30.50 -11.65 1.99
N SER A 327 -30.00 -12.60 1.20
CA SER A 327 -28.83 -13.41 1.51
C SER A 327 -27.59 -12.51 1.66
N ASN A 328 -26.94 -12.59 2.83
CA ASN A 328 -25.62 -12.02 3.04
C ASN A 328 -24.61 -12.80 2.18
N LEU A 329 -24.13 -12.16 1.11
CA LEU A 329 -22.94 -12.56 0.37
C LEU A 329 -21.74 -12.54 1.32
N TYR A 330 -21.24 -13.72 1.68
CA TYR A 330 -19.81 -13.84 1.98
C TYR A 330 -19.08 -13.48 0.70
N LEU A 331 -18.37 -12.35 0.71
CA LEU A 331 -17.45 -12.00 -0.35
C LEU A 331 -16.36 -13.08 -0.37
N CYS A 332 -16.53 -14.12 -1.20
CA CYS A 332 -15.40 -14.82 -1.78
C CYS A 332 -14.48 -13.72 -2.29
N LYS A 333 -13.30 -13.53 -1.68
CA LYS A 333 -12.24 -12.80 -2.37
C LYS A 333 -12.01 -13.59 -3.64
N SER A 334 -12.51 -13.06 -4.74
CA SER A 334 -12.21 -13.62 -6.04
C SER A 334 -10.70 -13.50 -6.18
N PHE A 335 -10.00 -14.63 -6.32
CA PHE A 335 -8.63 -14.62 -6.84
C PHE A 335 -8.64 -14.27 -8.35
N THR A 336 -9.60 -13.45 -8.80
CA THR A 336 -9.80 -13.06 -10.20
C THR A 336 -8.61 -12.26 -10.68
N LEU A 337 -8.25 -12.54 -11.93
CA LEU A 337 -7.03 -12.13 -12.61
C LEU A 337 -7.04 -10.63 -13.01
N ASP A 338 -7.77 -9.77 -12.30
CA ASP A 338 -7.96 -8.37 -12.71
C ASP A 338 -6.92 -7.42 -12.06
N ASN A 339 -6.18 -7.87 -11.04
CA ASN A 339 -5.24 -7.05 -10.25
C ASN A 339 -3.76 -7.51 -10.32
N VAL A 340 -3.29 -8.09 -11.45
CA VAL A 340 -1.89 -8.56 -11.58
C VAL A 340 -0.86 -7.41 -11.41
N THR A 341 -1.27 -6.16 -11.63
CA THR A 341 -0.44 -4.97 -11.41
C THR A 341 -0.16 -4.64 -9.94
N GLU A 342 -0.99 -5.13 -9.01
CA GLU A 342 -0.90 -4.83 -7.57
C GLU A 342 0.24 -5.62 -6.89
N PHE A 343 0.59 -6.79 -7.44
CA PHE A 343 1.68 -7.64 -6.97
C PHE A 343 2.89 -7.52 -7.89
N ARG A 344 3.50 -6.32 -7.98
CA ARG A 344 4.80 -6.14 -8.63
C ARG A 344 5.95 -6.16 -7.61
N PRO A 345 7.11 -6.72 -7.96
CA PRO A 345 8.27 -6.75 -7.07
C PRO A 345 8.86 -5.34 -6.90
N LYS A 346 9.29 -4.99 -5.69
CA LYS A 346 9.91 -3.68 -5.39
C LYS A 346 11.24 -3.55 -6.17
N SER A 347 11.39 -2.52 -7.00
CA SER A 347 12.59 -2.29 -7.84
C SER A 347 13.63 -1.38 -7.15
N ALA A 348 14.89 -1.50 -7.55
CA ALA A 348 16.04 -0.89 -6.86
C ALA A 348 16.30 0.60 -7.20
N LEU A 349 15.33 1.33 -7.77
CA LEU A 349 15.50 2.75 -8.15
C LEU A 349 14.64 3.74 -7.35
N ASP A 350 14.01 3.30 -6.26
CA ASP A 350 13.42 4.20 -5.28
C ASP A 350 14.40 4.44 -4.12
N THR A 351 15.18 5.51 -4.24
CA THR A 351 15.95 6.09 -3.15
C THR A 351 15.00 6.69 -2.12
N ASP A 352 14.89 6.09 -0.93
CA ASP A 352 14.94 6.87 0.31
C ASP A 352 15.14 6.01 1.58
N ALA A 353 15.98 6.56 2.45
CA ALA A 353 16.54 5.92 3.62
C ALA A 353 15.56 5.85 4.81
N LYS A 354 15.47 4.66 5.44
CA LYS A 354 15.62 4.38 6.89
C LYS A 354 14.74 3.20 7.32
N GLU A 355 15.41 2.10 7.69
CA GLU A 355 14.86 1.14 8.65
C GLU A 355 15.89 0.84 9.73
N SER A 356 15.53 1.23 10.95
CA SER A 356 16.05 0.70 12.20
C SER A 356 14.89 0.04 12.93
N ILE A 357 15.22 -0.89 13.80
CA ILE A 357 14.52 -2.15 13.92
C ILE A 357 14.47 -2.57 15.39
N PHE A 358 13.38 -3.28 15.71
CA PHE A 358 13.07 -4.07 16.92
C PHE A 358 12.86 -3.34 18.25
N LEU A 359 11.63 -3.49 18.76
CA LEU A 359 11.40 -3.82 20.17
C LEU A 359 10.50 -5.07 20.22
N LEU A 360 11.12 -6.22 20.55
CA LEU A 360 10.45 -7.35 21.18
C LEU A 360 10.36 -7.07 22.68
N SER A 361 9.16 -6.92 23.22
CA SER A 361 8.79 -7.25 24.61
C SER A 361 7.35 -6.81 24.89
N SER A 362 6.41 -7.76 24.81
CA SER A 362 5.39 -8.06 25.84
C SER A 362 4.18 -8.76 25.21
N ARG A 363 3.98 -10.04 25.55
CA ARG A 363 2.71 -10.76 25.38
C ARG A 363 1.60 -10.04 26.17
N PRO A 364 0.38 -9.87 25.64
CA PRO A 364 -0.82 -9.70 26.45
C PRO A 364 -1.46 -11.07 26.71
N THR A 365 -1.84 -11.31 27.96
CA THR A 365 -2.78 -12.36 28.36
C THR A 365 -4.22 -11.87 28.14
N PRO A 366 -5.19 -12.76 27.86
CA PRO A 366 -6.56 -12.37 27.53
C PRO A 366 -7.42 -12.23 28.79
N ARG A 367 -8.26 -11.19 28.85
CA ARG A 367 -9.73 -11.23 29.07
C ARG A 367 -10.33 -9.90 29.58
N MET A 368 -11.45 -9.56 28.92
CA MET A 368 -12.73 -9.05 29.41
C MET A 368 -12.85 -7.67 30.08
N SER A 369 -13.57 -6.78 29.38
CA SER A 369 -14.89 -6.23 29.76
C SER A 369 -15.39 -5.38 28.57
N SER A 370 -16.43 -5.69 27.80
CA SER A 370 -17.86 -5.71 28.13
C SER A 370 -18.33 -4.51 28.96
N VAL A 371 -18.59 -3.37 28.32
CA VAL A 371 -19.81 -2.56 28.49
C VAL A 371 -19.99 -1.75 27.20
N ALA A 372 -20.88 -2.21 26.33
CA ALA A 372 -21.59 -1.34 25.41
C ALA A 372 -22.87 -0.92 26.13
N LYS A 373 -23.07 0.38 26.32
CA LYS A 373 -24.38 0.96 26.59
C LYS A 373 -24.77 1.78 25.38
N GLU A 374 -25.80 1.26 24.70
CA GLU A 374 -26.92 1.97 24.08
C GLU A 374 -26.61 3.28 23.36
N ILE A 375 -26.54 3.25 22.02
CA ILE A 375 -27.16 4.28 21.18
C ILE A 375 -27.86 3.59 20.00
N GLU A 376 -29.12 3.95 19.84
CA GLU A 376 -30.10 3.50 18.85
C GLU A 376 -29.65 3.77 17.41
N ASN A 377 -29.85 2.77 16.53
CA ASN A 377 -29.84 2.98 15.09
C ASN A 377 -31.12 3.73 14.67
N ARG A 378 -31.00 5.03 14.43
CA ARG A 378 -31.89 5.73 13.48
C ARG A 378 -31.41 5.42 12.07
N GLU A 379 -32.28 4.78 11.31
CA GLU A 379 -32.17 4.60 9.87
C GLU A 379 -32.04 5.96 9.15
N ILE A 380 -31.10 6.07 8.20
CA ILE A 380 -31.18 7.07 7.14
C ILE A 380 -31.00 6.37 5.79
N LYS A 381 -32.12 6.32 5.07
CA LYS A 381 -32.23 6.04 3.65
C LYS A 381 -31.47 7.10 2.85
N THR A 382 -30.95 6.69 1.71
CA THR A 382 -30.46 7.55 0.63
C THR A 382 -31.46 8.66 0.32
N GLN A 383 -31.09 9.90 0.63
CA GLN A 383 -31.67 11.10 0.02
C GLN A 383 -30.68 12.27 0.18
N ASP A 384 -30.39 12.90 -0.94
CA ASP A 384 -30.11 14.32 -1.15
C ASP A 384 -28.97 15.04 -0.40
N SER A 385 -28.32 15.89 -1.18
CA SER A 385 -27.20 16.78 -0.89
C SER A 385 -27.48 17.88 0.17
N SER A 386 -27.97 17.54 1.36
CA SER A 386 -28.25 18.53 2.43
C SER A 386 -27.83 18.16 3.86
N ALA A 387 -27.12 17.05 4.09
CA ALA A 387 -26.75 16.61 5.45
C ALA A 387 -25.28 16.90 5.85
N LEU A 388 -24.73 18.08 5.52
CA LEU A 388 -23.34 18.45 5.90
C LEU A 388 -23.24 19.46 7.07
N GLU A 389 -24.34 19.92 7.66
CA GLU A 389 -24.30 21.00 8.67
C GLU A 389 -24.43 20.55 10.15
N ASP A 390 -24.84 19.31 10.46
CA ASP A 390 -25.26 18.94 11.83
C ASP A 390 -24.25 18.19 12.73
N LEU A 391 -22.94 18.18 12.41
CA LEU A 391 -21.90 17.50 13.24
C LEU A 391 -20.85 18.46 13.84
N GLN A 392 -21.27 19.66 14.21
CA GLN A 392 -20.42 20.63 14.92
C GLN A 392 -20.09 20.22 16.37
N THR A 393 -20.82 19.27 16.96
CA THR A 393 -20.88 19.05 18.41
C THR A 393 -19.98 17.96 18.99
N ASP A 394 -19.34 17.08 18.19
CA ASP A 394 -18.71 15.85 18.75
C ASP A 394 -17.17 15.75 18.66
N ALA A 395 -16.48 16.68 17.98
CA ALA A 395 -15.01 16.60 17.83
C ALA A 395 -14.28 16.65 19.19
N GLY A 396 -14.80 17.43 20.15
CA GLY A 396 -14.24 17.51 21.50
C GLY A 396 -14.40 16.21 22.31
N ALA A 397 -15.50 15.47 22.10
CA ALA A 397 -15.74 14.18 22.74
C ALA A 397 -14.81 13.11 22.17
N CYS A 398 -14.71 13.01 20.83
CA CYS A 398 -13.80 12.08 20.16
C CYS A 398 -12.32 12.31 20.57
N ILE A 399 -11.88 13.56 20.73
CA ILE A 399 -10.49 13.82 21.17
C ILE A 399 -10.28 13.30 22.59
N LYS A 400 -11.25 13.48 23.51
CA LYS A 400 -11.14 12.99 24.89
C LYS A 400 -10.97 11.47 24.96
N GLU A 401 -11.69 10.73 24.12
CA GLU A 401 -11.55 9.27 24.01
C GLU A 401 -10.17 8.85 23.49
N LEU A 402 -9.58 9.66 22.61
CA LEU A 402 -8.29 9.37 22.00
C LEU A 402 -7.08 9.84 22.82
N LEU A 403 -7.25 10.60 23.91
CA LEU A 403 -6.12 11.13 24.71
C LEU A 403 -5.23 10.02 25.27
N TYR A 404 -5.85 8.98 25.83
CA TYR A 404 -5.14 7.88 26.50
C TYR A 404 -5.34 6.57 25.73
N THR A 405 -4.23 5.86 25.49
CA THR A 405 -4.23 4.55 24.84
C THR A 405 -3.87 3.46 25.86
N GLU A 406 -4.17 2.20 25.54
CA GLU A 406 -3.77 1.06 26.39
C GLU A 406 -2.27 1.06 26.70
N SER A 407 -1.44 1.50 25.75
CA SER A 407 0.01 1.58 25.89
C SER A 407 0.48 2.56 26.97
N ASP A 408 -0.34 3.56 27.33
CA ASP A 408 -0.07 4.52 28.42
C ASP A 408 -0.42 3.92 29.78
N LEU A 409 -1.39 3.01 29.80
CA LEU A 409 -2.00 2.44 30.99
C LEU A 409 -1.49 1.02 31.30
N THR A 410 -0.49 0.52 30.57
CA THR A 410 0.08 -0.82 30.80
C THR A 410 0.65 -0.95 32.21
N VAL A 411 0.10 -1.87 32.99
CA VAL A 411 0.59 -2.21 34.33
C VAL A 411 1.57 -3.37 34.23
N THR A 412 2.69 -3.27 34.93
CA THR A 412 3.64 -4.39 35.09
C THR A 412 3.79 -4.70 36.57
N PRO A 413 3.89 -5.98 36.98
CA PRO A 413 3.98 -6.34 38.39
C PRO A 413 5.16 -5.65 39.08
N LEU A 414 4.98 -5.34 40.36
CA LEU A 414 6.02 -4.85 41.26
C LEU A 414 6.81 -6.03 41.83
N MET A 415 6.12 -7.13 42.13
CA MET A 415 6.74 -8.35 42.63
C MET A 415 7.67 -8.95 41.57
N ASP A 416 8.90 -9.27 41.99
CA ASP A 416 9.91 -9.94 41.17
C ASP A 416 10.18 -9.26 39.80
N ASN A 417 10.00 -7.93 39.73
CA ASN A 417 10.21 -7.18 38.50
C ASN A 417 11.71 -7.05 38.17
N PRO A 418 12.21 -7.72 37.11
CA PRO A 418 13.64 -7.74 36.81
C PRO A 418 14.16 -6.38 36.31
N LYS A 419 13.27 -5.46 35.88
CA LYS A 419 13.65 -4.10 35.47
C LYS A 419 13.97 -3.19 36.65
N ILE A 420 13.54 -3.58 37.85
CA ILE A 420 13.79 -2.83 39.10
C ILE A 420 14.88 -3.56 39.90
N LEU A 421 14.66 -4.83 40.21
CA LEU A 421 15.57 -5.65 40.99
C LEU A 421 15.44 -7.11 40.59
N LYS A 422 16.53 -7.71 40.10
CA LYS A 422 16.55 -9.14 39.73
C LYS A 422 16.59 -9.99 41.01
N SER A 423 15.50 -10.68 41.32
CA SER A 423 15.40 -11.58 42.47
C SER A 423 15.83 -13.01 42.11
N ALA A 424 16.39 -13.73 43.10
CA ALA A 424 16.70 -15.15 42.93
C ALA A 424 15.42 -16.00 42.98
N PRO A 425 15.31 -17.06 42.16
CA PRO A 425 14.17 -17.97 42.19
C PRO A 425 14.11 -18.70 43.54
N VAL A 426 12.91 -18.75 44.14
CA VAL A 426 12.69 -19.47 45.39
C VAL A 426 12.60 -20.95 45.10
N ARG A 427 13.30 -21.76 45.89
CA ARG A 427 13.23 -23.23 45.84
C ARG A 427 12.85 -23.75 47.22
N PHE A 428 12.14 -24.88 47.24
CA PHE A 428 11.80 -25.61 48.45
C PHE A 428 12.27 -27.05 48.31
N ASP A 429 12.55 -27.70 49.44
CA ASP A 429 12.89 -29.12 49.49
C ASP A 429 11.61 -29.93 49.76
N SER A 430 11.21 -30.78 48.81
CA SER A 430 10.03 -31.63 48.94
C SER A 430 10.17 -32.69 50.05
N LYS A 431 11.40 -33.07 50.43
CA LYS A 431 11.65 -34.08 51.48
C LYS A 431 11.45 -33.54 52.88
N ILE A 432 11.59 -32.23 53.06
CA ILE A 432 11.50 -31.53 54.37
C ILE A 432 10.13 -30.84 54.50
N LEU A 433 9.24 -30.99 53.52
CA LEU A 433 7.94 -30.32 53.54
C LEU A 433 6.99 -31.05 54.51
N CYS A 434 6.49 -30.33 55.53
CA CYS A 434 5.59 -30.88 56.55
C CYS A 434 4.13 -31.06 56.07
N VAL A 435 3.87 -30.77 54.80
CA VAL A 435 2.58 -30.90 54.12
C VAL A 435 2.77 -31.63 52.80
N SER A 436 1.71 -32.22 52.25
CA SER A 436 1.77 -32.83 50.93
C SER A 436 2.14 -31.79 49.86
N ALA A 437 3.20 -32.06 49.09
CA ALA A 437 3.65 -31.20 48.01
C ALA A 437 2.71 -31.32 46.80
N TYR A 438 1.59 -30.59 46.82
CA TYR A 438 0.66 -30.55 45.69
C TYR A 438 1.16 -29.61 44.60
N SER A 439 0.96 -30.02 43.33
CA SER A 439 1.14 -29.14 42.18
C SER A 439 0.06 -28.06 42.13
N VAL A 440 0.31 -26.98 41.40
CA VAL A 440 -0.64 -25.87 41.25
C VAL A 440 -1.95 -26.35 40.61
N GLU A 441 -1.87 -27.17 39.56
CA GLU A 441 -3.03 -27.75 38.87
C GLU A 441 -3.91 -28.55 39.83
N ARG A 442 -3.28 -29.32 40.73
CA ARG A 442 -3.99 -30.08 41.74
C ARG A 442 -4.66 -29.16 42.76
N LEU A 443 -3.97 -28.14 43.26
CA LEU A 443 -4.53 -27.17 44.20
C LEU A 443 -5.73 -26.41 43.62
N ALA A 444 -5.72 -26.11 42.32
CA ALA A 444 -6.82 -25.44 41.63
C ALA A 444 -8.07 -26.33 41.50
N CYS A 445 -7.88 -27.63 41.27
CA CYS A 445 -8.97 -28.60 41.07
C CYS A 445 -9.47 -29.29 42.34
N MET A 446 -8.89 -29.01 43.52
CA MET A 446 -9.32 -29.61 44.79
C MET A 446 -10.76 -29.26 45.16
N SER A 447 -11.45 -30.23 45.75
CA SER A 447 -12.77 -30.04 46.35
C SER A 447 -12.72 -29.15 47.60
N SER A 448 -13.84 -28.55 47.99
CA SER A 448 -13.91 -27.66 49.16
C SER A 448 -13.48 -28.35 50.46
N GLY A 449 -13.80 -29.63 50.63
CA GLY A 449 -13.39 -30.45 51.77
C GLY A 449 -11.87 -30.66 51.82
N GLU A 450 -11.27 -31.14 50.72
CA GLU A 450 -9.82 -31.37 50.64
C GLU A 450 -9.02 -30.07 50.80
N TRP A 451 -9.51 -28.97 50.23
CA TRP A 451 -8.92 -27.65 50.36
C TRP A 451 -8.91 -27.17 51.82
N SER A 452 -10.02 -27.36 52.54
CA SER A 452 -10.11 -26.98 53.95
C SER A 452 -9.16 -27.78 54.85
N ALA A 453 -9.01 -29.09 54.61
CA ALA A 453 -8.08 -29.95 55.34
C ALA A 453 -6.62 -29.55 55.07
N PHE A 454 -6.27 -29.30 53.81
CA PHE A 454 -4.94 -28.80 53.43
C PHE A 454 -4.63 -27.46 54.10
N LEU A 455 -5.57 -26.51 54.07
CA LEU A 455 -5.39 -25.20 54.71
C LEU A 455 -5.23 -25.29 56.23
N GLN A 456 -6.01 -26.15 56.90
CA GLN A 456 -5.86 -26.38 58.34
C GLN A 456 -4.45 -26.88 58.68
N GLN A 457 -3.91 -27.82 57.89
CA GLN A 457 -2.56 -28.33 58.09
C GLN A 457 -1.48 -27.26 57.84
N VAL A 458 -1.64 -26.41 56.81
CA VAL A 458 -0.73 -25.29 56.54
C VAL A 458 -0.77 -24.27 57.68
N CYS A 459 -1.96 -23.87 58.14
CA CYS A 459 -2.12 -22.88 59.19
C CYS A 459 -1.58 -23.39 60.53
N SER A 460 -1.82 -24.65 60.90
CA SER A 460 -1.32 -25.22 62.16
C SER A 460 0.21 -25.23 62.23
N VAL A 461 0.89 -25.46 61.10
CA VAL A 461 2.36 -25.42 61.03
C VAL A 461 2.87 -23.98 61.17
N LEU A 462 2.19 -23.01 60.56
CA LEU A 462 2.56 -21.59 60.65
C LEU A 462 2.33 -21.02 62.05
N GLU A 463 1.27 -21.42 62.75
CA GLU A 463 0.90 -20.94 64.09
C GLU A 463 1.69 -21.59 65.23
N SER A 464 2.38 -22.70 64.97
CA SER A 464 3.17 -23.38 66.00
C SER A 464 4.16 -22.42 66.68
N VAL A 465 4.02 -22.26 68.00
CA VAL A 465 4.78 -21.31 68.81
C VAL A 465 6.14 -21.91 69.18
N GLU A 466 7.21 -21.16 68.92
CA GLU A 466 8.56 -21.47 69.39
C GLU A 466 8.59 -21.39 70.93
N ARG A 467 8.49 -22.54 71.62
CA ARG A 467 8.80 -22.58 73.06
C ARG A 467 10.31 -22.55 73.23
N ALA A 468 10.82 -21.42 73.70
CA ALA A 468 12.20 -21.25 74.14
C ALA A 468 12.45 -22.14 75.38
N GLY A 469 12.91 -23.37 75.15
CA GLY A 469 13.35 -24.28 76.21
C GLY A 469 12.58 -25.60 76.31
N SER A 470 12.73 -26.48 75.31
CA SER A 470 12.73 -27.94 75.51
C SER A 470 13.07 -28.60 74.16
N GLY A 471 13.96 -29.60 74.18
CA GLY A 471 14.57 -30.24 73.00
C GLY A 471 13.64 -31.07 72.10
N ALA A 472 12.62 -30.45 71.51
CA ALA A 472 11.83 -31.03 70.42
C ALA A 472 11.96 -30.14 69.18
N THR A 473 12.83 -30.56 68.25
CA THR A 473 13.14 -29.83 67.02
C THR A 473 12.03 -29.99 65.97
N THR A 474 11.08 -29.06 65.91
CA THR A 474 10.57 -28.62 64.60
C THR A 474 11.37 -27.37 64.24
N PRO A 475 12.39 -27.48 63.37
CA PRO A 475 13.32 -26.37 63.19
C PRO A 475 12.62 -25.20 62.47
N PRO A 476 13.05 -23.94 62.71
CA PRO A 476 12.64 -22.79 61.89
C PRO A 476 12.85 -23.03 60.38
N ARG A 477 13.72 -23.99 60.02
CA ARG A 477 13.91 -24.51 58.66
C ARG A 477 12.65 -25.13 58.05
N ALA A 478 11.84 -25.87 58.80
CA ALA A 478 10.62 -26.51 58.29
C ALA A 478 9.55 -25.46 57.94
N LYS A 479 9.35 -24.48 58.84
CA LYS A 479 8.46 -23.32 58.62
C LYS A 479 8.93 -22.46 57.45
N LEU A 480 10.23 -22.19 57.36
CA LEU A 480 10.82 -21.45 56.23
C LEU A 480 10.66 -22.22 54.91
N ASN A 481 10.86 -23.55 54.91
CA ASN A 481 10.68 -24.41 53.74
C ASN A 481 9.21 -24.45 53.28
N LEU A 482 8.25 -24.47 54.22
CA LEU A 482 6.82 -24.32 53.93
C LEU A 482 6.52 -22.96 53.28
N LEU A 483 7.08 -21.87 53.80
CA LEU A 483 6.91 -20.54 53.19
C LEU A 483 7.55 -20.45 51.79
N CYS A 484 8.67 -21.14 51.55
CA CYS A 484 9.25 -21.27 50.22
C CYS A 484 8.34 -22.05 49.27
N TYR A 485 7.69 -23.12 49.72
CA TYR A 485 6.67 -23.83 48.95
C TYR A 485 5.48 -22.93 48.62
N LEU A 486 4.95 -22.18 49.60
CA LEU A 486 3.88 -21.22 49.39
C LEU A 486 4.24 -20.15 48.37
N CYS A 487 5.48 -19.63 48.38
CA CYS A 487 5.97 -18.70 47.35
C CYS A 487 5.88 -19.30 45.93
N CYS A 488 6.07 -20.61 45.76
CA CYS A 488 5.98 -21.27 44.47
C CYS A 488 4.53 -21.48 44.00
N VAL A 489 3.59 -21.75 44.90
CA VAL A 489 2.19 -22.04 44.54
C VAL A 489 1.28 -20.82 44.48
N CYS A 490 1.65 -19.71 45.14
CA CYS A 490 0.91 -18.45 45.11
C CYS A 490 1.10 -17.64 43.82
N GLY A 491 1.92 -18.12 42.87
CA GLY A 491 2.18 -17.46 41.57
C GLY A 491 1.08 -17.67 40.51
N HIS A 492 0.00 -18.39 40.84
CA HIS A 492 -1.08 -18.70 39.91
C HIS A 492 -2.41 -18.06 40.34
N ARG A 493 -3.19 -17.64 39.33
CA ARG A 493 -4.39 -16.82 39.49
C ARG A 493 -5.46 -17.47 40.39
N ASP A 494 -5.82 -18.72 40.12
CA ASP A 494 -6.92 -19.40 40.81
C ASP A 494 -6.54 -19.79 42.24
N THR A 495 -5.31 -20.27 42.44
CA THR A 495 -4.79 -20.61 43.76
C THR A 495 -4.62 -19.37 44.63
N ALA A 496 -4.05 -18.28 44.09
CA ALA A 496 -3.90 -17.02 44.81
C ALA A 496 -5.25 -16.43 45.26
N THR A 497 -6.24 -16.44 44.36
CA THR A 497 -7.59 -15.97 44.69
C THR A 497 -8.25 -16.85 45.76
N ARG A 498 -8.03 -18.17 45.78
CA ARG A 498 -8.53 -19.03 46.87
C ARG A 498 -7.77 -18.83 48.18
N PHE A 499 -6.46 -18.61 48.14
CA PHE A 499 -5.62 -18.42 49.33
C PHE A 499 -5.90 -17.07 50.03
N ILE A 500 -6.06 -15.98 49.27
CA ILE A 500 -6.32 -14.66 49.85
C ILE A 500 -7.68 -14.61 50.60
N HIS A 501 -8.68 -15.35 50.13
CA HIS A 501 -10.01 -15.49 50.76
C HIS A 501 -10.08 -16.55 51.87
N SER A 502 -8.94 -17.12 52.27
CA SER A 502 -8.88 -18.20 53.25
C SER A 502 -8.25 -17.74 54.57
N GLN A 503 -8.37 -18.59 55.60
CA GLN A 503 -7.76 -18.37 56.92
C GLN A 503 -6.22 -18.24 56.89
N LEU A 504 -5.57 -18.63 55.78
CA LEU A 504 -4.15 -18.40 55.60
C LEU A 504 -3.77 -16.91 55.64
N PHE A 505 -4.60 -16.02 55.07
CA PHE A 505 -4.24 -14.60 54.95
C PHE A 505 -4.17 -13.88 56.32
N PRO A 506 -5.15 -14.01 57.23
CA PRO A 506 -5.01 -13.53 58.62
C PRO A 506 -3.81 -14.13 59.36
N VAL A 507 -3.54 -15.43 59.18
CA VAL A 507 -2.39 -16.09 59.81
C VAL A 507 -1.06 -15.50 59.32
N LEU A 508 -0.93 -15.20 58.03
CA LEU A 508 0.25 -14.53 57.47
C LEU A 508 0.44 -13.12 58.08
N ILE A 509 -0.65 -12.36 58.25
CA ILE A 509 -0.63 -11.04 58.91
C ILE A 509 -0.14 -11.18 60.36
N GLN A 510 -0.61 -12.18 61.10
CA GLN A 510 -0.16 -12.45 62.46
C GLN A 510 1.33 -12.83 62.53
N GLN A 511 1.80 -13.66 61.61
CA GLN A 511 3.22 -14.04 61.53
C GLN A 511 4.13 -12.84 61.25
N LEU A 512 3.67 -11.86 60.49
CA LEU A 512 4.41 -10.63 60.22
C LEU A 512 4.66 -9.80 61.50
N ARG A 513 3.69 -9.78 62.42
CA ARG A 513 3.79 -9.12 63.73
C ARG A 513 4.67 -9.89 64.70
N GLN A 514 4.44 -11.20 64.83
CA GLN A 514 4.98 -12.00 65.94
C GLN A 514 6.35 -12.64 65.67
N ALA A 515 6.72 -12.91 64.41
CA ALA A 515 7.95 -13.65 64.13
C ALA A 515 9.21 -12.84 64.50
N PRO A 516 10.17 -13.39 65.28
CA PRO A 516 11.43 -12.70 65.57
C PRO A 516 12.41 -12.74 64.39
N ASN A 517 12.28 -13.74 63.49
CA ASN A 517 13.18 -13.95 62.37
C ASN A 517 12.77 -13.17 61.11
N TRP A 518 13.66 -12.31 60.61
CA TRP A 518 13.46 -11.52 59.40
C TRP A 518 13.36 -12.36 58.12
N ASP A 519 13.97 -13.54 58.03
CA ASP A 519 13.83 -14.42 56.87
C ASP A 519 12.39 -14.95 56.75
N ILE A 520 11.74 -15.22 57.88
CA ILE A 520 10.32 -15.59 57.93
C ILE A 520 9.47 -14.39 57.50
N LYS A 521 9.71 -13.20 58.08
CA LYS A 521 8.97 -11.98 57.74
C LYS A 521 9.08 -11.64 56.24
N THR A 522 10.27 -11.72 55.66
CA THR A 522 10.49 -11.41 54.24
C THR A 522 9.79 -12.41 53.32
N LYS A 523 9.75 -13.71 53.66
CA LYS A 523 8.97 -14.70 52.91
C LYS A 523 7.46 -14.48 53.05
N VAL A 524 6.98 -14.15 54.24
CA VAL A 524 5.57 -13.81 54.48
C VAL A 524 5.17 -12.57 53.68
N MET A 525 5.97 -11.50 53.71
CA MET A 525 5.78 -10.30 52.88
C MET A 525 5.67 -10.68 51.39
N ARG A 526 6.58 -11.54 50.91
CA ARG A 526 6.58 -11.99 49.51
C ARG A 526 5.32 -12.79 49.16
N ILE A 527 4.85 -13.67 50.03
CA ILE A 527 3.61 -14.43 49.81
C ILE A 527 2.42 -13.48 49.73
N ILE A 528 2.28 -12.54 50.68
CA ILE A 528 1.19 -11.54 50.65
C ILE A 528 1.23 -10.73 49.35
N GLY A 529 2.42 -10.31 48.90
CA GLY A 529 2.57 -9.61 47.61
C GLY A 529 2.20 -10.47 46.39
N LEU A 530 2.60 -11.75 46.36
CA LEU A 530 2.24 -12.66 45.27
C LEU A 530 0.73 -12.94 45.24
N LEU A 531 0.11 -13.13 46.41
CA LEU A 531 -1.34 -13.28 46.54
C LEU A 531 -2.05 -12.05 45.96
N ALA A 532 -1.61 -10.85 46.35
CA ALA A 532 -2.18 -9.60 45.84
C ALA A 532 -2.01 -9.46 44.32
N CYS A 533 -0.80 -9.73 43.80
CA CYS A 533 -0.44 -9.62 42.38
C CYS A 533 -1.27 -10.56 41.47
N HIS A 534 -1.60 -11.76 41.93
CA HIS A 534 -2.28 -12.78 41.12
C HIS A 534 -3.79 -12.90 41.42
N SER A 535 -4.28 -12.31 42.51
CA SER A 535 -5.70 -12.31 42.85
C SER A 535 -6.55 -11.50 41.86
N THR A 536 -7.73 -12.03 41.52
CA THR A 536 -8.65 -11.40 40.54
C THR A 536 -9.82 -10.65 41.17
N GLU A 537 -10.23 -11.10 42.34
CA GLU A 537 -11.37 -10.61 43.11
C GLU A 537 -10.93 -10.45 44.56
N LEU A 538 -11.50 -9.45 45.23
CA LEU A 538 -11.31 -9.21 46.66
C LEU A 538 -12.67 -9.10 47.35
N ARG A 539 -12.94 -10.04 48.26
CA ARG A 539 -14.12 -9.99 49.13
C ARG A 539 -13.92 -8.99 50.27
N GLU A 540 -15.04 -8.52 50.82
CA GLU A 540 -15.06 -7.45 51.82
C GLU A 540 -14.59 -7.91 53.21
N ASP A 541 -14.68 -9.21 53.48
CA ASP A 541 -14.25 -9.84 54.73
C ASP A 541 -12.73 -10.02 54.85
N VAL A 542 -11.98 -9.82 53.76
CA VAL A 542 -10.52 -9.99 53.77
C VAL A 542 -9.83 -8.79 54.42
N PRO A 543 -8.98 -8.98 55.47
CA PRO A 543 -8.35 -7.90 56.22
C PRO A 543 -7.14 -7.27 55.48
N VAL A 544 -7.32 -6.81 54.25
CA VAL A 544 -6.25 -6.22 53.43
C VAL A 544 -5.75 -4.88 53.99
N ILE A 545 -6.64 -4.07 54.57
CA ILE A 545 -6.28 -2.79 55.18
C ILE A 545 -5.37 -3.01 56.40
N GLU A 546 -5.58 -4.08 57.15
CA GLU A 546 -4.72 -4.44 58.27
C GLU A 546 -3.30 -4.79 57.80
N ALA A 547 -3.17 -5.54 56.69
CA ALA A 547 -1.88 -5.80 56.07
C ALA A 547 -1.17 -4.51 55.60
N VAL A 548 -1.91 -3.59 54.98
CA VAL A 548 -1.39 -2.28 54.55
C VAL A 548 -0.91 -1.43 55.75
N ALA A 549 -1.68 -1.42 56.85
CA ALA A 549 -1.30 -0.71 58.07
C ALA A 549 0.00 -1.25 58.67
N ILE A 550 0.13 -2.58 58.82
CA ILE A 550 1.35 -3.20 59.36
C ILE A 550 2.56 -2.95 58.47
N PHE A 551 2.43 -3.08 57.14
CA PHE A 551 3.52 -2.76 56.24
C PHE A 551 3.96 -1.31 56.38
N THR A 552 3.00 -0.38 56.52
CA THR A 552 3.28 1.04 56.72
C THR A 552 3.98 1.32 58.05
N GLU A 553 3.56 0.67 59.14
CA GLU A 553 4.18 0.78 60.46
C GLU A 553 5.62 0.24 60.45
N LEU A 554 5.83 -0.97 59.92
CA LEU A 554 7.15 -1.58 59.80
C LEU A 554 8.12 -0.73 58.96
N MET A 555 7.62 -0.14 57.86
CA MET A 555 8.41 0.82 57.06
C MET A 555 8.75 2.08 57.84
N ARG A 556 7.82 2.62 58.63
CA ARG A 556 8.03 3.84 59.42
C ARG A 556 9.07 3.63 60.52
N GLU A 557 8.97 2.52 61.26
CA GLU A 557 9.89 2.15 62.33
C GLU A 557 11.30 1.92 61.81
N ASN A 558 11.42 1.37 60.58
CA ASN A 558 12.69 0.97 59.99
C ASN A 558 13.07 1.80 58.75
N PHE A 559 12.63 3.06 58.66
CA PHE A 559 12.73 3.87 57.44
C PHE A 559 14.16 4.05 56.90
N ARG A 560 15.16 4.03 57.79
CA ARG A 560 16.58 4.14 57.41
C ARG A 560 17.15 2.86 56.77
N ASN A 561 16.45 1.73 56.85
CA ASN A 561 16.92 0.46 56.32
C ASN A 561 16.46 0.23 54.87
N SER A 562 17.36 0.49 53.91
CA SER A 562 17.06 0.36 52.48
C SER A 562 16.68 -1.06 52.05
N LYS A 563 17.35 -2.09 52.58
CA LYS A 563 17.03 -3.49 52.23
C LYS A 563 15.61 -3.87 52.66
N LEU A 564 15.17 -3.34 53.79
CA LEU A 564 13.82 -3.55 54.32
C LEU A 564 12.76 -2.84 53.47
N LYS A 565 13.06 -1.61 53.03
CA LYS A 565 12.22 -0.88 52.05
C LYS A 565 12.09 -1.66 50.74
N GLN A 566 13.17 -2.24 50.23
CA GLN A 566 13.15 -3.06 49.02
C GLN A 566 12.25 -4.30 49.14
N CYS A 567 12.08 -4.85 50.35
CA CYS A 567 11.18 -5.99 50.60
C CYS A 567 9.73 -5.57 50.86
N LEU A 568 9.50 -4.42 51.50
CA LEU A 568 8.16 -3.95 51.91
C LEU A 568 7.42 -3.20 50.81
N LEU A 569 8.12 -2.45 49.96
CA LEU A 569 7.49 -1.62 48.92
C LEU A 569 6.71 -2.44 47.89
N PRO A 570 7.26 -3.52 47.30
CA PRO A 570 6.52 -4.32 46.31
C PRO A 570 5.19 -4.88 46.83
N PRO A 571 5.12 -5.60 47.97
CA PRO A 571 3.84 -6.14 48.46
C PRO A 571 2.85 -5.05 48.88
N LEU A 572 3.33 -3.93 49.47
CA LEU A 572 2.47 -2.79 49.77
C LEU A 572 1.83 -2.24 48.49
N GLY A 573 2.62 -2.06 47.44
CA GLY A 573 2.13 -1.56 46.16
C GLY A 573 1.16 -2.49 45.45
N GLU A 574 1.37 -3.80 45.48
CA GLU A 574 0.41 -4.77 44.92
C GLU A 574 -0.93 -4.74 45.65
N LEU A 575 -0.93 -4.61 46.99
CA LEU A 575 -2.17 -4.48 47.76
C LEU A 575 -2.91 -3.18 47.41
N LEU A 576 -2.20 -2.05 47.31
CA LEU A 576 -2.80 -0.77 46.92
C LEU A 576 -3.38 -0.82 45.50
N TYR A 577 -2.70 -1.50 44.57
CA TYR A 577 -3.19 -1.70 43.21
C TYR A 577 -4.41 -2.63 43.16
N LEU A 578 -4.39 -3.71 43.94
CA LEU A 578 -5.54 -4.61 44.08
C LEU A 578 -6.75 -3.85 44.63
N ILE A 579 -6.60 -3.11 45.72
CA ILE A 579 -7.68 -2.28 46.29
C ILE A 579 -8.24 -1.33 45.22
N GLY A 580 -7.36 -0.56 44.55
CA GLY A 580 -7.79 0.40 43.53
C GLY A 580 -8.53 -0.25 42.35
N THR A 581 -8.13 -1.47 41.95
CA THR A 581 -8.80 -2.22 40.87
C THR A 581 -10.17 -2.75 41.29
N GLN A 582 -10.35 -3.10 42.56
CA GLN A 582 -11.61 -3.66 43.07
C GLN A 582 -12.63 -2.56 43.40
N GLU A 583 -12.17 -1.38 43.84
CA GLU A 583 -13.02 -0.21 44.02
C GLU A 583 -13.68 0.24 42.70
N GLU A 584 -12.95 0.19 41.58
CA GLU A 584 -13.46 0.57 40.25
C GLU A 584 -14.57 -0.40 39.79
N LYS A 585 -14.40 -1.71 40.01
CA LYS A 585 -15.34 -2.74 39.55
C LYS A 585 -16.71 -2.69 40.23
N LYS A 586 -16.81 -2.16 41.44
CA LYS A 586 -18.04 -2.26 42.26
C LYS A 586 -19.08 -1.16 42.02
N GLU A 587 -18.84 -0.21 41.09
CA GLU A 587 -19.69 0.94 40.73
C GLU A 587 -20.11 1.89 41.89
N HIS A 588 -20.04 1.45 43.14
CA HIS A 588 -20.30 2.20 44.36
C HIS A 588 -18.98 2.42 45.12
N PRO A 589 -18.41 3.64 45.12
CA PRO A 589 -17.16 3.98 45.82
C PRO A 589 -17.37 4.13 47.34
N GLY A 590 -18.16 3.24 47.93
CA GLY A 590 -18.57 3.29 49.33
C GLY A 590 -17.49 2.81 50.29
N GLY A 591 -16.34 3.49 50.37
CA GLY A 591 -15.43 3.47 51.53
C GLY A 591 -15.02 2.12 52.16
N LEU A 592 -15.16 0.99 51.47
CA LEU A 592 -14.96 -0.34 52.04
C LEU A 592 -13.51 -0.57 52.50
N TRP A 593 -12.54 -0.03 51.75
CA TRP A 593 -11.11 -0.22 52.01
C TRP A 593 -10.40 1.13 52.15
N VAL A 594 -10.52 1.77 53.32
CA VAL A 594 -9.85 3.05 53.60
C VAL A 594 -8.36 2.84 53.87
N VAL A 595 -7.52 3.22 52.91
CA VAL A 595 -6.06 3.18 53.05
C VAL A 595 -5.58 4.28 54.03
N PRO A 596 -4.71 3.96 55.01
CA PRO A 596 -4.18 4.95 55.95
C PRO A 596 -3.38 6.07 55.25
N ALA A 597 -3.63 7.34 55.62
CA ALA A 597 -2.88 8.51 55.10
C ALA A 597 -1.35 8.40 55.31
N ALA A 598 -0.97 7.68 56.37
CA ALA A 598 0.40 7.30 56.68
C ALA A 598 1.11 6.57 55.52
N ALA A 599 0.40 5.70 54.78
CA ALA A 599 0.96 4.91 53.69
C ALA A 599 1.43 5.82 52.54
N TYR A 600 0.58 6.76 52.12
CA TYR A 600 0.92 7.75 51.10
C TYR A 600 2.10 8.63 51.52
N THR A 601 2.14 9.05 52.79
CA THR A 601 3.23 9.89 53.31
C THR A 601 4.57 9.15 53.27
N VAL A 602 4.59 7.87 53.65
CA VAL A 602 5.81 7.05 53.59
C VAL A 602 6.26 6.84 52.14
N LEU A 603 5.33 6.53 51.23
CA LEU A 603 5.63 6.38 49.81
C LEU A 603 6.17 7.66 49.17
N MET A 604 5.59 8.81 49.51
CA MET A 604 6.09 10.12 49.06
C MET A 604 7.49 10.43 49.60
N ARG A 605 7.82 10.02 50.82
CA ARG A 605 9.19 10.14 51.35
C ARG A 605 10.18 9.25 50.61
N CYS A 606 9.75 8.10 50.10
CA CYS A 606 10.58 7.21 49.28
C CYS A 606 10.85 7.72 47.85
N LEU A 607 10.29 8.88 47.44
CA LEU A 607 10.63 9.55 46.18
C LEU A 607 11.64 10.70 46.35
N ARG A 608 11.97 11.06 47.59
CA ARG A 608 12.80 12.24 47.89
C ARG A 608 14.26 12.00 47.54
N GLU A 609 14.98 13.10 47.39
CA GLU A 609 16.42 13.12 47.16
C GLU A 609 17.15 12.43 48.33
N GLY A 610 18.18 11.63 48.02
CA GLY A 610 18.99 10.90 49.01
C GLY A 610 18.62 9.44 49.24
N GLU A 611 17.51 8.95 48.69
CA GLU A 611 17.14 7.53 48.70
C GLU A 611 17.86 6.71 47.62
N GLU A 612 18.00 5.40 47.83
CA GLU A 612 18.58 4.49 46.84
C GLU A 612 17.74 4.45 45.55
N LEU A 613 18.40 4.40 44.39
CA LEU A 613 17.72 4.39 43.08
C LEU A 613 16.69 3.25 42.94
N VAL A 614 16.94 2.09 43.54
CA VAL A 614 16.00 0.95 43.54
C VAL A 614 14.74 1.28 44.34
N VAL A 615 14.87 1.94 45.49
CA VAL A 615 13.75 2.38 46.34
C VAL A 615 12.93 3.44 45.62
N ASN A 616 13.60 4.44 45.01
CA ASN A 616 12.95 5.44 44.17
C ASN A 616 12.18 4.81 43.01
N HIS A 617 12.75 3.80 42.36
CA HIS A 617 12.11 3.09 41.26
C HIS A 617 10.91 2.28 41.71
N MET A 618 10.99 1.57 42.83
CA MET A 618 9.82 0.91 43.42
C MET A 618 8.72 1.92 43.76
N ALA A 619 9.03 3.02 44.43
CA ALA A 619 8.04 4.05 44.78
C ALA A 619 7.38 4.68 43.56
N ALA A 620 8.17 5.08 42.54
CA ALA A 620 7.64 5.59 41.28
C ALA A 620 6.77 4.55 40.57
N LYS A 621 7.15 3.26 40.62
CA LYS A 621 6.40 2.18 40.00
C LYS A 621 5.07 1.88 40.72
N ILE A 622 5.03 2.03 42.05
CA ILE A 622 3.80 1.90 42.82
C ILE A 622 2.80 2.96 42.37
N ILE A 623 3.24 4.22 42.29
CA ILE A 623 2.41 5.32 41.81
C ILE A 623 1.95 5.07 40.37
N GLU A 624 2.88 4.66 39.50
CA GLU A 624 2.57 4.29 38.12
C GLU A 624 1.44 3.24 38.06
N ASN A 625 1.54 2.15 38.83
CA ASN A 625 0.54 1.07 38.79
C ASN A 625 -0.79 1.50 39.43
N VAL A 626 -0.77 2.08 40.64
CA VAL A 626 -1.99 2.47 41.36
C VAL A 626 -2.76 3.56 40.61
N CYS A 627 -2.06 4.52 39.99
CA CYS A 627 -2.70 5.61 39.25
C CYS A 627 -3.15 5.23 37.83
N SER A 628 -2.97 3.97 37.40
CA SER A 628 -3.45 3.51 36.08
C SER A 628 -4.97 3.60 35.93
N ARG A 629 -5.70 3.56 37.05
CA ARG A 629 -7.16 3.61 37.12
C ARG A 629 -7.63 4.69 38.09
N PRO A 630 -8.75 5.38 37.83
CA PRO A 630 -9.33 6.33 38.77
C PRO A 630 -9.89 5.57 39.98
N SER A 631 -9.32 5.80 41.17
CA SER A 631 -9.77 5.20 42.43
C SER A 631 -9.48 6.16 43.59
N ARG A 632 -10.09 5.96 44.76
CA ARG A 632 -9.74 6.73 45.97
C ARG A 632 -8.29 6.49 46.35
N CYS A 633 -7.82 5.26 46.13
CA CYS A 633 -6.42 4.90 46.34
C CYS A 633 -5.48 5.77 45.49
N ALA A 634 -5.83 6.02 44.23
CA ALA A 634 -5.05 6.89 43.34
C ALA A 634 -5.16 8.38 43.72
N GLN A 635 -6.33 8.84 44.20
CA GLN A 635 -6.50 10.22 44.70
C GLN A 635 -5.55 10.54 45.86
N GLY A 636 -5.20 9.56 46.69
CA GLY A 636 -4.24 9.71 47.78
C GLY A 636 -2.82 10.13 47.33
N PHE A 637 -2.48 9.97 46.05
CA PHE A 637 -1.20 10.41 45.47
C PHE A 637 -1.27 11.80 44.79
N ILE A 638 -2.46 12.38 44.61
CA ILE A 638 -2.64 13.68 43.95
C ILE A 638 -2.30 14.81 44.94
N VAL A 639 -1.00 15.03 45.15
CA VAL A 639 -0.46 16.09 46.02
C VAL A 639 0.40 17.02 45.18
N ALA A 640 0.41 18.34 45.47
CA ALA A 640 1.18 19.31 44.70
C ALA A 640 2.69 18.98 44.55
N GLU A 641 3.27 18.27 45.53
CA GLU A 641 4.69 17.88 45.52
C GLU A 641 5.00 16.67 44.62
N VAL A 642 4.00 15.86 44.22
CA VAL A 642 4.24 14.60 43.51
C VAL A 642 4.81 14.82 42.11
N GLY A 643 4.30 15.83 41.39
CA GLY A 643 4.77 16.17 40.05
C GLY A 643 6.25 16.56 40.04
N PRO A 644 6.65 17.57 40.83
CA PRO A 644 8.05 17.95 40.99
C PRO A 644 8.97 16.81 41.45
N ALA A 645 8.51 15.94 42.35
CA ALA A 645 9.31 14.80 42.82
C ALA A 645 9.56 13.78 41.70
N LEU A 646 8.54 13.40 40.94
CA LEU A 646 8.68 12.50 39.79
C LEU A 646 9.55 13.11 38.67
N TRP A 647 9.41 14.43 38.44
CA TRP A 647 10.26 15.16 37.50
C TRP A 647 11.73 15.17 37.92
N TYR A 648 12.01 15.35 39.22
CA TYR A 648 13.36 15.26 39.76
C TYR A 648 13.98 13.88 39.47
N LEU A 649 13.26 12.79 39.75
CA LEU A 649 13.74 11.43 39.46
C LEU A 649 14.01 11.19 37.97
N PHE A 650 13.20 11.78 37.08
CA PHE A 650 13.41 11.69 35.64
C PHE A 650 14.69 12.42 35.17
N THR A 651 15.00 13.57 35.76
CA THR A 651 16.12 14.42 35.35
C THR A 651 17.44 14.01 36.01
N HIS A 652 17.40 13.51 37.24
CA HIS A 652 18.60 13.21 38.05
C HIS A 652 18.94 11.72 38.11
N SER A 653 18.18 10.85 37.42
CA SER A 653 18.51 9.43 37.26
C SER A 653 19.24 9.15 35.95
N THR A 654 20.21 8.24 36.00
CA THR A 654 20.88 7.67 34.82
C THR A 654 20.20 6.40 34.31
N LEU A 655 19.24 5.84 35.05
CA LEU A 655 18.57 4.59 34.71
C LEU A 655 17.31 4.85 33.87
N ASP A 656 17.36 4.52 32.57
CA ASP A 656 16.23 4.74 31.66
C ASP A 656 14.92 4.09 32.14
N ALA A 657 14.98 2.93 32.81
CA ALA A 657 13.81 2.26 33.35
C ALA A 657 13.11 3.08 34.46
N LEU A 658 13.88 3.73 35.34
CA LEU A 658 13.35 4.63 36.36
C LEU A 658 12.81 5.91 35.72
N ARG A 659 13.55 6.50 34.77
CA ARG A 659 13.12 7.69 34.03
C ARG A 659 11.77 7.50 33.33
N VAL A 660 11.59 6.36 32.67
CA VAL A 660 10.31 5.98 32.04
C VAL A 660 9.21 5.77 33.08
N SER A 661 9.50 5.07 34.18
CA SER A 661 8.49 4.81 35.22
C SER A 661 8.03 6.10 35.91
N ALA A 662 8.95 7.04 36.17
CA ALA A 662 8.62 8.34 36.76
C ALA A 662 7.74 9.19 35.83
N MET A 663 8.02 9.20 34.52
CA MET A 663 7.19 9.91 33.53
C MET A 663 5.86 9.22 33.23
N SER A 664 5.82 7.89 33.25
CA SER A 664 4.59 7.10 33.17
C SER A 664 3.68 7.40 34.39
N ALA A 665 4.25 7.42 35.60
CA ALA A 665 3.55 7.81 36.82
C ALA A 665 2.97 9.24 36.72
N LEU A 666 3.77 10.21 36.29
CA LEU A 666 3.32 11.59 36.12
C LEU A 666 2.19 11.70 35.09
N CYS A 667 2.30 10.98 33.97
CA CYS A 667 1.28 10.93 32.92
C CYS A 667 -0.06 10.37 33.44
N ARG A 668 -0.01 9.35 34.31
CA ARG A 668 -1.19 8.74 34.93
C ARG A 668 -1.84 9.61 35.99
N ILE A 669 -1.03 10.33 36.79
CA ILE A 669 -1.57 11.34 37.71
C ILE A 669 -2.23 12.48 36.92
N THR A 670 -1.63 12.90 35.81
CA THR A 670 -2.17 13.97 34.94
C THR A 670 -3.55 13.60 34.37
N ARG A 671 -3.82 12.31 34.15
CA ARG A 671 -5.14 11.81 33.74
C ARG A 671 -6.23 12.12 34.76
N GLN A 672 -5.87 12.11 36.05
CA GLN A 672 -6.80 12.34 37.16
C GLN A 672 -6.84 13.82 37.56
N SER A 673 -5.71 14.51 37.48
CA SER A 673 -5.60 15.94 37.76
C SER A 673 -4.49 16.57 36.93
N THR A 674 -4.88 17.44 35.98
CA THR A 674 -3.93 18.18 35.12
C THR A 674 -3.08 19.17 35.90
N ALA A 675 -3.50 19.54 37.13
CA ALA A 675 -2.73 20.37 38.05
C ALA A 675 -1.34 19.78 38.39
N ALA A 676 -1.19 18.45 38.36
CA ALA A 676 0.09 17.81 38.64
C ALA A 676 1.15 18.15 37.59
N PHE A 677 0.84 18.04 36.30
CA PHE A 677 1.78 18.41 35.24
C PHE A 677 1.95 19.93 35.13
N GLN A 678 0.88 20.69 35.38
CA GLN A 678 0.96 22.15 35.50
C GLN A 678 1.98 22.59 36.56
N SER A 679 1.96 21.99 37.76
CA SER A 679 2.93 22.32 38.81
C SER A 679 4.39 22.06 38.40
N VAL A 680 4.62 21.10 37.49
CA VAL A 680 5.94 20.83 36.92
C VAL A 680 6.34 21.92 35.92
N ILE A 681 5.42 22.34 35.05
CA ILE A 681 5.64 23.44 34.10
C ILE A 681 5.95 24.74 34.85
N ASP A 682 5.20 25.05 35.91
CA ASP A 682 5.40 26.27 36.69
C ASP A 682 6.74 26.29 37.44
N LYS A 683 7.20 25.12 37.92
CA LYS A 683 8.47 25.01 38.66
C LYS A 683 9.71 24.93 37.75
N VAL A 684 9.62 24.22 36.63
CA VAL A 684 10.77 23.86 35.78
C VAL A 684 10.87 24.75 34.53
N GLY A 685 9.73 25.28 34.07
CA GLY A 685 9.62 26.04 32.84
C GLY A 685 9.35 25.19 31.59
N LEU A 686 8.56 25.75 30.67
CA LEU A 686 8.19 25.12 29.40
C LEU A 686 9.39 24.73 28.51
N PRO A 687 10.45 25.56 28.33
CA PRO A 687 11.57 25.21 27.44
C PRO A 687 12.29 23.92 27.84
N SER A 688 12.47 23.72 29.14
CA SER A 688 13.10 22.52 29.72
C SER A 688 12.29 21.26 29.40
N ILE A 689 10.96 21.34 29.53
CA ILE A 689 10.06 20.21 29.21
C ILE A 689 10.06 19.92 27.72
N LEU A 690 10.06 20.96 26.88
CA LEU A 690 10.09 20.80 25.44
C LEU A 690 11.42 20.21 24.92
N SER A 691 12.52 20.40 25.64
CA SER A 691 13.80 19.73 25.31
C SER A 691 13.71 18.20 25.46
N CYS A 692 12.78 17.70 26.28
CA CYS A 692 12.59 16.27 26.50
C CYS A 692 11.77 15.58 25.39
N LEU A 693 11.20 16.34 24.44
CA LEU A 693 10.55 15.76 23.25
C LEU A 693 11.57 15.13 22.28
N SER A 694 12.88 15.43 22.44
CA SER A 694 13.99 14.73 21.79
C SER A 694 14.67 13.79 22.79
N GLY A 695 14.34 12.49 22.77
CA GLY A 695 14.90 11.55 23.74
C GLY A 695 14.24 10.16 23.73
N ILE A 696 14.07 9.57 24.92
CA ILE A 696 13.49 8.24 25.10
C ILE A 696 12.05 8.22 24.55
N SER A 697 11.76 7.33 23.60
CA SER A 697 10.46 7.26 22.90
C SER A 697 9.25 7.17 23.83
N ARG A 698 9.33 6.35 24.89
CA ARG A 698 8.27 6.23 25.90
C ARG A 698 8.06 7.54 26.68
N VAL A 699 9.12 8.27 26.98
CA VAL A 699 9.00 9.58 27.65
C VAL A 699 8.35 10.60 26.71
N GLN A 700 8.78 10.65 25.44
CA GLN A 700 8.17 11.52 24.43
C GLN A 700 6.66 11.27 24.30
N GLN A 701 6.25 10.00 24.25
CA GLN A 701 4.84 9.60 24.23
C GLN A 701 4.07 10.14 25.44
N HIS A 702 4.59 9.97 26.66
CA HIS A 702 3.94 10.45 27.88
C HIS A 702 3.85 11.97 27.92
N ILE A 703 4.89 12.69 27.51
CA ILE A 703 4.89 14.16 27.46
C ILE A 703 3.82 14.67 26.48
N LEU A 704 3.73 14.09 25.27
CA LEU A 704 2.69 14.45 24.30
C LEU A 704 1.28 14.19 24.83
N THR A 705 1.10 13.08 25.57
CA THR A 705 -0.17 12.72 26.21
C THR A 705 -0.57 13.76 27.26
N MET A 706 0.38 14.16 28.10
CA MET A 706 0.14 15.16 29.15
C MET A 706 -0.17 16.54 28.57
N PHE A 707 0.50 16.95 27.48
CA PHE A 707 0.15 18.18 26.76
C PHE A 707 -1.25 18.10 26.14
N ALA A 708 -1.60 16.98 25.50
CA ALA A 708 -2.93 16.79 24.94
C ALA A 708 -4.03 16.85 26.01
N ALA A 709 -3.81 16.19 27.16
CA ALA A 709 -4.74 16.21 28.29
C ALA A 709 -4.88 17.61 28.92
N MET A 710 -3.77 18.35 29.07
CA MET A 710 -3.80 19.73 29.55
C MET A 710 -4.61 20.64 28.63
N LEU A 711 -4.33 20.61 27.31
CA LEU A 711 -5.05 21.42 26.32
C LEU A 711 -6.55 21.08 26.31
N ALA A 712 -6.91 19.79 26.37
CA ALA A 712 -8.30 19.35 26.42
C ALA A 712 -9.04 19.79 27.69
N SER A 713 -8.32 20.03 28.80
CA SER A 713 -8.87 20.56 30.05
C SER A 713 -8.95 22.10 30.10
N GLY A 714 -8.37 22.80 29.12
CA GLY A 714 -8.24 24.27 29.10
C GLY A 714 -7.14 24.82 30.01
N ALA A 715 -6.36 23.98 30.69
CA ALA A 715 -5.26 24.40 31.55
C ALA A 715 -4.05 24.92 30.72
N HIS A 716 -3.52 26.10 31.06
CA HIS A 716 -2.42 26.78 30.32
C HIS A 716 -2.68 27.04 28.82
N LEU A 717 -3.94 26.97 28.39
CA LEU A 717 -4.37 27.09 26.99
C LEU A 717 -3.74 28.30 26.27
N HIS A 718 -3.91 29.50 26.82
CA HIS A 718 -3.40 30.74 26.22
C HIS A 718 -1.89 30.77 26.04
N ARG A 719 -1.12 30.18 26.98
CA ARG A 719 0.35 30.20 26.91
C ARG A 719 0.88 29.24 25.85
N LEU A 720 0.26 28.07 25.70
CA LEU A 720 0.72 27.03 24.76
C LEU A 720 0.31 27.33 23.32
N ILE A 721 -0.90 27.83 23.09
CA ILE A 721 -1.44 28.05 21.74
C ILE A 721 -0.76 29.23 21.01
N GLN A 722 -0.15 30.16 21.74
CA GLN A 722 0.57 31.29 21.16
C GLN A 722 2.07 31.03 20.99
N ASP A 723 2.61 29.97 21.58
CA ASP A 723 4.04 29.67 21.56
C ASP A 723 4.44 28.97 20.25
N ARG A 724 5.24 29.66 19.44
CA ARG A 724 5.73 29.13 18.15
C ARG A 724 6.74 28.00 18.31
N ASP A 725 7.60 28.04 19.34
CA ASP A 725 8.59 26.98 19.60
C ASP A 725 7.89 25.69 20.04
N PHE A 726 6.81 25.81 20.80
CA PHE A 726 5.93 24.69 21.14
C PHE A 726 5.43 23.99 19.87
N VAL A 727 4.75 24.71 18.96
CA VAL A 727 4.21 24.14 17.72
C VAL A 727 5.29 23.49 16.86
N VAL A 728 6.43 24.17 16.65
CA VAL A 728 7.54 23.63 15.84
C VAL A 728 8.12 22.35 16.44
N LYS A 729 8.27 22.26 17.78
CA LYS A 729 8.76 21.03 18.43
C LYS A 729 7.74 19.88 18.39
N ILE A 730 6.43 20.17 18.42
CA ILE A 730 5.41 19.15 18.21
C ILE A 730 5.45 18.65 16.75
N ILE A 731 5.63 19.53 15.76
CA ILE A 731 5.78 19.13 14.36
C ILE A 731 7.03 18.26 14.16
N ARG A 732 8.16 18.59 14.79
CA ARG A 732 9.35 17.72 14.78
C ARG A 732 9.07 16.33 15.37
N SER A 733 8.12 16.21 16.30
CA SER A 733 7.71 14.90 16.83
C SER A 733 7.00 14.04 15.78
N LEU A 734 6.51 14.61 14.67
CA LEU A 734 6.00 13.87 13.50
C LEU A 734 7.12 13.14 12.74
N GLU A 735 8.40 13.44 12.99
CA GLU A 735 9.53 12.67 12.42
C GLU A 735 9.77 11.34 13.15
N SER A 736 9.11 11.11 14.28
CA SER A 736 9.30 9.92 15.10
C SER A 736 8.96 8.62 14.34
N PRO A 737 9.76 7.54 14.50
CA PRO A 737 9.44 6.24 13.90
C PRO A 737 8.17 5.61 14.49
N SER A 738 7.76 5.98 15.70
CA SER A 738 6.57 5.43 16.37
C SER A 738 5.28 6.07 15.84
N SER A 739 4.39 5.27 15.26
CA SER A 739 3.06 5.73 14.80
C SER A 739 2.24 6.36 15.91
N LEU A 740 2.36 5.85 17.14
CA LEU A 740 1.68 6.36 18.32
C LEU A 740 2.15 7.77 18.72
N ILE A 741 3.46 8.04 18.64
CA ILE A 741 4.01 9.37 18.93
C ILE A 741 3.52 10.37 17.89
N ARG A 742 3.54 9.98 16.61
CA ARG A 742 3.01 10.81 15.52
C ARG A 742 1.52 11.10 15.70
N ALA A 743 0.73 10.09 16.04
CA ALA A 743 -0.71 10.23 16.28
C ALA A 743 -1.01 11.23 17.41
N LYS A 744 -0.29 11.12 18.54
CA LYS A 744 -0.43 12.05 19.66
C LYS A 744 0.05 13.46 19.33
N ALA A 745 1.10 13.59 18.54
CA ALA A 745 1.52 14.90 18.03
C ALA A 745 0.43 15.53 17.14
N PHE A 746 -0.23 14.75 16.27
CA PHE A 746 -1.40 15.23 15.52
C PHE A 746 -2.56 15.66 16.43
N LEU A 747 -2.87 14.93 17.51
CA LEU A 747 -3.89 15.33 18.48
C LEU A 747 -3.54 16.64 19.20
N VAL A 748 -2.28 16.82 19.61
CA VAL A 748 -1.82 18.07 20.23
C VAL A 748 -1.95 19.23 19.22
N LEU A 749 -1.52 19.04 17.97
CA LEU A 749 -1.65 20.05 16.93
C LEU A 749 -3.13 20.36 16.63
N LEU A 750 -4.00 19.35 16.56
CA LEU A 750 -5.43 19.54 16.37
C LEU A 750 -6.03 20.44 17.46
N GLN A 751 -5.73 20.16 18.74
CA GLN A 751 -6.17 20.98 19.86
C GLN A 751 -5.63 22.42 19.81
N VAL A 752 -4.40 22.63 19.33
CA VAL A 752 -3.87 23.98 19.12
C VAL A 752 -4.64 24.71 18.01
N LEU A 753 -4.89 24.04 16.88
CA LEU A 753 -5.55 24.62 15.71
C LEU A 753 -7.03 24.94 15.96
N MET A 754 -7.74 24.08 16.71
CA MET A 754 -9.13 24.33 17.11
C MET A 754 -9.30 25.63 17.91
N ASN A 755 -8.25 26.10 18.57
CA ASN A 755 -8.27 27.33 19.36
C ASN A 755 -7.54 28.51 18.68
N ASN A 756 -6.65 28.26 17.72
CA ASN A 756 -5.94 29.30 16.97
C ASN A 756 -5.58 28.86 15.55
N ARG A 757 -6.40 29.32 14.59
CA ARG A 757 -6.21 29.09 13.16
C ARG A 757 -4.93 29.68 12.58
N GLU A 758 -4.37 30.74 13.17
CA GLU A 758 -3.13 31.38 12.67
C GLU A 758 -1.91 30.47 12.75
N MET A 759 -1.92 29.51 13.68
CA MET A 759 -0.83 28.53 13.78
C MET A 759 -0.81 27.54 12.61
N LEU A 760 -1.89 27.44 11.83
CA LEU A 760 -1.92 26.59 10.64
C LEU A 760 -0.89 27.02 9.60
N VAL A 761 -0.67 28.34 9.42
CA VAL A 761 0.36 28.88 8.52
C VAL A 761 1.75 28.38 8.94
N LEU A 762 2.06 28.46 10.24
CA LEU A 762 3.31 27.98 10.79
C LEU A 762 3.47 26.47 10.57
N CYS A 763 2.39 25.71 10.73
CA CYS A 763 2.38 24.28 10.50
C CYS A 763 2.66 23.93 9.03
N CYS A 764 1.97 24.57 8.08
CA CYS A 764 2.17 24.38 6.65
C CYS A 764 3.59 24.73 6.22
N ASN A 765 4.13 25.86 6.70
CA ASN A 765 5.53 26.26 6.45
C ASN A 765 6.55 25.27 7.03
N SER A 766 6.17 24.54 8.09
CA SER A 766 6.98 23.50 8.71
C SER A 766 6.71 22.10 8.13
N ARG A 767 6.27 22.02 6.86
CA ARG A 767 6.04 20.76 6.12
C ARG A 767 4.94 19.85 6.68
N LEU A 768 3.96 20.39 7.42
CA LEU A 768 2.84 19.61 7.97
C LEU A 768 2.16 18.71 6.92
N VAL A 769 1.86 19.26 5.74
CA VAL A 769 1.17 18.53 4.66
C VAL A 769 1.96 17.31 4.20
N MET A 770 3.30 17.41 4.10
CA MET A 770 4.16 16.27 3.77
C MET A 770 4.01 15.14 4.80
N TYR A 771 3.97 15.45 6.09
CA TYR A 771 3.79 14.45 7.13
C TYR A 771 2.40 13.81 7.08
N ILE A 772 1.35 14.60 6.82
CA ILE A 772 -0.01 14.10 6.63
C ILE A 772 -0.04 13.14 5.44
N GLU A 773 0.59 13.48 4.31
CA GLU A 773 0.66 12.60 3.15
C GLU A 773 1.39 11.30 3.42
N ARG A 774 2.58 11.41 4.02
CA ARG A 774 3.40 10.25 4.40
C ARG A 774 2.62 9.30 5.31
N ASP A 775 1.95 9.82 6.33
CA ASP A 775 1.28 8.99 7.33
C ASP A 775 -0.11 8.53 6.89
N THR A 776 -0.81 9.27 6.02
CA THR A 776 -2.07 8.82 5.43
C THR A 776 -1.84 7.68 4.44
N ARG A 777 -0.79 7.74 3.60
CA ARG A 777 -0.41 6.60 2.74
C ARG A 777 -0.06 5.34 3.55
N LYS A 778 0.47 5.52 4.76
CA LYS A 778 0.75 4.42 5.71
C LYS A 778 -0.48 3.97 6.50
N ALA A 779 -1.50 4.83 6.62
CA ALA A 779 -2.74 4.59 7.37
C ALA A 779 -3.88 4.09 6.47
N THR A 780 -3.82 4.30 5.15
CA THR A 780 -4.70 3.62 4.19
C THR A 780 -4.53 2.11 4.35
N PRO A 781 -5.63 1.34 4.42
CA PRO A 781 -5.60 -0.07 4.77
C PRO A 781 -4.97 -0.91 3.65
N GLY A 782 -3.64 -0.91 3.57
CA GLY A 782 -2.87 -2.06 3.14
C GLY A 782 -2.78 -3.00 4.33
N LYS A 783 -3.21 -4.25 4.14
CA LYS A 783 -3.19 -5.29 5.17
C LYS A 783 -1.78 -5.36 5.76
N GLU A 784 -1.58 -4.96 7.03
CA GLU A 784 -0.62 -5.57 7.98
C GLU A 784 -0.31 -4.82 9.30
N GLN A 785 -0.88 -3.67 9.62
CA GLN A 785 -0.58 -3.00 10.92
C GLN A 785 -1.83 -2.51 11.65
N GLN A 786 -2.61 -3.45 12.20
CA GLN A 786 -3.99 -3.13 12.59
C GLN A 786 -4.21 -2.41 13.92
N SER A 787 -3.29 -2.35 14.90
CA SER A 787 -3.57 -1.58 16.14
C SER A 787 -2.91 -0.20 16.19
N GLY A 788 -1.62 -0.11 15.85
CA GLY A 788 -0.87 1.15 15.87
C GLY A 788 -1.25 2.12 14.74
N ASN A 789 -1.61 1.61 13.57
CA ASN A 789 -2.02 2.46 12.45
C ASN A 789 -3.51 2.83 12.52
N GLU A 790 -4.36 2.04 13.19
CA GLU A 790 -5.77 2.42 13.38
C GLU A 790 -5.88 3.67 14.25
N TYR A 791 -5.16 3.73 15.38
CA TYR A 791 -5.15 4.93 16.22
C TYR A 791 -4.59 6.17 15.48
N LEU A 792 -3.49 6.00 14.73
CA LEU A 792 -2.93 7.06 13.89
C LEU A 792 -3.92 7.50 12.80
N SER A 793 -4.61 6.55 12.17
CA SER A 793 -5.64 6.81 11.15
C SER A 793 -6.80 7.62 11.72
N LYS A 794 -7.32 7.23 12.89
CA LYS A 794 -8.38 7.97 13.62
C LYS A 794 -7.95 9.41 13.92
N CYS A 795 -6.74 9.60 14.45
CA CYS A 795 -6.21 10.94 14.76
C CYS A 795 -6.01 11.78 13.49
N LEU A 796 -5.47 11.19 12.42
CA LEU A 796 -5.27 11.84 11.12
C LEU A 796 -6.60 12.23 10.46
N ALA A 797 -7.60 11.35 10.49
CA ALA A 797 -8.92 11.62 9.93
C ALA A 797 -9.59 12.81 10.62
N LEU A 798 -9.52 12.90 11.96
CA LEU A 798 -9.99 14.06 12.70
C LEU A 798 -9.22 15.34 12.33
N PHE A 799 -7.90 15.24 12.19
CA PHE A 799 -7.06 16.38 11.80
C PHE A 799 -7.39 16.89 10.39
N ILE A 800 -7.49 15.98 9.41
CA ILE A 800 -7.84 16.29 8.01
C ILE A 800 -9.22 16.92 7.96
N ARG A 801 -10.23 16.31 8.62
CA ARG A 801 -11.60 16.82 8.65
C ARG A 801 -11.68 18.23 9.23
N HIS A 802 -10.97 18.51 10.33
CA HIS A 802 -10.92 19.86 10.89
C HIS A 802 -10.27 20.85 9.90
N THR A 803 -9.14 20.47 9.29
CA THR A 803 -8.43 21.35 8.35
C THR A 803 -9.25 21.69 7.10
N VAL A 804 -9.96 20.72 6.52
CA VAL A 804 -10.87 20.95 5.38
C VAL A 804 -12.03 21.87 5.77
N ARG A 805 -12.54 21.73 7.00
CA ARG A 805 -13.68 22.51 7.51
C ARG A 805 -13.34 23.98 7.82
N GLU A 806 -12.10 24.27 8.20
CA GLU A 806 -11.66 25.66 8.44
C GLU A 806 -11.38 26.43 7.14
N LEU A 807 -11.16 25.72 6.02
CA LEU A 807 -10.73 26.34 4.76
C LEU A 807 -11.75 27.35 4.17
N PRO A 808 -13.07 27.10 4.15
CA PRO A 808 -14.03 28.10 3.69
C PRO A 808 -13.96 29.41 4.48
N ALA A 809 -13.83 29.33 5.82
CA ALA A 809 -13.69 30.51 6.66
C ALA A 809 -12.38 31.28 6.39
N ILE A 810 -11.29 30.55 6.13
CA ILE A 810 -10.01 31.16 5.71
C ILE A 810 -10.18 31.91 4.38
N MET A 811 -10.88 31.32 3.41
CA MET A 811 -11.16 31.97 2.12
C MET A 811 -12.02 33.23 2.31
N ASP A 812 -13.05 33.16 3.14
CA ASP A 812 -13.92 34.30 3.44
C ASP A 812 -13.16 35.44 4.14
N ASP A 813 -12.24 35.13 5.06
CA ASP A 813 -11.38 36.10 5.74
C ASP A 813 -10.43 36.81 4.74
N ILE A 814 -9.88 36.07 3.77
CA ILE A 814 -9.02 36.62 2.70
C ILE A 814 -9.84 37.52 1.77
N LEU A 815 -10.98 37.02 1.26
CA LEU A 815 -11.84 37.75 0.33
C LEU A 815 -12.42 39.01 0.97
N THR A 816 -12.82 38.95 2.25
CA THR A 816 -13.32 40.12 2.98
C THR A 816 -12.22 41.18 3.16
N ALA A 817 -11.00 40.75 3.48
CA ALA A 817 -9.86 41.66 3.62
C ALA A 817 -9.53 42.36 2.29
N LEU A 818 -9.49 41.60 1.17
CA LEU A 818 -9.25 42.13 -0.17
C LEU A 818 -10.42 43.00 -0.69
N GLY A 819 -11.67 42.60 -0.44
CA GLY A 819 -12.86 43.36 -0.79
C GLY A 819 -12.89 44.75 -0.13
N SER A 820 -12.38 44.86 1.10
CA SER A 820 -12.35 46.13 1.83
C SER A 820 -11.46 47.22 1.21
N ILE A 821 -10.54 46.84 0.32
CA ILE A 821 -9.56 47.74 -0.33
C ILE A 821 -9.81 47.96 -1.83
N VAL A 822 -10.80 47.29 -2.43
CA VAL A 822 -11.11 47.46 -3.86
C VAL A 822 -11.39 48.93 -4.19
N GLY A 823 -10.70 49.46 -5.20
CA GLY A 823 -10.82 50.86 -5.66
C GLY A 823 -10.20 51.91 -4.73
N ARG A 824 -9.48 51.53 -3.67
CA ARG A 824 -8.84 52.46 -2.72
C ARG A 824 -7.32 52.45 -2.85
N LYS A 825 -6.72 53.64 -2.94
CA LYS A 825 -5.25 53.82 -2.99
C LYS A 825 -4.58 53.77 -1.62
N HIS A 826 -5.31 54.06 -0.54
CA HIS A 826 -4.79 54.14 0.83
C HIS A 826 -5.73 53.42 1.82
N PRO A 827 -5.40 52.19 2.25
CA PRO A 827 -6.14 51.48 3.29
C PRO A 827 -5.99 52.13 4.66
N SER A 828 -7.01 52.04 5.50
CA SER A 828 -6.95 52.44 6.91
C SER A 828 -6.00 51.54 7.73
N THR A 829 -5.62 51.98 8.93
CA THR A 829 -4.76 51.21 9.84
C THR A 829 -5.39 49.87 10.27
N THR A 830 -6.72 49.83 10.42
CA THR A 830 -7.48 48.61 10.73
C THR A 830 -7.48 47.63 9.57
N GLN A 831 -7.73 48.12 8.35
CA GLN A 831 -7.66 47.31 7.12
C GLN A 831 -6.26 46.77 6.86
N THR A 832 -5.22 47.57 7.08
CA THR A 832 -3.82 47.15 6.94
C THR A 832 -3.46 46.04 7.92
N ARG A 833 -3.98 46.12 9.16
CA ARG A 833 -3.82 45.07 10.17
C ARG A 833 -4.53 43.78 9.76
N GLN A 834 -5.77 43.88 9.27
CA GLN A 834 -6.54 42.74 8.78
C GLN A 834 -5.83 42.05 7.60
N LEU A 835 -5.33 42.81 6.62
CA LEU A 835 -4.55 42.26 5.51
C LEU A 835 -3.28 41.52 5.97
N LYS A 836 -2.54 42.09 6.93
CA LYS A 836 -1.34 41.43 7.49
C LYS A 836 -1.66 40.12 8.21
N GLN A 837 -2.88 39.93 8.69
CA GLN A 837 -3.34 38.69 9.34
C GLN A 837 -3.89 37.69 8.32
N SER A 838 -4.71 38.13 7.37
CA SER A 838 -5.40 37.24 6.42
C SER A 838 -4.50 36.77 5.26
N LEU A 839 -3.68 37.65 4.67
CA LEU A 839 -2.94 37.31 3.44
C LEU A 839 -1.96 36.12 3.57
N PRO A 840 -1.21 35.96 4.69
CA PRO A 840 -0.35 34.78 4.87
C PRO A 840 -1.10 33.45 4.81
N MET A 841 -2.42 33.44 5.06
CA MET A 841 -3.24 32.23 4.97
C MET A 841 -3.38 31.68 3.55
N THR A 842 -3.07 32.48 2.52
CA THR A 842 -3.04 32.00 1.13
C THR A 842 -2.07 30.83 0.94
N VAL A 843 -0.98 30.79 1.72
CA VAL A 843 -0.02 29.68 1.74
C VAL A 843 -0.68 28.37 2.20
N VAL A 844 -1.67 28.44 3.10
CA VAL A 844 -2.45 27.26 3.53
C VAL A 844 -3.28 26.74 2.36
N VAL A 845 -3.99 27.63 1.66
CA VAL A 845 -4.80 27.28 0.48
C VAL A 845 -3.94 26.56 -0.56
N LEU A 846 -2.77 27.12 -0.91
CA LEU A 846 -1.82 26.49 -1.83
C LEU A 846 -1.40 25.10 -1.35
N ASN A 847 -0.89 24.99 -0.12
CA ASN A 847 -0.37 23.72 0.39
C ASN A 847 -1.42 22.61 0.46
N LEU A 848 -2.67 22.95 0.78
CA LEU A 848 -3.78 21.98 0.77
C LEU A 848 -4.15 21.56 -0.65
N LEU A 849 -4.21 22.48 -1.61
CA LEU A 849 -4.50 22.15 -3.02
C LEU A 849 -3.36 21.39 -3.72
N SER A 850 -2.11 21.64 -3.33
CA SER A 850 -0.97 20.85 -3.79
C SER A 850 -0.98 19.42 -3.26
N SER A 851 -1.74 19.15 -2.19
CA SER A 851 -1.82 17.81 -1.60
C SER A 851 -2.82 16.91 -2.32
N GLN A 852 -2.44 15.66 -2.57
CA GLN A 852 -3.33 14.66 -3.18
C GLN A 852 -4.48 14.24 -2.25
N ILE A 853 -4.33 14.42 -0.93
CA ILE A 853 -5.33 13.99 0.07
C ILE A 853 -6.41 15.05 0.25
N PHE A 854 -5.99 16.32 0.34
CA PHE A 854 -6.88 17.43 0.59
C PHE A 854 -7.58 17.91 -0.68
N ARG A 855 -6.89 17.94 -1.83
CA ARG A 855 -7.45 18.42 -3.10
C ARG A 855 -8.84 17.86 -3.43
N PRO A 856 -9.12 16.55 -3.44
CA PRO A 856 -10.45 16.02 -3.77
C PRO A 856 -11.51 16.35 -2.71
N GLN A 857 -11.12 16.66 -1.48
CA GLN A 857 -12.05 17.03 -0.40
C GLN A 857 -12.32 18.53 -0.37
N VAL A 858 -11.41 19.35 -0.91
CA VAL A 858 -11.46 20.81 -0.93
C VAL A 858 -12.12 21.34 -2.19
N VAL A 859 -11.81 20.76 -3.37
CA VAL A 859 -12.29 21.27 -4.65
C VAL A 859 -13.77 20.89 -4.85
N ASN A 860 -14.65 21.82 -4.50
CA ASN A 860 -16.09 21.78 -4.74
C ASN A 860 -16.57 23.05 -5.45
N GLU A 861 -17.84 23.10 -5.84
CA GLU A 861 -18.40 24.25 -6.57
C GLU A 861 -18.27 25.57 -5.81
N GLU A 862 -18.61 25.61 -4.52
CA GLU A 862 -18.50 26.81 -3.69
C GLU A 862 -17.06 27.32 -3.60
N PHE A 863 -16.09 26.40 -3.41
CA PHE A 863 -14.68 26.73 -3.38
C PHE A 863 -14.22 27.34 -4.70
N LEU A 864 -14.62 26.77 -5.84
CA LEU A 864 -14.25 27.30 -7.16
C LEU A 864 -14.81 28.70 -7.41
N ILE A 865 -16.04 28.99 -6.96
CA ILE A 865 -16.63 30.35 -7.03
C ILE A 865 -15.79 31.33 -6.18
N LYS A 866 -15.51 31.00 -4.92
CA LYS A 866 -14.68 31.82 -4.02
C LYS A 866 -13.26 32.00 -4.55
N PHE A 867 -12.69 30.96 -5.14
CA PHE A 867 -11.35 31.00 -5.74
C PHE A 867 -11.34 31.85 -7.02
N GLY A 868 -12.40 31.82 -7.83
CA GLY A 868 -12.60 32.73 -8.96
C GLY A 868 -12.67 34.20 -8.52
N ALA A 869 -13.38 34.49 -7.43
CA ALA A 869 -13.39 35.82 -6.81
C ALA A 869 -11.98 36.27 -6.36
N LEU A 870 -11.17 35.36 -5.81
CA LEU A 870 -9.77 35.62 -5.45
C LEU A 870 -8.92 35.96 -6.69
N LEU A 871 -9.09 35.23 -7.80
CA LEU A 871 -8.41 35.52 -9.07
C LEU A 871 -8.84 36.89 -9.64
N ASN A 872 -10.12 37.27 -9.52
CA ASN A 872 -10.58 38.60 -9.90
C ASN A 872 -9.86 39.70 -9.10
N HIS A 873 -9.68 39.53 -7.79
CA HIS A 873 -8.86 40.48 -7.01
C HIS A 873 -7.42 40.58 -7.52
N ILE A 874 -6.83 39.47 -7.99
CA ILE A 874 -5.49 39.49 -8.60
C ILE A 874 -5.47 40.29 -9.91
N THR A 875 -6.51 40.17 -10.75
CA THR A 875 -6.62 40.98 -11.97
C THR A 875 -6.72 42.48 -11.67
N SER A 876 -7.44 42.88 -10.62
CA SER A 876 -7.49 44.27 -10.15
C SER A 876 -6.14 44.75 -9.57
N ILE A 877 -5.34 43.86 -8.99
CA ILE A 877 -3.99 44.19 -8.52
C ILE A 877 -3.03 44.40 -9.71
N ASP A 878 -3.07 43.53 -10.73
CA ASP A 878 -2.23 43.63 -11.94
C ASP A 878 -2.55 44.89 -12.76
N SER A 879 -3.83 45.24 -12.89
CA SER A 879 -4.29 46.48 -13.55
C SER A 879 -4.03 47.77 -12.76
N ASN A 880 -3.46 47.67 -11.55
CA ASN A 880 -3.25 48.77 -10.59
C ASN A 880 -4.54 49.47 -10.11
N GLU A 881 -5.71 48.85 -10.22
CA GLU A 881 -6.95 49.34 -9.61
C GLU A 881 -6.89 49.26 -8.08
N THR A 882 -6.22 48.23 -7.57
CA THR A 882 -5.98 48.01 -6.13
C THR A 882 -4.49 48.03 -5.79
N SER A 883 -4.05 49.04 -5.03
CA SER A 883 -2.64 49.15 -4.62
C SER A 883 -2.38 48.46 -3.28
N LEU A 884 -1.98 47.18 -3.31
CA LEU A 884 -1.62 46.41 -2.10
C LEU A 884 -0.22 46.77 -1.57
N GLY A 885 0.71 47.10 -2.47
CA GLY A 885 2.12 47.36 -2.16
C GLY A 885 2.37 48.54 -1.21
N SER A 886 1.49 49.54 -1.18
CA SER A 886 1.59 50.70 -0.28
C SER A 886 1.24 50.40 1.18
N SER A 887 0.55 49.27 1.45
CA SER A 887 0.00 48.95 2.78
C SER A 887 0.66 47.75 3.46
N VAL A 888 0.93 46.67 2.71
CA VAL A 888 1.52 45.43 3.25
C VAL A 888 2.98 45.24 2.81
N GLY A 889 3.40 46.00 1.78
CA GLY A 889 4.72 45.89 1.13
C GLY A 889 4.65 45.09 -0.18
N PRO A 890 5.57 45.34 -1.13
CA PRO A 890 5.54 44.71 -2.45
C PRO A 890 5.75 43.19 -2.41
N THR A 891 6.52 42.69 -1.42
CA THR A 891 6.81 41.27 -1.26
C THR A 891 5.56 40.46 -0.91
N ALA A 892 4.68 40.98 -0.05
CA ALA A 892 3.45 40.29 0.35
C ALA A 892 2.42 40.23 -0.79
N SER A 893 2.37 41.26 -1.64
CA SER A 893 1.52 41.23 -2.84
C SER A 893 2.00 40.23 -3.88
N GLU A 894 3.32 40.16 -4.12
CA GLU A 894 3.88 39.16 -5.03
C GLU A 894 3.67 37.73 -4.52
N GLU A 895 3.81 37.52 -3.21
CA GLU A 895 3.57 36.21 -2.58
C GLU A 895 2.10 35.77 -2.67
N LEU A 896 1.14 36.68 -2.46
CA LEU A 896 -0.28 36.41 -2.68
C LEU A 896 -0.56 35.94 -4.12
N ILE A 897 -0.04 36.67 -5.11
CA ILE A 897 -0.28 36.37 -6.52
C ILE A 897 0.38 35.06 -6.90
N ARG A 898 1.66 34.87 -6.53
CA ARG A 898 2.40 33.63 -6.77
C ARG A 898 1.67 32.43 -6.18
N ASN A 899 1.27 32.51 -4.92
CA ASN A 899 0.60 31.39 -4.24
C ASN A 899 -0.75 31.05 -4.86
N THR A 900 -1.51 32.06 -5.31
CA THR A 900 -2.81 31.83 -5.95
C THR A 900 -2.66 31.25 -7.35
N LEU A 901 -1.69 31.72 -8.15
CA LEU A 901 -1.40 31.17 -9.47
C LEU A 901 -0.84 29.73 -9.39
N SER A 902 0.03 29.45 -8.43
CA SER A 902 0.48 28.08 -8.17
C SER A 902 -0.66 27.18 -7.67
N ALA A 903 -1.63 27.74 -6.95
CA ALA A 903 -2.80 27.00 -6.47
C ALA A 903 -3.72 26.60 -7.64
N VAL A 904 -3.99 27.49 -8.60
CA VAL A 904 -4.80 27.13 -9.77
C VAL A 904 -4.08 26.16 -10.71
N GLU A 905 -2.76 26.29 -10.85
CA GLU A 905 -1.93 25.32 -11.57
C GLU A 905 -1.96 23.94 -10.90
N ALA A 906 -1.94 23.88 -9.57
CA ALA A 906 -2.08 22.62 -8.84
C ALA A 906 -3.47 21.96 -9.04
N ILE A 907 -4.52 22.75 -9.28
CA ILE A 907 -5.86 22.22 -9.59
C ILE A 907 -5.92 21.73 -11.05
N SER A 908 -5.35 22.48 -12.01
CA SER A 908 -5.41 22.13 -13.44
C SER A 908 -4.68 20.83 -13.79
N GLN A 909 -3.69 20.43 -12.99
CA GLN A 909 -3.00 19.14 -13.14
C GLN A 909 -3.89 17.91 -12.81
N HIS A 910 -5.13 18.10 -12.34
CA HIS A 910 -6.05 17.02 -11.96
C HIS A 910 -7.40 17.16 -12.69
N PRO A 911 -7.45 16.83 -13.98
CA PRO A 911 -8.60 17.13 -14.85
C PRO A 911 -9.94 16.57 -14.36
N ALA A 912 -9.94 15.39 -13.72
CA ALA A 912 -11.14 14.72 -13.21
C ALA A 912 -11.92 15.52 -12.15
N LEU A 913 -11.27 16.45 -11.43
CA LEU A 913 -11.94 17.30 -10.45
C LEU A 913 -12.62 18.50 -11.09
N LEU A 914 -12.05 19.01 -12.19
CA LEU A 914 -12.57 20.16 -12.92
C LEU A 914 -13.71 19.78 -13.87
N SER A 915 -13.66 18.59 -14.47
CA SER A 915 -14.72 18.10 -15.38
C SER A 915 -16.10 18.04 -14.70
N ARG A 916 -16.13 17.71 -13.41
CA ARG A 916 -17.38 17.67 -12.61
C ARG A 916 -18.07 19.04 -12.48
N TYR A 917 -17.32 20.13 -12.56
CA TYR A 917 -17.79 21.50 -12.33
C TYR A 917 -17.53 22.42 -13.54
N HIS A 918 -17.64 21.88 -14.76
CA HIS A 918 -17.27 22.57 -16.00
C HIS A 918 -17.94 23.96 -16.16
N CYS A 919 -19.24 24.10 -15.83
CA CYS A 919 -19.95 25.39 -15.89
C CYS A 919 -19.32 26.44 -14.97
N THR A 920 -19.06 26.07 -13.71
CA THR A 920 -18.44 26.97 -12.72
C THR A 920 -17.02 27.38 -13.12
N VAL A 921 -16.25 26.45 -13.71
CA VAL A 921 -14.90 26.73 -14.20
C VAL A 921 -14.93 27.74 -15.35
N VAL A 922 -15.85 27.57 -16.31
CA VAL A 922 -16.02 28.51 -17.43
C VAL A 922 -16.47 29.89 -16.95
N ASP A 923 -17.39 29.96 -15.99
CA ASP A 923 -17.95 31.23 -15.52
C ASP A 923 -17.02 31.97 -14.53
N SER A 924 -16.29 31.26 -13.67
CA SER A 924 -15.56 31.87 -12.54
C SER A 924 -14.03 31.81 -12.64
N ILE A 925 -13.45 30.81 -13.32
CA ILE A 925 -11.99 30.58 -13.33
C ILE A 925 -11.33 31.04 -14.64
N LEU A 926 -11.93 30.72 -15.79
CA LEU A 926 -11.37 31.07 -17.09
C LEU A 926 -11.29 32.59 -17.37
N PRO A 927 -12.30 33.43 -17.05
CA PRO A 927 -12.24 34.85 -17.38
C PRO A 927 -11.09 35.60 -16.71
N PRO A 928 -10.83 35.43 -15.38
CA PRO A 928 -9.66 36.03 -14.75
C PRO A 928 -8.33 35.57 -15.36
N LEU A 929 -8.20 34.28 -15.68
CA LEU A 929 -6.99 33.74 -16.29
C LEU A 929 -6.75 34.29 -17.70
N ALA A 930 -7.81 34.46 -18.50
CA ALA A 930 -7.73 35.09 -19.81
C ALA A 930 -7.24 36.55 -19.73
N SER A 931 -7.67 37.30 -18.71
CA SER A 931 -7.14 38.64 -18.45
C SER A 931 -5.66 38.59 -18.04
N LEU A 932 -5.26 37.66 -17.16
CA LEU A 932 -3.87 37.54 -16.68
C LEU A 932 -2.90 37.03 -17.75
N ALA A 933 -3.39 36.39 -18.81
CA ALA A 933 -2.60 36.01 -19.98
C ALA A 933 -1.93 37.22 -20.67
N PHE A 934 -2.44 38.44 -20.45
CA PHE A 934 -1.91 39.71 -20.96
C PHE A 934 -1.32 40.61 -19.87
N SER A 935 -1.01 40.06 -18.69
CA SER A 935 -0.38 40.79 -17.58
C SER A 935 0.99 41.40 -17.97
N ARG A 936 1.38 42.49 -17.28
CA ARG A 936 2.72 43.07 -17.42
C ARG A 936 3.84 42.13 -16.92
N ASN A 937 3.51 41.18 -16.05
CA ASN A 937 4.46 40.24 -15.49
C ASN A 937 4.59 38.99 -16.38
N VAL A 938 5.80 38.75 -16.88
CA VAL A 938 6.13 37.59 -17.74
C VAL A 938 5.79 36.25 -17.07
N GLU A 939 6.08 36.09 -15.78
CA GLU A 939 5.84 34.83 -15.06
C GLU A 939 4.35 34.53 -14.94
N TRP A 940 3.53 35.55 -14.67
CA TRP A 940 2.08 35.38 -14.52
C TRP A 940 1.41 35.01 -15.83
N ARG A 941 1.88 35.59 -16.94
CA ARG A 941 1.42 35.21 -18.28
C ARG A 941 1.73 33.77 -18.61
N ILE A 942 2.96 33.31 -18.31
CA ILE A 942 3.36 31.93 -18.56
C ILE A 942 2.47 30.95 -17.80
N VAL A 943 2.25 31.17 -16.49
CA VAL A 943 1.39 30.29 -15.68
C VAL A 943 -0.05 30.34 -16.18
N SER A 944 -0.58 31.53 -16.46
CA SER A 944 -1.96 31.69 -16.94
C SER A 944 -2.19 31.00 -18.28
N LEU A 945 -1.28 31.16 -19.25
CA LEU A 945 -1.38 30.50 -20.56
C LEU A 945 -1.25 28.97 -20.46
N ARG A 946 -0.39 28.47 -19.58
CA ARG A 946 -0.26 27.03 -19.31
C ARG A 946 -1.55 26.46 -18.74
N VAL A 947 -2.09 27.09 -17.69
CA VAL A 947 -3.32 26.66 -17.03
C VAL A 947 -4.53 26.76 -17.99
N LEU A 948 -4.64 27.85 -18.75
CA LEU A 948 -5.67 27.99 -19.78
C LEU A 948 -5.58 26.87 -20.81
N SER A 949 -4.39 26.55 -21.31
CA SER A 949 -4.20 25.46 -22.28
C SER A 949 -4.65 24.12 -21.72
N ASP A 950 -4.27 23.79 -20.48
CA ASP A 950 -4.57 22.49 -19.88
C ASP A 950 -6.08 22.35 -19.54
N ILE A 951 -6.72 23.42 -19.02
CA ILE A 951 -8.16 23.41 -18.72
C ILE A 951 -9.00 23.42 -20.01
N THR A 952 -8.61 24.20 -21.01
CA THR A 952 -9.37 24.30 -22.27
C THR A 952 -9.32 22.99 -23.05
N LEU A 953 -8.17 22.31 -23.09
CA LEU A 953 -8.04 20.98 -23.69
C LEU A 953 -8.96 19.96 -22.99
N LEU A 954 -9.01 19.98 -21.65
CA LEU A 954 -9.93 19.13 -20.90
C LEU A 954 -11.38 19.40 -21.30
N LEU A 955 -11.81 20.67 -21.29
CA LEU A 955 -13.21 21.04 -21.55
C LEU A 955 -13.63 20.67 -22.98
N LEU A 956 -12.74 20.83 -23.97
CA LEU A 956 -13.05 20.53 -25.37
C LEU A 956 -12.95 19.03 -25.73
N SER A 957 -12.13 18.26 -25.03
CA SER A 957 -11.98 16.81 -25.29
C SER A 957 -13.15 15.96 -24.80
N GLN A 958 -13.91 16.41 -23.79
CA GLN A 958 -15.07 15.67 -23.29
C GLN A 958 -16.25 15.68 -24.27
N GLU A 959 -16.31 16.66 -25.17
CA GLU A 959 -17.48 16.88 -26.05
C GLU A 959 -17.51 15.98 -27.29
N VAL A 960 -16.38 15.36 -27.65
CA VAL A 960 -16.32 14.40 -28.77
C VAL A 960 -17.13 13.14 -28.48
N ILE A 961 -17.56 12.92 -27.22
CA ILE A 961 -18.37 11.78 -26.79
C ILE A 961 -19.88 12.10 -26.78
N GLU A 962 -20.30 13.38 -26.80
CA GLU A 962 -21.71 13.79 -26.67
C GLU A 962 -22.37 14.26 -27.99
N GLU A 963 -21.71 14.13 -29.15
CA GLU A 963 -22.32 14.45 -30.46
C GLU A 963 -23.36 13.40 -30.94
N GLU A 964 -23.72 12.41 -30.13
CA GLU A 964 -24.91 11.58 -30.35
C GLU A 964 -25.91 11.76 -29.18
N GLU A 965 -27.00 12.48 -29.48
CA GLU A 965 -28.30 12.53 -28.81
C GLU A 965 -28.69 13.78 -27.99
N THR A 966 -29.84 14.32 -28.41
CA THR A 966 -30.78 15.23 -27.72
C THR A 966 -30.52 16.74 -27.78
N TRP A 967 -31.34 17.39 -28.62
CA TRP A 967 -31.73 18.78 -28.47
C TRP A 967 -32.82 18.86 -27.40
N ASP A 968 -32.69 19.72 -26.38
CA ASP A 968 -33.83 20.51 -25.86
C ASP A 968 -33.41 21.64 -24.90
N LEU A 969 -33.92 22.83 -25.23
CA LEU A 969 -34.45 23.95 -24.42
C LEU A 969 -33.71 24.47 -23.15
N GLU A 970 -33.40 25.78 -23.22
CA GLU A 970 -33.12 26.73 -22.12
C GLU A 970 -31.81 26.56 -21.32
N GLY A 971 -30.69 26.49 -22.04
CA GLY A 971 -29.39 26.89 -21.50
C GLY A 971 -28.45 27.19 -22.65
N LYS A 972 -27.99 28.44 -22.81
CA LYS A 972 -26.84 28.74 -23.67
C LYS A 972 -25.71 27.81 -23.23
N SER A 973 -25.40 26.80 -24.04
CA SER A 973 -24.44 25.75 -23.68
C SER A 973 -23.14 26.40 -23.19
N SER A 974 -22.49 25.82 -22.20
CA SER A 974 -21.15 26.21 -21.70
C SER A 974 -20.19 26.56 -22.85
N ASN A 975 -20.38 25.92 -24.01
CA ASN A 975 -19.59 26.09 -25.23
C ASN A 975 -19.80 27.46 -25.85
N THR A 976 -21.03 27.95 -25.90
CA THR A 976 -21.27 29.32 -26.36
C THR A 976 -20.55 30.34 -25.49
N ARG A 977 -20.49 30.12 -24.16
CA ARG A 977 -19.79 31.01 -23.22
C ARG A 977 -18.27 30.92 -23.33
N LEU A 978 -17.74 29.70 -23.44
CA LEU A 978 -16.32 29.44 -23.67
C LEU A 978 -15.88 30.08 -25.00
N LEU A 979 -16.65 29.88 -26.08
CA LEU A 979 -16.40 30.47 -27.38
C LEU A 979 -16.48 32.00 -27.35
N THR A 980 -17.45 32.60 -26.64
CA THR A 980 -17.49 34.06 -26.46
C THR A 980 -16.27 34.57 -25.72
N LEU A 981 -15.84 33.91 -24.65
CA LEU A 981 -14.64 34.30 -23.89
C LEU A 981 -13.39 34.25 -24.76
N ILE A 982 -13.20 33.18 -25.53
CA ILE A 982 -12.04 33.04 -26.42
C ILE A 982 -12.08 34.10 -27.52
N THR A 983 -13.26 34.31 -28.13
CA THR A 983 -13.42 35.24 -29.26
C THR A 983 -13.29 36.71 -28.84
N GLU A 984 -13.84 37.08 -27.68
CA GLU A 984 -13.87 38.47 -27.21
C GLU A 984 -12.64 38.85 -26.39
N ALA A 985 -12.11 37.94 -25.55
CA ALA A 985 -11.02 38.26 -24.62
C ALA A 985 -9.63 37.84 -25.12
N LEU A 986 -9.50 36.68 -25.78
CA LEU A 986 -8.18 36.12 -26.16
C LEU A 986 -7.75 36.46 -27.59
N LEU A 987 -8.61 36.20 -28.59
CA LEU A 987 -8.25 36.34 -30.02
C LEU A 987 -7.79 37.75 -30.45
N PRO A 988 -8.39 38.87 -29.99
CA PRO A 988 -8.04 40.20 -30.49
C PRO A 988 -6.59 40.62 -30.22
N GLN A 989 -6.00 40.13 -29.13
CA GLN A 989 -4.63 40.47 -28.72
C GLN A 989 -3.66 39.29 -28.89
N TYR A 990 -4.12 38.15 -29.42
CA TYR A 990 -3.32 36.91 -29.47
C TYR A 990 -2.04 37.06 -30.30
N LYS A 991 -2.03 37.93 -31.31
CA LYS A 991 -0.85 38.23 -32.13
C LYS A 991 0.34 38.71 -31.28
N SER A 992 0.10 39.49 -30.22
CA SER A 992 1.21 39.98 -29.38
C SER A 992 1.89 38.85 -28.62
N LEU A 993 1.15 37.82 -28.20
CA LEU A 993 1.70 36.67 -27.47
C LEU A 993 2.56 35.78 -28.37
N LEU A 994 2.21 35.66 -29.65
CA LEU A 994 2.95 34.82 -30.61
C LEU A 994 4.30 35.42 -31.00
N LEU A 995 4.42 36.74 -31.05
CA LEU A 995 5.64 37.44 -31.51
C LEU A 995 6.63 37.79 -30.39
N GLU A 996 6.35 37.38 -29.16
CA GLU A 996 7.23 37.63 -28.02
C GLU A 996 8.42 36.66 -27.94
N PRO A 997 9.50 37.01 -27.20
CA PRO A 997 10.60 36.08 -26.96
C PRO A 997 10.13 34.86 -26.13
N GLY A 998 10.77 33.71 -26.35
CA GLY A 998 10.48 32.47 -25.62
C GLY A 998 10.57 32.64 -24.09
N PRO A 999 9.74 31.95 -23.29
CA PRO A 999 8.93 30.77 -23.63
C PRO A 999 7.43 31.03 -23.90
N ILE A 1000 6.97 32.29 -23.93
CA ILE A 1000 5.54 32.64 -24.05
C ILE A 1000 4.87 32.05 -25.32
N PRO A 1001 5.48 32.16 -26.53
CA PRO A 1001 4.88 31.61 -27.75
C PRO A 1001 4.59 30.12 -27.69
N VAL A 1002 5.39 29.33 -26.96
CA VAL A 1002 5.19 27.87 -26.85
C VAL A 1002 3.83 27.55 -26.20
N TYR A 1003 3.51 28.25 -25.10
CA TYR A 1003 2.26 28.04 -24.36
C TYR A 1003 1.06 28.66 -25.11
N ALA A 1004 1.24 29.81 -25.75
CA ALA A 1004 0.23 30.40 -26.60
C ALA A 1004 -0.10 29.51 -27.82
N LEU A 1005 0.90 28.92 -28.48
CA LEU A 1005 0.66 27.98 -29.56
C LEU A 1005 0.03 26.68 -29.06
N LYS A 1006 0.40 26.18 -27.87
CA LYS A 1006 -0.24 24.99 -27.28
C LYS A 1006 -1.74 25.21 -27.05
N LEU A 1007 -2.12 26.35 -26.47
CA LEU A 1007 -3.52 26.75 -26.30
C LEU A 1007 -4.23 26.87 -27.66
N LEU A 1008 -3.63 27.58 -28.62
CA LEU A 1008 -4.22 27.76 -29.95
C LEU A 1008 -4.37 26.43 -30.71
N GLY A 1009 -3.41 25.51 -30.57
CA GLY A 1009 -3.48 24.15 -31.13
C GLY A 1009 -4.66 23.36 -30.58
N SER A 1010 -4.84 23.34 -29.25
CA SER A 1010 -5.99 22.67 -28.62
C SER A 1010 -7.33 23.26 -29.06
N LEU A 1011 -7.38 24.58 -29.28
CA LEU A 1011 -8.56 25.27 -29.76
C LEU A 1011 -8.89 24.92 -31.22
N THR A 1012 -7.88 24.84 -32.09
CA THR A 1012 -8.09 24.56 -33.52
C THR A 1012 -8.34 23.08 -33.83
N GLU A 1013 -7.84 22.18 -33.00
CA GLU A 1013 -8.07 20.73 -33.12
C GLU A 1013 -9.53 20.36 -32.82
N HIS A 1014 -10.10 20.93 -31.76
CA HIS A 1014 -11.42 20.54 -31.27
C HIS A 1014 -12.57 21.50 -31.65
N SER A 1015 -12.30 22.72 -32.14
CA SER A 1015 -13.35 23.71 -32.47
C SER A 1015 -13.27 24.24 -33.92
N LYS A 1016 -14.16 23.72 -34.78
CA LYS A 1016 -14.30 24.18 -36.17
C LYS A 1016 -14.58 25.69 -36.29
N PRO A 1017 -15.46 26.32 -35.47
CA PRO A 1017 -15.68 27.76 -35.51
C PRO A 1017 -14.41 28.57 -35.22
N ILE A 1018 -13.60 28.16 -34.25
CA ILE A 1018 -12.35 28.85 -33.92
C ILE A 1018 -11.34 28.68 -35.04
N SER A 1019 -11.23 27.51 -35.65
CA SER A 1019 -10.33 27.30 -36.79
C SER A 1019 -10.69 28.18 -38.00
N ARG A 1020 -11.98 28.44 -38.25
CA ARG A 1020 -12.40 29.42 -39.26
C ARG A 1020 -11.99 30.84 -38.89
N LEU A 1021 -12.22 31.26 -37.63
CA LEU A 1021 -11.81 32.58 -37.15
C LEU A 1021 -10.29 32.79 -37.21
N VAL A 1022 -9.49 31.80 -36.81
CA VAL A 1022 -8.02 31.87 -36.88
C VAL A 1022 -7.56 32.05 -38.32
N ARG A 1023 -8.19 31.34 -39.28
CA ARG A 1023 -7.90 31.46 -40.71
C ARG A 1023 -8.24 32.83 -41.30
N GLU A 1024 -9.37 33.40 -40.90
CA GLU A 1024 -9.86 34.70 -41.40
C GLU A 1024 -9.23 35.91 -40.66
N SER A 1025 -8.50 35.65 -39.57
CA SER A 1025 -7.84 36.67 -38.75
C SER A 1025 -6.38 36.93 -39.16
N PRO A 1026 -5.74 38.04 -38.70
CA PRO A 1026 -4.31 38.30 -38.90
C PRO A 1026 -3.38 37.33 -38.13
N LEU A 1027 -3.90 36.27 -37.51
CA LEU A 1027 -3.13 35.25 -36.81
C LEU A 1027 -2.45 34.25 -37.75
N LEU A 1028 -3.06 33.96 -38.91
CA LEU A 1028 -2.46 33.04 -39.89
C LEU A 1028 -1.07 33.54 -40.36
N PRO A 1029 -0.88 34.79 -40.82
CA PRO A 1029 0.45 35.32 -41.13
C PRO A 1029 1.41 35.31 -39.92
N ALA A 1030 0.90 35.58 -38.71
CA ALA A 1030 1.73 35.55 -37.51
C ALA A 1030 2.27 34.14 -37.18
N ILE A 1031 1.51 33.08 -37.46
CA ILE A 1031 2.00 31.69 -37.32
C ILE A 1031 3.16 31.43 -38.28
N PHE A 1032 3.07 31.88 -39.54
CA PHE A 1032 4.17 31.77 -40.51
C PHE A 1032 5.41 32.58 -40.07
N GLU A 1033 5.23 33.80 -39.53
CA GLU A 1033 6.32 34.59 -38.95
C GLU A 1033 7.03 33.85 -37.80
N VAL A 1034 6.27 33.20 -36.91
CA VAL A 1034 6.83 32.43 -35.79
C VAL A 1034 7.62 31.21 -36.28
N ILE A 1035 7.11 30.50 -37.29
CA ILE A 1035 7.80 29.35 -37.88
C ILE A 1035 9.12 29.81 -38.51
N ALA A 1036 9.10 30.90 -39.29
CA ALA A 1036 10.30 31.46 -39.90
C ALA A 1036 11.36 31.86 -38.85
N ALA A 1037 10.93 32.46 -37.74
CA ALA A 1037 11.83 32.85 -36.65
C ALA A 1037 12.49 31.67 -35.91
N HIS A 1038 11.87 30.47 -35.94
CA HIS A 1038 12.32 29.28 -35.20
C HIS A 1038 12.93 28.18 -36.07
N GLN A 1039 13.25 28.45 -37.35
CA GLN A 1039 13.88 27.48 -38.26
C GLN A 1039 15.21 26.92 -37.71
N SER A 1040 15.95 27.67 -36.90
CA SER A 1040 17.20 27.21 -36.28
C SER A 1040 17.01 26.13 -35.19
N ASN A 1041 15.78 25.94 -34.67
CA ASN A 1041 15.44 24.96 -33.64
C ASN A 1041 14.17 24.17 -34.00
N ILE A 1042 14.26 23.37 -35.07
CA ILE A 1042 13.15 22.59 -35.65
C ILE A 1042 12.52 21.62 -34.64
N LEU A 1043 13.33 21.07 -33.73
CA LEU A 1043 12.88 20.14 -32.67
C LEU A 1043 12.24 20.86 -31.46
N GLY A 1044 12.20 22.19 -31.46
CA GLY A 1044 11.63 22.99 -30.38
C GLY A 1044 10.10 22.91 -30.32
N GLY A 1045 9.53 22.98 -29.12
CA GLY A 1045 8.08 22.91 -28.91
C GLY A 1045 7.28 24.00 -29.64
N THR A 1046 7.87 25.19 -29.88
CA THR A 1046 7.25 26.25 -30.70
C THR A 1046 6.98 25.76 -32.12
N MET A 1047 7.98 25.12 -32.75
CA MET A 1047 7.89 24.62 -34.12
C MET A 1047 6.86 23.50 -34.23
N GLN A 1048 6.87 22.58 -33.25
CA GLN A 1048 5.93 21.46 -33.21
C GLN A 1048 4.48 21.94 -33.09
N ASN A 1049 4.19 22.85 -32.15
CA ASN A 1049 2.84 23.36 -31.97
C ASN A 1049 2.39 24.22 -33.16
N ALA A 1050 3.28 25.03 -33.75
CA ALA A 1050 2.94 25.84 -34.92
C ALA A 1050 2.59 24.99 -36.15
N ILE A 1051 3.34 23.92 -36.40
CA ILE A 1051 3.08 23.01 -37.52
C ILE A 1051 1.83 22.17 -37.26
N ALA A 1052 1.57 21.73 -36.03
CA ALA A 1052 0.32 21.06 -35.67
C ALA A 1052 -0.90 21.97 -35.91
N ILE A 1053 -0.81 23.27 -35.57
CA ILE A 1053 -1.87 24.24 -35.91
C ILE A 1053 -2.07 24.34 -37.42
N LEU A 1054 -1.00 24.41 -38.22
CA LEU A 1054 -1.12 24.45 -39.68
C LEU A 1054 -1.79 23.18 -40.23
N ALA A 1055 -1.45 21.99 -39.71
CA ALA A 1055 -2.10 20.74 -40.06
C ALA A 1055 -3.61 20.79 -39.78
N ASN A 1056 -3.99 21.22 -38.57
CA ASN A 1056 -5.39 21.37 -38.17
C ASN A 1056 -6.17 22.35 -39.08
N LEU A 1057 -5.55 23.47 -39.46
CA LEU A 1057 -6.18 24.49 -40.30
C LEU A 1057 -6.35 24.04 -41.76
N ILE A 1058 -5.41 23.24 -42.28
CA ILE A 1058 -5.39 22.73 -43.65
C ILE A 1058 -6.32 21.51 -43.80
N GLY A 1059 -6.36 20.61 -42.82
CA GLY A 1059 -7.14 19.38 -42.84
C GLY A 1059 -8.67 19.54 -42.82
N LEU A 1060 -9.18 20.76 -42.63
CA LEU A 1060 -10.63 21.04 -42.65
C LEU A 1060 -11.22 20.87 -44.07
N LYS A 1061 -12.47 20.39 -44.16
CA LYS A 1061 -13.15 20.11 -45.44
C LYS A 1061 -13.41 21.36 -46.29
N ASP A 1062 -13.58 22.53 -45.67
CA ASP A 1062 -13.90 23.82 -46.32
C ASP A 1062 -12.68 24.76 -46.39
N THR A 1063 -11.47 24.22 -46.63
CA THR A 1063 -10.24 25.03 -46.64
C THR A 1063 -10.03 25.77 -47.95
N ASP A 1064 -9.88 27.10 -47.88
CA ASP A 1064 -9.36 27.89 -48.99
C ASP A 1064 -7.82 27.84 -48.98
N PHE A 1065 -7.27 27.05 -49.90
CA PHE A 1065 -5.83 26.85 -50.04
C PHE A 1065 -5.11 28.09 -50.59
N GLN A 1066 -5.81 29.06 -51.20
CA GLN A 1066 -5.20 30.24 -51.80
C GLN A 1066 -4.46 31.10 -50.77
N LEU A 1067 -5.01 31.24 -49.56
CA LEU A 1067 -4.38 31.98 -48.46
C LEU A 1067 -3.07 31.34 -47.99
N PHE A 1068 -3.00 30.00 -47.97
CA PHE A 1068 -1.78 29.27 -47.60
C PHE A 1068 -0.70 29.34 -48.68
N TYR A 1069 -1.11 29.28 -49.96
CA TYR A 1069 -0.18 29.48 -51.08
C TYR A 1069 0.42 30.89 -51.09
N GLN A 1070 -0.37 31.93 -50.76
CA GLN A 1070 0.13 33.31 -50.65
C GLN A 1070 1.16 33.50 -49.53
N GLN A 1071 1.09 32.70 -48.47
CA GLN A 1071 2.04 32.72 -47.36
C GLN A 1071 3.27 31.81 -47.58
N GLY A 1072 3.38 31.11 -48.71
CA GLY A 1072 4.53 30.27 -49.03
C GLY A 1072 4.54 28.90 -48.34
N VAL A 1073 3.36 28.29 -48.09
CA VAL A 1073 3.26 26.98 -47.41
C VAL A 1073 4.09 25.86 -48.05
N ILE A 1074 4.26 25.86 -49.38
CA ILE A 1074 5.01 24.83 -50.10
C ILE A 1074 6.50 24.88 -49.79
N GLU A 1075 7.11 26.07 -49.89
CA GLU A 1075 8.53 26.26 -49.58
C GLU A 1075 8.82 25.92 -48.12
N LEU A 1076 7.92 26.34 -47.22
CA LEU A 1076 8.01 26.06 -45.80
C LEU A 1076 7.97 24.56 -45.50
N VAL A 1077 6.94 23.86 -45.97
CA VAL A 1077 6.75 22.42 -45.70
C VAL A 1077 7.90 21.62 -46.30
N CYS A 1078 8.32 21.92 -47.52
CA CYS A 1078 9.46 21.25 -48.14
C CYS A 1078 10.76 21.46 -47.34
N GLY A 1079 11.07 22.70 -46.96
CA GLY A 1079 12.28 23.02 -46.20
C GLY A 1079 12.32 22.29 -44.85
N VAL A 1080 11.26 22.43 -44.06
CA VAL A 1080 11.19 21.82 -42.72
C VAL A 1080 11.18 20.30 -42.81
N PHE A 1081 10.44 19.71 -43.75
CA PHE A 1081 10.39 18.27 -43.92
C PHE A 1081 11.74 17.68 -44.35
N MET A 1082 12.48 18.33 -45.26
CA MET A 1082 13.80 17.86 -45.69
C MET A 1082 14.80 17.83 -44.54
N GLU A 1083 14.90 18.92 -43.78
CA GLU A 1083 15.79 19.01 -42.62
C GLU A 1083 15.41 18.01 -41.53
N TYR A 1084 14.11 17.80 -41.32
CA TYR A 1084 13.61 16.89 -40.30
C TYR A 1084 13.72 15.41 -40.67
N ALA A 1085 13.36 15.05 -41.90
CA ALA A 1085 13.46 13.68 -42.41
C ALA A 1085 14.92 13.21 -42.42
N ALA A 1086 15.87 14.10 -42.74
CA ALA A 1086 17.30 13.82 -42.61
C ALA A 1086 17.69 13.46 -41.15
N LEU A 1087 17.25 14.26 -40.17
CA LEU A 1087 17.50 13.99 -38.74
C LEU A 1087 16.82 12.70 -38.24
N TYR A 1088 15.65 12.36 -38.79
CA TYR A 1088 14.92 11.14 -38.45
C TYR A 1088 15.62 9.89 -39.00
N LEU A 1089 16.17 9.97 -40.22
CA LEU A 1089 16.89 8.87 -40.87
C LEU A 1089 18.32 8.67 -40.35
N GLU A 1090 18.95 9.68 -39.72
CA GLU A 1090 20.34 9.65 -39.23
C GLU A 1090 20.58 9.00 -37.84
N LYS A 1091 19.57 8.59 -37.06
CA LYS A 1091 19.76 8.16 -35.65
C LYS A 1091 19.48 6.68 -35.33
N GLU A 1092 20.52 5.95 -34.93
CA GLU A 1092 20.49 4.60 -34.33
C GLU A 1092 20.12 4.55 -32.82
N GLU A 1093 19.78 5.66 -32.15
CA GLU A 1093 19.49 5.67 -30.70
C GLU A 1093 17.98 5.78 -30.37
N ARG A 1094 17.43 4.70 -29.82
CA ARG A 1094 16.01 4.48 -29.44
C ARG A 1094 15.36 5.47 -28.45
N CYS A 1095 16.03 6.54 -28.00
CA CYS A 1095 15.55 7.38 -26.88
C CYS A 1095 14.86 8.71 -27.25
N ARG A 1096 14.73 9.10 -28.53
CA ARG A 1096 14.06 10.36 -28.93
C ARG A 1096 12.86 10.22 -29.88
N VAL A 1097 12.41 8.99 -30.15
CA VAL A 1097 11.49 8.69 -31.28
C VAL A 1097 10.09 9.29 -31.13
N LYS A 1098 9.49 9.33 -29.91
CA LYS A 1098 8.09 9.79 -29.75
C LYS A 1098 7.84 11.26 -30.10
N SER A 1099 8.66 12.18 -29.61
CA SER A 1099 8.56 13.60 -30.00
C SER A 1099 8.96 13.80 -31.45
N CYS A 1100 9.77 12.88 -32.00
CA CYS A 1100 10.15 12.93 -33.40
C CYS A 1100 8.98 12.57 -34.34
N CYS A 1101 8.13 11.62 -33.97
CA CYS A 1101 7.01 11.19 -34.80
C CYS A 1101 5.90 12.24 -34.92
N ALA A 1102 5.54 12.96 -33.84
CA ALA A 1102 4.39 13.89 -33.87
C ALA A 1102 4.53 15.04 -34.90
N LEU A 1103 5.71 15.65 -34.99
CA LEU A 1103 5.99 16.68 -35.99
C LEU A 1103 6.02 16.11 -37.41
N LEU A 1104 6.59 14.91 -37.58
CA LEU A 1104 6.64 14.23 -38.86
C LEU A 1104 5.23 13.90 -39.37
N LEU A 1105 4.36 13.37 -38.50
CA LEU A 1105 2.98 13.06 -38.82
C LEU A 1105 2.19 14.33 -39.20
N SER A 1106 2.37 15.43 -38.44
CA SER A 1106 1.74 16.71 -38.79
C SER A 1106 2.20 17.23 -40.16
N LEU A 1107 3.48 17.09 -40.50
CA LEU A 1107 4.01 17.46 -41.82
C LEU A 1107 3.50 16.54 -42.93
N LEU A 1108 3.44 15.23 -42.69
CA LEU A 1108 2.89 14.26 -43.63
C LEU A 1108 1.41 14.50 -43.91
N ASP A 1109 0.62 14.83 -42.88
CA ASP A 1109 -0.79 15.18 -43.04
C ASP A 1109 -0.98 16.47 -43.86
N ILE A 1110 -0.15 17.49 -43.63
CA ILE A 1110 -0.16 18.70 -44.46
C ILE A 1110 0.14 18.36 -45.92
N ILE A 1111 1.19 17.57 -46.19
CA ILE A 1111 1.58 17.15 -47.54
C ILE A 1111 0.44 16.35 -48.18
N TYR A 1112 -0.14 15.40 -47.45
CA TYR A 1112 -1.25 14.60 -47.91
C TYR A 1112 -2.47 15.45 -48.28
N CYS A 1113 -2.86 16.39 -47.41
CA CYS A 1113 -3.98 17.29 -47.64
C CYS A 1113 -3.79 18.18 -48.88
N LEU A 1114 -2.57 18.74 -49.06
CA LEU A 1114 -2.21 19.52 -50.26
C LEU A 1114 -2.31 18.67 -51.53
N LEU A 1115 -1.76 17.46 -51.52
CA LEU A 1115 -1.80 16.54 -52.67
C LEU A 1115 -3.21 16.03 -52.97
N LYS A 1116 -4.01 15.80 -51.94
CA LYS A 1116 -5.41 15.40 -52.08
C LYS A 1116 -6.27 16.50 -52.68
N HIS A 1117 -6.07 17.75 -52.26
CA HIS A 1117 -6.70 18.92 -52.87
C HIS A 1117 -6.30 19.05 -54.35
N LEU A 1118 -5.00 18.99 -54.64
CA LEU A 1118 -4.48 19.05 -56.00
C LEU A 1118 -5.04 17.93 -56.88
N SER A 1119 -5.10 16.70 -56.37
CA SER A 1119 -5.72 15.56 -57.05
C SER A 1119 -7.22 15.74 -57.30
N ALA A 1120 -7.95 16.38 -56.39
CA ALA A 1120 -9.37 16.70 -56.60
C ALA A 1120 -9.54 17.75 -57.70
N VAL A 1121 -8.76 18.84 -57.66
CA VAL A 1121 -8.81 19.91 -58.68
C VAL A 1121 -8.44 19.38 -60.07
N VAL A 1122 -7.35 18.61 -60.19
CA VAL A 1122 -6.94 18.01 -61.46
C VAL A 1122 -7.99 17.03 -61.98
N ARG A 1123 -8.62 16.22 -61.10
CA ARG A 1123 -9.72 15.33 -61.51
C ARG A 1123 -10.94 16.10 -62.01
N LEU A 1124 -11.31 17.19 -61.35
CA LEU A 1124 -12.43 18.04 -61.78
C LEU A 1124 -12.14 18.73 -63.12
N ALA A 1125 -10.93 19.25 -63.33
CA ALA A 1125 -10.51 19.87 -64.59
C ALA A 1125 -10.51 18.87 -65.76
N VAL A 1126 -10.00 17.65 -65.53
CA VAL A 1126 -10.01 16.55 -66.52
C VAL A 1126 -11.44 16.10 -66.83
N GLN A 1127 -12.38 16.22 -65.89
CA GLN A 1127 -13.79 15.86 -66.08
C GLN A 1127 -14.62 16.99 -66.71
N SER A 1128 -14.34 18.25 -66.41
CA SER A 1128 -15.10 19.40 -66.91
C SER A 1128 -14.74 19.80 -68.34
N ASN A 1129 -13.53 19.45 -68.81
CA ASN A 1129 -12.99 19.83 -70.13
C ASN A 1129 -13.01 21.36 -70.40
N SER A 1130 -13.21 22.20 -69.38
CA SER A 1130 -13.16 23.66 -69.49
C SER A 1130 -11.71 24.13 -69.64
N LYS A 1131 -11.46 25.11 -70.52
CA LYS A 1131 -10.12 25.71 -70.66
C LYS A 1131 -9.69 26.42 -69.38
N GLU A 1132 -10.60 27.12 -68.72
CA GLU A 1132 -10.30 27.88 -67.50
C GLU A 1132 -9.93 26.95 -66.33
N ASP A 1133 -10.62 25.82 -66.17
CA ASP A 1133 -10.33 24.83 -65.13
C ASP A 1133 -8.99 24.12 -65.38
N ASN A 1134 -8.67 23.85 -66.65
CA ASN A 1134 -7.39 23.23 -67.03
C ASN A 1134 -6.20 24.19 -66.82
N GLU A 1135 -6.35 25.47 -67.16
CA GLU A 1135 -5.32 26.50 -66.90
C GLU A 1135 -5.12 26.72 -65.40
N ALA A 1136 -6.19 26.73 -64.61
CA ALA A 1136 -6.12 26.82 -63.15
C ALA A 1136 -5.43 25.60 -62.52
N ALA A 1137 -5.75 24.39 -63.00
CA ALA A 1137 -5.12 23.15 -62.55
C ALA A 1137 -3.63 23.10 -62.92
N GLU A 1138 -3.24 23.54 -64.12
CA GLU A 1138 -1.84 23.62 -64.56
C GLU A 1138 -1.04 24.59 -63.69
N LYS A 1139 -1.60 25.77 -63.39
CA LYS A 1139 -0.98 26.75 -62.50
C LYS A 1139 -0.76 26.19 -61.08
N LEU A 1140 -1.73 25.45 -60.55
CA LEU A 1140 -1.60 24.79 -59.24
C LEU A 1140 -0.58 23.64 -59.26
N LEU A 1141 -0.50 22.88 -60.35
CA LEU A 1141 0.53 21.86 -60.54
C LEU A 1141 1.94 22.47 -60.55
N LEU A 1142 2.12 23.65 -61.14
CA LEU A 1142 3.39 24.38 -61.12
C LEU A 1142 3.76 24.88 -59.72
N ILE A 1143 2.79 25.42 -58.97
CA ILE A 1143 3.00 25.90 -57.59
C ILE A 1143 3.43 24.77 -56.64
N ASN A 1144 2.82 23.58 -56.78
CA ASN A 1144 3.10 22.42 -55.93
C ASN A 1144 4.29 21.57 -56.42
N LYS A 1145 4.91 21.92 -57.56
CA LYS A 1145 6.04 21.17 -58.13
C LYS A 1145 7.17 20.87 -57.14
N PRO A 1146 7.59 21.79 -56.23
CA PRO A 1146 8.65 21.49 -55.26
C PRO A 1146 8.36 20.31 -54.31
N LEU A 1147 7.11 19.86 -54.16
CA LEU A 1147 6.79 18.66 -53.38
C LEU A 1147 7.39 17.38 -54.01
N THR A 1148 7.73 17.37 -55.30
CA THR A 1148 8.38 16.23 -55.95
C THR A 1148 9.77 15.94 -55.38
N ASP A 1149 10.45 16.94 -54.84
CA ASP A 1149 11.79 16.81 -54.26
C ASP A 1149 11.78 15.95 -52.99
N LEU A 1150 10.61 15.79 -52.35
CA LEU A 1150 10.43 15.01 -51.12
C LEU A 1150 10.29 13.51 -51.38
N ILE A 1151 10.11 13.07 -52.63
CA ILE A 1151 9.75 11.69 -52.97
C ILE A 1151 10.79 10.67 -52.49
N ASN A 1152 12.09 11.00 -52.59
CA ASN A 1152 13.17 10.12 -52.17
C ASN A 1152 13.18 9.94 -50.64
N LEU A 1153 13.01 11.03 -49.90
CA LEU A 1153 12.94 11.00 -48.43
C LEU A 1153 11.70 10.23 -47.96
N LEU A 1154 10.54 10.42 -48.60
CA LEU A 1154 9.33 9.66 -48.30
C LEU A 1154 9.51 8.15 -48.55
N ILE A 1155 10.17 7.76 -49.65
CA ILE A 1155 10.48 6.34 -49.95
C ILE A 1155 11.43 5.75 -48.91
N GLN A 1156 12.43 6.51 -48.45
CA GLN A 1156 13.38 6.08 -47.42
C GLN A 1156 12.74 5.90 -46.04
N MET A 1157 11.58 6.51 -45.78
CA MET A 1157 10.81 6.35 -44.54
C MET A 1157 9.81 5.19 -44.55
N LEU A 1158 9.49 4.61 -45.71
CA LEU A 1158 8.59 3.44 -45.81
C LEU A 1158 9.05 2.19 -45.04
N PRO A 1159 10.36 1.88 -44.90
CA PRO A 1159 10.81 0.72 -44.12
C PRO A 1159 10.74 0.92 -42.60
N CYS A 1160 10.24 2.05 -42.11
CA CYS A 1160 10.18 2.34 -40.69
C CYS A 1160 9.20 1.43 -39.95
N GLY A 1161 9.53 1.05 -38.71
CA GLY A 1161 8.70 0.16 -37.89
C GLY A 1161 7.48 0.84 -37.23
N ASP A 1162 7.15 2.07 -37.62
CA ASP A 1162 6.01 2.84 -37.12
C ASP A 1162 4.88 2.82 -38.17
N ALA A 1163 3.71 2.32 -37.77
CA ALA A 1163 2.60 2.07 -38.69
C ALA A 1163 1.95 3.36 -39.22
N GLU A 1164 1.84 4.41 -38.40
CA GLU A 1164 1.21 5.68 -38.79
C GLU A 1164 2.08 6.41 -39.83
N VAL A 1165 3.39 6.45 -39.59
CA VAL A 1165 4.36 7.07 -40.52
C VAL A 1165 4.37 6.31 -41.86
N TYR A 1166 4.29 4.98 -41.83
CA TYR A 1166 4.20 4.17 -43.04
C TYR A 1166 2.93 4.49 -43.85
N GLU A 1167 1.77 4.53 -43.19
CA GLU A 1167 0.49 4.78 -43.85
C GLU A 1167 0.49 6.15 -44.54
N ASP A 1168 0.83 7.22 -43.82
CA ASP A 1168 0.79 8.58 -44.38
C ASP A 1168 1.85 8.81 -45.45
N ALA A 1169 3.08 8.31 -45.25
CA ALA A 1169 4.12 8.38 -46.25
C ALA A 1169 3.75 7.61 -47.53
N SER A 1170 3.16 6.42 -47.41
CA SER A 1170 2.72 5.62 -48.56
C SER A 1170 1.61 6.30 -49.36
N GLN A 1171 0.69 6.99 -48.68
CA GLN A 1171 -0.38 7.77 -49.31
C GLN A 1171 0.18 9.00 -50.04
N CYS A 1172 1.11 9.73 -49.41
CA CYS A 1172 1.79 10.87 -50.03
C CYS A 1172 2.54 10.45 -51.30
N VAL A 1173 3.33 9.37 -51.25
CA VAL A 1173 4.07 8.84 -52.42
C VAL A 1173 3.11 8.38 -53.51
N SER A 1174 1.99 7.74 -53.16
CA SER A 1174 0.97 7.34 -54.14
C SER A 1174 0.34 8.53 -54.86
N LEU A 1175 -0.01 9.61 -54.15
CA LEU A 1175 -0.56 10.81 -54.77
C LEU A 1175 0.49 11.59 -55.58
N LEU A 1176 1.73 11.72 -55.09
CA LEU A 1176 2.82 12.35 -55.83
C LEU A 1176 3.09 11.63 -57.16
N THR A 1177 3.18 10.30 -57.13
CA THR A 1177 3.38 9.51 -58.36
C THR A 1177 2.16 9.49 -59.27
N GLN A 1178 0.95 9.72 -58.74
CA GLN A 1178 -0.25 9.91 -59.56
C GLN A 1178 -0.27 11.23 -60.33
N LEU A 1179 0.22 12.30 -59.71
CA LEU A 1179 0.16 13.66 -60.26
C LEU A 1179 1.40 14.01 -61.10
N TYR A 1180 2.59 13.56 -60.66
CA TYR A 1180 3.89 13.96 -61.23
C TYR A 1180 4.73 12.79 -61.73
N GLY A 1181 4.14 11.60 -61.93
CA GLY A 1181 4.88 10.34 -62.14
C GLY A 1181 5.89 10.30 -63.29
N ARG A 1182 5.90 11.27 -64.22
CA ARG A 1182 6.95 11.40 -65.26
C ARG A 1182 8.13 12.27 -64.83
N ASP A 1183 7.88 13.39 -64.13
CA ASP A 1183 8.93 14.29 -63.62
C ASP A 1183 9.61 13.73 -62.37
N ALA A 1184 8.88 12.98 -61.52
CA ALA A 1184 9.42 12.37 -60.30
C ALA A 1184 10.36 11.18 -60.55
N ALA A 1185 10.47 10.74 -61.80
CA ALA A 1185 11.19 9.54 -62.20
C ALA A 1185 12.70 9.80 -62.42
N ASP A 1186 13.11 11.05 -62.64
CA ASP A 1186 14.50 11.43 -62.94
C ASP A 1186 15.45 11.39 -61.73
N HIS A 1187 14.97 11.00 -60.53
CA HIS A 1187 15.69 11.21 -59.26
C HIS A 1187 15.82 9.97 -58.35
N LEU A 1188 15.45 8.77 -58.79
CA LEU A 1188 15.55 7.54 -57.98
C LEU A 1188 17.00 7.14 -57.71
N THR A 1189 17.38 7.04 -56.43
CA THR A 1189 18.72 6.64 -56.00
C THR A 1189 18.80 5.13 -55.67
N PRO A 1190 19.98 4.50 -55.71
CA PRO A 1190 20.15 3.09 -55.31
C PRO A 1190 19.71 2.79 -53.86
N LYS A 1191 19.75 3.80 -52.97
CA LYS A 1191 19.27 3.69 -51.58
C LYS A 1191 17.74 3.58 -51.49
N ASP A 1192 17.03 4.20 -52.42
CA ASP A 1192 15.56 4.15 -52.48
C ASP A 1192 15.08 2.76 -52.90
N LEU A 1193 15.79 2.12 -53.85
CA LEU A 1193 15.54 0.74 -54.28
C LEU A 1193 15.75 -0.28 -53.14
N LEU A 1194 16.80 -0.09 -52.34
CA LEU A 1194 17.03 -0.90 -51.12
C LEU A 1194 15.94 -0.69 -50.08
N SER A 1195 15.47 0.54 -49.90
CA SER A 1195 14.39 0.88 -48.97
C SER A 1195 13.08 0.23 -49.40
N LEU A 1196 12.72 0.32 -50.67
CA LEU A 1196 11.55 -0.39 -51.22
C LEU A 1196 11.68 -1.91 -51.05
N THR A 1197 12.87 -2.48 -51.28
CA THR A 1197 13.14 -3.91 -51.07
C THR A 1197 12.86 -4.32 -49.63
N ARG A 1198 13.38 -3.57 -48.65
CA ARG A 1198 13.14 -3.81 -47.22
C ARG A 1198 11.66 -3.67 -46.87
N THR A 1199 10.97 -2.68 -47.44
CA THR A 1199 9.54 -2.45 -47.22
C THR A 1199 8.69 -3.62 -47.70
N PHE A 1200 8.95 -4.15 -48.91
CA PHE A 1200 8.25 -5.32 -49.43
C PHE A 1200 8.54 -6.61 -48.62
N GLN A 1201 9.68 -6.70 -47.95
CA GLN A 1201 10.02 -7.83 -47.07
C GLN A 1201 9.37 -7.72 -45.68
N LEU A 1202 9.17 -6.50 -45.18
CA LEU A 1202 8.59 -6.24 -43.85
C LEU A 1202 7.05 -6.35 -43.85
N HIS A 1203 6.38 -5.95 -44.94
CA HIS A 1203 4.91 -5.91 -45.01
C HIS A 1203 4.33 -7.08 -45.82
N THR A 1204 3.37 -7.80 -45.23
CA THR A 1204 2.71 -8.98 -45.82
C THR A 1204 1.25 -8.74 -46.24
N ASP A 1205 0.69 -7.54 -46.01
CA ASP A 1205 -0.67 -7.21 -46.43
C ASP A 1205 -0.74 -6.99 -47.95
N PRO A 1206 -1.56 -7.78 -48.69
CA PRO A 1206 -1.67 -7.67 -50.14
C PRO A 1206 -2.19 -6.30 -50.62
N ARG A 1207 -2.98 -5.55 -49.82
CA ARG A 1207 -3.46 -4.21 -50.20
C ARG A 1207 -2.31 -3.20 -50.24
N GLN A 1208 -1.47 -3.24 -49.23
CA GLN A 1208 -0.27 -2.41 -49.09
C GLN A 1208 0.77 -2.75 -50.17
N GLN A 1209 1.00 -4.05 -50.40
CA GLN A 1209 1.87 -4.52 -51.49
C GLN A 1209 1.37 -4.06 -52.86
N ARG A 1210 0.05 -4.11 -53.10
CA ARG A 1210 -0.55 -3.63 -54.35
C ARG A 1210 -0.37 -2.13 -54.57
N LEU A 1211 -0.55 -1.32 -53.53
CA LEU A 1211 -0.32 0.14 -53.57
C LEU A 1211 1.15 0.44 -53.94
N LEU A 1212 2.10 -0.22 -53.25
CA LEU A 1212 3.54 -0.06 -53.49
C LEU A 1212 3.95 -0.54 -54.90
N LEU A 1213 3.35 -1.60 -55.42
CA LEU A 1213 3.58 -2.05 -56.81
C LEU A 1213 3.05 -1.04 -57.84
N TYR A 1214 1.91 -0.37 -57.59
CA TYR A 1214 1.43 0.70 -58.46
C TYR A 1214 2.35 1.93 -58.43
N VAL A 1215 2.84 2.29 -57.25
CA VAL A 1215 3.85 3.35 -57.08
C VAL A 1215 5.10 2.99 -57.89
N LEU A 1216 5.63 1.77 -57.69
CA LEU A 1216 6.81 1.29 -58.41
C LEU A 1216 6.58 1.32 -59.92
N LYS A 1217 5.45 0.81 -60.41
CA LYS A 1217 5.09 0.79 -61.84
C LYS A 1217 5.11 2.18 -62.48
N ARG A 1218 4.62 3.20 -61.78
CA ARG A 1218 4.59 4.59 -62.27
C ARG A 1218 5.98 5.21 -62.29
N LEU A 1219 6.82 4.86 -61.32
CA LEU A 1219 8.20 5.31 -61.21
C LEU A 1219 9.16 4.65 -62.21
N MET A 1220 8.81 3.48 -62.76
CA MET A 1220 9.66 2.75 -63.73
C MET A 1220 9.91 3.49 -65.05
N GLY A 1221 9.13 4.53 -65.36
CA GLY A 1221 9.25 5.28 -66.62
C GLY A 1221 10.64 5.91 -66.86
N ALA A 1222 11.48 6.07 -65.84
CA ALA A 1222 12.79 6.70 -65.96
C ALA A 1222 13.95 6.02 -65.19
N VAL A 1223 13.79 4.80 -64.67
CA VAL A 1223 14.97 4.07 -64.15
C VAL A 1223 15.78 3.55 -65.33
N ASP A 1224 16.92 4.17 -65.60
CA ASP A 1224 17.89 3.69 -66.59
C ASP A 1224 18.19 2.20 -66.35
N ARG A 1225 18.35 1.40 -67.41
CA ARG A 1225 18.63 -0.05 -67.28
C ARG A 1225 19.84 -0.36 -66.38
N ALA A 1226 20.73 0.61 -66.17
CA ALA A 1226 21.86 0.54 -65.26
C ALA A 1226 21.45 0.53 -63.76
N GLY A 1227 20.37 1.21 -63.35
CA GLY A 1227 19.93 1.27 -61.95
C GLY A 1227 19.48 -0.10 -61.40
N TRP A 1228 18.83 -0.91 -62.25
CA TRP A 1228 18.41 -2.29 -61.94
C TRP A 1228 19.58 -3.28 -61.78
N SER A 1229 20.78 -2.91 -62.25
CA SER A 1229 21.99 -3.73 -62.12
C SER A 1229 22.72 -3.55 -60.78
N THR A 1230 22.31 -2.57 -59.97
CA THR A 1230 22.86 -2.34 -58.62
C THR A 1230 22.41 -3.40 -57.62
N GLU A 1231 23.14 -3.57 -56.50
CA GLU A 1231 22.81 -4.54 -55.44
C GLU A 1231 21.38 -4.38 -54.90
N GLY A 1232 20.91 -3.14 -54.79
CA GLY A 1232 19.53 -2.81 -54.43
C GLY A 1232 18.51 -3.18 -55.50
N GLY A 1233 18.82 -2.93 -56.77
CA GLY A 1233 17.97 -3.33 -57.90
C GLY A 1233 17.81 -4.85 -58.02
N GLN A 1234 18.91 -5.60 -57.87
CA GLN A 1234 18.89 -7.06 -57.93
C GLN A 1234 18.10 -7.68 -56.76
N SER A 1235 18.26 -7.12 -55.56
CA SER A 1235 17.50 -7.55 -54.38
C SER A 1235 16.00 -7.30 -54.54
N LEU A 1236 15.61 -6.14 -55.11
CA LEU A 1236 14.21 -5.83 -55.40
C LEU A 1236 13.63 -6.77 -56.46
N VAL A 1237 14.39 -7.08 -57.52
CA VAL A 1237 13.98 -8.05 -58.56
C VAL A 1237 13.76 -9.44 -57.97
N HIS A 1238 14.61 -9.90 -57.06
CA HIS A 1238 14.41 -11.18 -56.36
C HIS A 1238 13.14 -11.19 -55.50
N VAL A 1239 12.83 -10.10 -54.79
CA VAL A 1239 11.58 -9.97 -54.03
C VAL A 1239 10.36 -9.97 -54.95
N LEU A 1240 10.42 -9.25 -56.08
CA LEU A 1240 9.35 -9.23 -57.08
C LEU A 1240 9.15 -10.59 -57.76
N GLN A 1241 10.23 -11.35 -57.99
CA GLN A 1241 10.16 -12.72 -58.48
C GLN A 1241 9.47 -13.63 -57.46
N ASN A 1242 9.78 -13.49 -56.17
CA ASN A 1242 9.09 -14.24 -55.12
C ASN A 1242 7.61 -13.85 -54.99
N LEU A 1243 7.25 -12.58 -55.20
CA LEU A 1243 5.85 -12.11 -55.21
C LEU A 1243 5.09 -12.57 -56.47
N ALA A 1244 5.78 -12.70 -57.61
CA ALA A 1244 5.21 -13.22 -58.86
C ALA A 1244 5.06 -14.75 -58.87
N HIS A 1245 5.93 -15.48 -58.17
CA HIS A 1245 5.99 -16.96 -58.13
C HIS A 1245 5.50 -17.57 -56.80
N GLY A 1246 5.09 -16.75 -55.83
CA GLY A 1246 4.68 -17.17 -54.48
C GLY A 1246 3.54 -18.19 -54.49
N ASN A 1247 3.66 -19.20 -53.61
CA ASN A 1247 2.80 -20.39 -53.52
C ASN A 1247 1.29 -20.09 -53.63
N ARG A 1248 0.60 -20.99 -54.35
CA ARG A 1248 -0.83 -21.03 -54.71
C ARG A 1248 -1.86 -21.01 -53.54
N SER A 1249 -1.53 -20.46 -52.38
CA SER A 1249 -2.35 -20.55 -51.16
C SER A 1249 -2.74 -19.20 -50.52
N GLN A 1250 -2.57 -18.06 -51.18
CA GLN A 1250 -3.22 -16.80 -50.79
C GLN A 1250 -3.89 -16.10 -51.98
N PRO A 1251 -5.09 -15.50 -51.82
CA PRO A 1251 -5.99 -15.15 -52.91
C PRO A 1251 -5.82 -13.69 -53.36
N ASP A 1252 -4.68 -13.31 -53.93
CA ASP A 1252 -4.60 -12.00 -54.60
C ASP A 1252 -3.82 -12.08 -55.91
N THR A 1253 -4.46 -12.70 -56.92
CA THR A 1253 -3.99 -12.78 -58.31
C THR A 1253 -3.59 -11.42 -58.90
N ALA A 1254 -4.14 -10.32 -58.37
CA ALA A 1254 -3.80 -8.96 -58.79
C ALA A 1254 -2.35 -8.57 -58.44
N VAL A 1255 -1.86 -8.91 -57.25
CA VAL A 1255 -0.50 -8.57 -56.79
C VAL A 1255 0.55 -9.31 -57.63
N GLY A 1256 0.37 -10.63 -57.80
CA GLY A 1256 1.25 -11.46 -58.63
C GLY A 1256 1.26 -11.02 -60.10
N SER A 1257 0.08 -10.65 -60.66
CA SER A 1257 -0.01 -10.16 -62.04
C SER A 1257 0.71 -8.82 -62.25
N LEU A 1258 0.62 -7.90 -61.28
CA LEU A 1258 1.24 -6.58 -61.35
C LEU A 1258 2.77 -6.68 -61.15
N ALA A 1259 3.23 -7.55 -60.26
CA ALA A 1259 4.65 -7.86 -60.09
C ALA A 1259 5.25 -8.50 -61.36
N ALA A 1260 4.54 -9.41 -62.01
CA ALA A 1260 4.95 -10.02 -63.28
C ALA A 1260 5.01 -8.99 -64.43
N GLU A 1261 4.04 -8.06 -64.49
CA GLU A 1261 4.03 -6.97 -65.47
C GLU A 1261 5.23 -6.02 -65.29
N ILE A 1262 5.58 -5.72 -64.04
CA ILE A 1262 6.77 -4.93 -63.66
C ILE A 1262 8.06 -5.66 -64.07
N LEU A 1263 8.21 -6.95 -63.73
CA LEU A 1263 9.38 -7.76 -64.13
C LEU A 1263 9.57 -7.81 -65.65
N LYS A 1264 8.46 -7.88 -66.41
CA LYS A 1264 8.47 -7.85 -67.88
C LYS A 1264 8.96 -6.51 -68.43
N ALA A 1265 8.59 -5.40 -67.79
CA ALA A 1265 9.03 -4.06 -68.17
C ALA A 1265 10.54 -3.82 -67.89
N VAL A 1266 11.09 -4.47 -66.86
CA VAL A 1266 12.52 -4.37 -66.46
C VAL A 1266 13.44 -5.24 -67.34
N GLY A 1267 12.90 -6.21 -68.09
CA GLY A 1267 13.65 -7.01 -69.07
C GLY A 1267 14.21 -8.35 -68.57
N CYS A 1268 13.76 -8.84 -67.41
CA CYS A 1268 14.10 -10.18 -66.92
C CYS A 1268 13.11 -11.22 -67.47
N GLN A 1269 13.49 -11.96 -68.52
CA GLN A 1269 12.76 -13.16 -68.97
C GLN A 1269 13.34 -14.43 -68.34
N ASP A 1270 12.45 -15.36 -67.98
CA ASP A 1270 12.76 -16.72 -67.53
C ASP A 1270 13.72 -17.43 -68.49
N ARG A 1271 14.94 -17.74 -68.03
CA ARG A 1271 15.79 -18.76 -68.65
C ARG A 1271 15.39 -20.13 -68.10
N THR A 1272 14.39 -20.76 -68.70
CA THR A 1272 14.18 -22.20 -68.57
C THR A 1272 15.26 -22.94 -69.35
N GLY A 1273 16.15 -23.68 -68.66
CA GLY A 1273 17.19 -24.48 -69.31
C GLY A 1273 18.07 -25.29 -68.35
N THR A 1274 17.55 -26.44 -67.91
CA THR A 1274 18.26 -27.73 -67.73
C THR A 1274 19.67 -27.84 -67.09
N ILE A 1275 19.69 -28.55 -65.93
CA ILE A 1275 20.59 -29.70 -65.52
C ILE A 1275 22.02 -29.36 -64.99
N PRO A 1276 22.71 -30.16 -64.10
CA PRO A 1276 22.39 -31.40 -63.34
C PRO A 1276 22.69 -31.40 -61.81
N MET A 1277 22.22 -32.46 -61.15
CA MET A 1277 22.76 -33.00 -59.89
C MET A 1277 24.22 -33.50 -60.03
N HIS A 1278 25.09 -33.11 -59.08
CA HIS A 1278 26.11 -33.97 -58.48
C HIS A 1278 26.68 -33.34 -57.18
N LEU A 1279 26.57 -34.08 -56.07
CA LEU A 1279 27.39 -34.13 -54.84
C LEU A 1279 28.26 -32.91 -54.44
N MET A 1280 27.87 -32.21 -53.37
CA MET A 1280 28.49 -32.25 -52.02
C MET A 1280 27.68 -31.46 -51.00
#